data_AF-A0A0C1Z2K4-F1
#
_entry.id   AF-A0A0C1Z2K4-F1
#
_cell.length_a   1.000
_cell.length_b   1.000
_cell.length_c   1.000
_cell.angle_alpha   90.00
_cell.angle_beta   90.00
_cell.angle_gamma   90.00
#
_symmetry.space_group_name_H-M   'P 1'
#
loop_
_entity.id
_entity.type
_entity.pdbx_description
1 polymer ?
#
loop_
_entity_poly.entity_id
_entity_poly.type
_entity_poly.pdbx_seq_one_letter_code
_entity_poly.pdbx_strand_id
1 'polypeptide(L)'
;MGACTDDTVSADSAMTATDTESGGAETDTEDTGTTGDGDGDPATTGDGDGDEPEAECGNGVLEADEECDDGNAIPNDACTNNCTLPACGDGIIQAGEACDAGADNGPNSACLDSCEENVCGDGYVGPGEGCDDGNDDDDDACTNACAPTSCGDGVLQAQNGEQCDDANDDNGDGCLDTCAIATCGDSYVQVEDGAGEPLPLDQQEACDDGPQNADTAGCTNSCQIAACGDGLVYEGIEACDNGADNGPMGTCLDDCADNVCGDTFLGPDEACDDGNANDDDGCSSTCELEGCGDMVVQDNEDCDDGQNGDNDDGCTDECRFESCGDGYLQDDEACDEGGDNANSGDCTLACTVATCGDGFVWANNEECDNGPQNDDNAECTLACNDAVCGDGLVGPGEGCDDGNNMAADGCSPTCISEECGNQIVDPGEACDDGNDVDDDECTNACTIPIPCDGPYVSKDTCIPNDQCGTVSRPWCTISTALINSISSPIRVAGAGNAYFEQVSMRSGYDVFGGHEPTFVAPRNPDPETNNTVIYHYLQPVEWFGAVTDATLDGFRVQLDGLINNENQPQYDEAIYISGSANATVRNVIVEPLEPGVYATRAYAVYIGPGNGGTILIDGLTELRPPRASSVSAGLGIAAGVTPASLSVDGASIHGGTASNSYGIEHLGRNSMTLTNVVIEAGTVTGQGASAGVLAGTLGYGQTSISQSTIHGGVSRHAVGVDHGEASALTITGGTITGGGVQNAATTSTGVRTEAVDSVTINGATITGSDVIGVTKGSATVGVELRNTNLDPLTGATITNATIDGGRLAFARSGVKVQGMALSITGSTVYGTTEAGQAGSGVVVSGDFPANTPVSIDQNPEIVGGPYGGIGIHAVDQPIHITGNTLIAGCTTPCGGATGIYVASSGPGTLISGNDEIVGGPGDTSLGNHHGILLSYADATVTDNALISGNADPDNPIRMATYGIKLSYGELIAENNDLILGGHSVRISVGESQAYGIHAFSPNNNGSSDINLRDNTIIGGSSEWKTYGLLFEGNVAATVERNEVHVCAFDGDDPRCLEDNYSSAIATADNIGSVYRNNFFFAGYSGSNAACTIGCAYTLDCNSGDPANLTFANNLCYLRHGDAAMRIATFSNANMIPPLLLDNIFYVESWAGKGVVYEGGNFVNREFELRNNDFVTGGDCLVEHEDWPVCADTAAEVNALDGNAYVLASGNVSIDPLFATPSPFAPTVTGYHLDNSCALRDLGLVSVLVDEDYDGDARDDGNGAWPEIGPDECP
;
A
#
# COMPACT_ATOMS: atom_id res chain seq x y z
N MET A 1 -32.14 49.20 -24.63
CA MET A 1 -32.85 49.46 -25.90
C MET A 1 -32.21 48.54 -26.93
N GLY A 2 -32.95 47.60 -27.53
CA GLY A 2 -33.11 47.54 -29.00
C GLY A 2 -31.83 47.07 -29.73
N ALA A 3 -31.52 45.79 -29.93
CA ALA A 3 -32.29 44.57 -30.28
C ALA A 3 -32.48 44.32 -31.80
N CYS A 4 -31.74 43.31 -32.31
CA CYS A 4 -31.99 42.32 -33.39
C CYS A 4 -30.85 41.26 -33.21
N THR A 5 -30.99 39.92 -33.11
CA THR A 5 -31.79 38.86 -33.79
C THR A 5 -31.33 38.59 -35.23
N ASP A 6 -31.04 37.35 -35.68
CA ASP A 6 -31.04 36.04 -34.97
C ASP A 6 -30.32 34.92 -35.78
N ASP A 7 -30.05 33.78 -35.12
CA ASP A 7 -30.03 32.35 -35.58
C ASP A 7 -29.50 31.90 -36.98
N THR A 8 -28.91 30.70 -37.19
CA THR A 8 -27.99 29.76 -36.48
C THR A 8 -27.81 28.46 -37.34
N VAL A 9 -27.12 27.44 -36.79
CA VAL A 9 -27.23 25.99 -37.08
C VAL A 9 -26.39 25.38 -38.23
N SER A 10 -25.15 25.03 -37.86
CA SER A 10 -24.54 23.68 -37.95
C SER A 10 -25.23 22.56 -38.77
N ALA A 11 -24.43 21.79 -39.52
CA ALA A 11 -24.41 20.32 -39.36
C ALA A 11 -23.15 19.72 -40.03
N ASP A 12 -22.27 19.10 -39.24
CA ASP A 12 -21.26 18.16 -39.73
C ASP A 12 -21.89 16.78 -40.05
N SER A 13 -21.34 16.04 -41.02
CA SER A 13 -21.09 14.59 -40.92
C SER A 13 -20.62 13.96 -42.25
N ALA A 14 -19.35 13.57 -42.26
CA ALA A 14 -18.81 12.27 -42.69
C ALA A 14 -19.10 11.68 -44.10
N MET A 15 -18.07 11.04 -44.66
CA MET A 15 -18.25 9.89 -45.57
C MET A 15 -17.47 8.66 -45.08
N THR A 16 -18.22 7.60 -44.73
CA THR A 16 -17.76 6.22 -44.93
C THR A 16 -18.77 5.49 -45.83
N ALA A 17 -18.28 4.74 -46.81
CA ALA A 17 -19.10 3.96 -47.73
C ALA A 17 -19.48 2.60 -47.09
N THR A 18 -20.55 1.89 -47.46
CA THR A 18 -20.99 1.54 -48.83
C THR A 18 -22.45 1.04 -48.87
N ASP A 19 -23.11 1.12 -50.04
CA ASP A 19 -24.12 0.20 -50.62
C ASP A 19 -25.22 -0.47 -49.72
N THR A 20 -26.50 -0.56 -50.11
CA THR A 20 -27.05 -0.66 -51.49
C THR A 20 -28.55 -0.35 -51.57
N GLU A 21 -29.03 -0.12 -52.81
CA GLU A 21 -30.39 -0.33 -53.34
C GLU A 21 -31.61 0.50 -52.84
N SER A 22 -32.04 1.40 -53.73
CA SER A 22 -33.38 1.41 -54.36
C SER A 22 -34.64 1.83 -53.55
N GLY A 23 -35.18 3.00 -53.92
CA GLY A 23 -36.64 3.20 -54.01
C GLY A 23 -37.16 4.55 -53.51
N GLY A 24 -37.21 5.56 -54.38
CA GLY A 24 -37.78 6.88 -54.04
C GLY A 24 -39.30 6.99 -54.27
N ALA A 25 -39.78 8.25 -54.30
CA ALA A 25 -41.18 8.69 -54.38
C ALA A 25 -41.99 8.59 -53.07
N GLU A 26 -42.87 9.53 -52.71
CA GLU A 26 -43.29 10.83 -53.29
C GLU A 26 -44.17 11.59 -52.27
N THR A 27 -44.38 12.90 -52.45
CA THR A 27 -45.45 13.76 -51.85
C THR A 27 -45.54 13.93 -50.32
N ASP A 28 -46.23 14.92 -49.72
CA ASP A 28 -46.59 16.33 -50.04
C ASP A 28 -47.47 16.86 -48.86
N THR A 29 -47.78 18.17 -48.79
CA THR A 29 -48.86 18.83 -47.98
C THR A 29 -48.70 18.87 -46.43
N GLU A 30 -49.20 19.88 -45.67
CA GLU A 30 -49.92 21.14 -46.00
C GLU A 30 -49.83 22.21 -44.88
N ASP A 31 -49.98 23.49 -45.26
CA ASP A 31 -50.68 24.63 -44.57
C ASP A 31 -50.51 24.85 -43.03
N THR A 32 -49.96 25.96 -42.53
CA THR A 32 -50.63 27.28 -42.33
C THR A 32 -49.67 28.26 -41.64
N GLY A 33 -49.75 29.61 -41.72
CA GLY A 33 -50.54 30.50 -42.57
C GLY A 33 -50.65 31.97 -42.06
N THR A 34 -50.34 32.97 -42.92
CA THR A 34 -50.61 34.44 -42.81
C THR A 34 -49.74 35.27 -41.82
N THR A 35 -49.45 36.59 -41.96
CA THR A 35 -49.98 37.69 -42.83
C THR A 35 -48.92 38.72 -43.33
N GLY A 36 -48.91 39.05 -44.65
CA GLY A 36 -48.71 40.38 -45.31
C GLY A 36 -47.47 41.28 -45.05
N ASP A 37 -47.15 42.29 -45.89
CA ASP A 37 -47.50 42.60 -47.30
C ASP A 37 -46.63 43.76 -47.89
N GLY A 38 -46.30 43.74 -49.21
CA GLY A 38 -45.65 44.89 -49.92
C GLY A 38 -44.80 44.57 -51.17
N ASP A 39 -45.27 44.94 -52.37
CA ASP A 39 -44.75 44.44 -53.68
C ASP A 39 -44.17 45.53 -54.65
N GLY A 40 -43.47 45.12 -55.74
CA GLY A 40 -43.08 46.00 -56.88
C GLY A 40 -42.33 45.34 -58.07
N ASP A 41 -42.75 45.60 -59.33
CA ASP A 41 -42.48 44.78 -60.56
C ASP A 41 -41.73 45.48 -61.77
N PRO A 42 -41.27 44.77 -62.85
CA PRO A 42 -40.29 45.23 -63.91
C PRO A 42 -40.76 45.28 -65.42
N ALA A 43 -39.82 45.38 -66.43
CA ALA A 43 -39.75 44.64 -67.76
C ALA A 43 -39.32 45.36 -69.12
N THR A 44 -39.02 44.55 -70.20
CA THR A 44 -38.95 44.75 -71.72
C THR A 44 -37.61 45.04 -72.49
N THR A 45 -37.33 44.77 -73.82
CA THR A 45 -37.54 43.68 -74.88
C THR A 45 -36.85 43.95 -76.30
N GLY A 46 -36.37 42.92 -77.06
CA GLY A 46 -36.16 42.86 -78.58
C GLY A 46 -34.72 43.09 -79.17
N ASP A 47 -34.30 42.88 -80.47
CA ASP A 47 -34.50 41.98 -81.69
C ASP A 47 -33.46 42.39 -82.83
N GLY A 48 -33.05 41.78 -83.98
CA GLY A 48 -33.13 40.53 -84.86
C GLY A 48 -32.40 40.80 -86.25
N ASP A 49 -32.07 39.97 -87.29
CA ASP A 49 -31.93 38.51 -87.67
C ASP A 49 -31.27 38.28 -89.11
N GLY A 50 -30.65 37.10 -89.50
CA GLY A 50 -30.28 36.68 -90.92
C GLY A 50 -28.95 35.86 -91.25
N ASP A 51 -28.84 35.12 -92.41
CA ASP A 51 -27.72 34.17 -92.83
C ASP A 51 -27.24 34.15 -94.35
N GLU A 52 -26.05 33.56 -94.66
CA GLU A 52 -25.62 32.83 -95.92
C GLU A 52 -24.48 31.79 -95.58
N PRO A 53 -24.13 30.75 -96.40
CA PRO A 53 -23.39 29.54 -95.94
C PRO A 53 -21.86 29.50 -96.13
N GLU A 54 -21.18 28.64 -95.35
CA GLU A 54 -19.72 28.57 -95.11
C GLU A 54 -19.05 27.24 -95.55
N ALA A 55 -17.75 27.05 -95.25
CA ALA A 55 -16.87 25.96 -95.73
C ALA A 55 -16.96 24.62 -94.92
N GLU A 56 -16.30 23.54 -95.40
CA GLU A 56 -16.30 22.20 -94.77
C GLU A 56 -14.87 21.69 -94.44
N CYS A 57 -14.45 21.91 -93.18
CA CYS A 57 -13.15 21.50 -92.63
C CYS A 57 -12.91 19.98 -92.64
N GLY A 58 -11.63 19.57 -92.75
CA GLY A 58 -11.19 18.17 -92.63
C GLY A 58 -11.34 17.34 -93.91
N ASN A 59 -11.41 18.00 -95.08
CA ASN A 59 -11.69 17.37 -96.37
C ASN A 59 -10.40 16.99 -97.16
N GLY A 60 -9.25 17.50 -96.73
CA GLY A 60 -7.93 17.34 -97.32
C GLY A 60 -7.57 18.42 -98.34
N VAL A 61 -8.27 19.56 -98.33
CA VAL A 61 -8.07 20.69 -99.26
C VAL A 61 -8.29 22.01 -98.52
N LEU A 62 -7.20 22.61 -98.06
CA LEU A 62 -7.14 23.95 -97.48
C LEU A 62 -7.88 24.98 -98.36
N GLU A 63 -9.05 25.42 -97.89
CA GLU A 63 -9.88 26.44 -98.52
C GLU A 63 -9.42 27.86 -98.12
N ALA A 64 -10.17 28.90 -98.49
CA ALA A 64 -9.71 30.29 -98.35
C ALA A 64 -9.87 30.86 -96.93
N ASP A 65 -10.70 30.23 -96.11
CA ASP A 65 -11.10 30.65 -94.77
C ASP A 65 -10.61 29.66 -93.69
N GLU A 66 -9.65 28.81 -94.04
CA GLU A 66 -9.00 27.78 -93.21
C GLU A 66 -7.50 28.10 -93.03
N GLU A 67 -6.91 27.79 -91.87
CA GLU A 67 -5.46 27.92 -91.63
C GLU A 67 -4.70 26.61 -91.88
N CYS A 68 -5.35 25.47 -91.62
CA CYS A 68 -4.90 24.14 -91.95
C CYS A 68 -6.09 23.26 -92.40
N ASP A 69 -5.80 22.19 -93.14
CA ASP A 69 -6.68 21.02 -93.32
C ASP A 69 -5.75 19.83 -93.55
N ASP A 70 -5.82 18.81 -92.68
CA ASP A 70 -4.98 17.62 -92.73
C ASP A 70 -5.64 16.41 -93.43
N GLY A 71 -6.93 16.52 -93.77
CA GLY A 71 -7.76 15.47 -94.37
C GLY A 71 -8.45 14.53 -93.38
N ASN A 72 -8.60 14.96 -92.12
CA ASN A 72 -9.11 14.16 -91.01
C ASN A 72 -9.96 15.03 -90.05
N ALA A 73 -10.49 14.44 -88.97
CA ALA A 73 -11.41 15.10 -88.02
C ALA A 73 -11.11 14.70 -86.56
N ILE A 74 -9.82 14.51 -86.26
CA ILE A 74 -9.27 14.32 -84.91
C ILE A 74 -8.73 15.69 -84.48
N PRO A 75 -9.29 16.34 -83.44
CA PRO A 75 -9.04 17.75 -83.19
C PRO A 75 -7.68 18.05 -82.52
N ASN A 76 -6.88 17.04 -82.19
CA ASN A 76 -5.65 17.17 -81.39
C ASN A 76 -4.40 16.58 -82.08
N ASP A 77 -4.36 16.57 -83.42
CA ASP A 77 -3.16 16.19 -84.18
C ASP A 77 -2.50 17.37 -84.93
N ALA A 78 -2.58 17.45 -86.25
CA ALA A 78 -1.92 18.49 -87.05
C ALA A 78 -2.80 19.71 -87.34
N CYS A 79 -4.10 19.63 -87.03
CA CYS A 79 -5.08 20.67 -87.27
C CYS A 79 -6.28 20.47 -86.33
N THR A 80 -6.93 21.55 -85.88
CA THR A 80 -8.18 21.40 -85.10
C THR A 80 -9.36 21.09 -86.02
N ASN A 81 -10.46 20.57 -85.46
CA ASN A 81 -11.71 20.36 -86.23
C ASN A 81 -12.40 21.66 -86.69
N ASN A 82 -11.86 22.83 -86.31
CA ASN A 82 -12.27 24.15 -86.81
C ASN A 82 -11.29 24.71 -87.87
N CYS A 83 -10.34 23.90 -88.33
CA CYS A 83 -9.31 24.24 -89.32
C CYS A 83 -8.39 25.40 -88.90
N THR A 84 -8.20 25.57 -87.59
CA THR A 84 -7.14 26.41 -86.99
C THR A 84 -5.91 25.56 -86.68
N LEU A 85 -4.73 26.19 -86.68
CA LEU A 85 -3.55 25.51 -86.14
C LEU A 85 -3.73 25.25 -84.64
N PRO A 86 -3.26 24.10 -84.11
CA PRO A 86 -3.32 23.81 -82.68
C PRO A 86 -2.43 24.78 -81.88
N ALA A 87 -2.90 25.26 -80.73
CA ALA A 87 -2.10 26.08 -79.81
C ALA A 87 -2.58 26.04 -78.36
N CYS A 88 -1.65 25.83 -77.43
CA CYS A 88 -1.81 26.04 -75.99
C CYS A 88 -2.72 27.24 -75.63
N GLY A 89 -3.72 26.95 -74.79
CA GLY A 89 -4.78 27.87 -74.39
C GLY A 89 -6.02 27.79 -75.28
N ASP A 90 -6.15 26.77 -76.14
CA ASP A 90 -7.35 26.50 -76.96
C ASP A 90 -8.34 25.50 -76.33
N GLY A 91 -7.96 24.87 -75.20
CA GLY A 91 -8.77 23.92 -74.44
C GLY A 91 -8.68 22.48 -74.94
N ILE A 92 -7.68 22.15 -75.77
CA ILE A 92 -7.48 20.82 -76.35
C ILE A 92 -6.03 20.39 -76.12
N ILE A 93 -5.77 19.48 -75.17
CA ILE A 93 -4.40 18.99 -74.91
C ILE A 93 -3.81 18.31 -76.16
N GLN A 94 -2.73 18.88 -76.69
CA GLN A 94 -2.05 18.45 -77.92
C GLN A 94 -0.77 17.65 -77.62
N ALA A 95 -0.13 17.17 -78.69
CA ALA A 95 1.06 16.30 -78.63
C ALA A 95 2.36 17.07 -78.27
N GLY A 96 2.42 17.57 -77.03
CA GLY A 96 3.56 18.31 -76.47
C GLY A 96 3.25 19.05 -75.16
N GLU A 97 1.97 19.15 -74.81
CA GLU A 97 1.45 19.88 -73.64
C GLU A 97 1.19 18.90 -72.49
N ALA A 98 1.35 19.34 -71.25
CA ALA A 98 0.98 18.57 -70.06
C ALA A 98 -0.51 18.77 -69.73
N CYS A 99 -0.97 20.02 -69.83
CA CYS A 99 -2.32 20.47 -69.53
C CYS A 99 -2.75 21.53 -70.56
N ASP A 100 -4.05 21.76 -70.71
CA ASP A 100 -4.61 22.93 -71.40
C ASP A 100 -6.01 23.17 -70.81
N ALA A 101 -6.16 24.25 -70.04
CA ALA A 101 -7.42 24.72 -69.46
C ALA A 101 -8.07 25.83 -70.30
N GLY A 102 -7.60 26.04 -71.53
CA GLY A 102 -8.08 27.06 -72.45
C GLY A 102 -7.80 28.47 -71.93
N ALA A 103 -8.85 29.27 -71.84
CA ALA A 103 -8.79 30.63 -71.32
C ALA A 103 -8.56 30.72 -69.80
N ASP A 104 -8.59 29.58 -69.09
CA ASP A 104 -8.33 29.50 -67.64
C ASP A 104 -6.86 29.15 -67.32
N ASN A 105 -5.99 29.01 -68.33
CA ASN A 105 -4.53 28.99 -68.14
C ASN A 105 -4.05 30.32 -67.52
N GLY A 106 -2.98 30.27 -66.72
CA GLY A 106 -2.35 31.46 -66.15
C GLY A 106 -1.39 31.18 -65.00
N PRO A 107 -0.70 32.21 -64.48
CA PRO A 107 0.33 32.07 -63.44
C PRO A 107 -0.21 31.79 -62.02
N ASN A 108 -1.53 31.72 -61.82
CA ASN A 108 -2.14 31.31 -60.55
C ASN A 108 -3.21 30.23 -60.80
N SER A 109 -3.00 29.45 -61.85
CA SER A 109 -3.86 28.37 -62.32
C SER A 109 -3.05 27.07 -62.35
N ALA A 110 -3.71 25.92 -62.17
CA ALA A 110 -3.08 24.60 -62.22
C ALA A 110 -2.46 24.25 -63.61
N CYS A 111 -2.63 25.13 -64.61
CA CYS A 111 -1.97 25.07 -65.90
C CYS A 111 -1.43 26.46 -66.27
N LEU A 112 -0.14 26.56 -66.54
CA LEU A 112 0.53 27.81 -66.90
C LEU A 112 0.22 28.24 -68.34
N ASP A 113 0.53 29.51 -68.67
CA ASP A 113 0.49 30.04 -70.04
C ASP A 113 1.41 29.29 -71.04
N SER A 114 2.28 28.40 -70.56
CA SER A 114 3.13 27.51 -71.37
C SER A 114 2.55 26.10 -71.59
N CYS A 115 1.37 25.79 -71.02
CA CYS A 115 0.79 24.45 -70.99
C CYS A 115 1.65 23.38 -70.28
N GLU A 116 2.40 23.85 -69.29
CA GLU A 116 3.08 23.07 -68.26
C GLU A 116 2.22 23.13 -66.98
N GLU A 117 2.20 22.03 -66.21
CA GLU A 117 1.51 22.00 -64.91
C GLU A 117 2.27 22.89 -63.92
N ASN A 118 1.53 23.69 -63.16
CA ASN A 118 2.07 24.55 -62.12
C ASN A 118 2.36 23.73 -60.85
N VAL A 119 3.52 23.95 -60.23
CA VAL A 119 4.03 23.20 -59.09
C VAL A 119 4.89 24.06 -58.16
N CYS A 120 4.70 23.91 -56.86
CA CYS A 120 5.59 24.42 -55.81
C CYS A 120 7.08 24.32 -56.18
N GLY A 121 7.78 25.45 -56.11
CA GLY A 121 9.17 25.65 -56.53
C GLY A 121 9.33 26.15 -57.97
N ASP A 122 8.25 26.46 -58.71
CA ASP A 122 8.30 26.96 -60.09
C ASP A 122 8.35 28.50 -60.22
N GLY A 123 8.07 29.23 -59.13
CA GLY A 123 8.02 30.69 -59.05
C GLY A 123 6.62 31.29 -59.19
N TYR A 124 5.55 30.48 -59.17
CA TYR A 124 4.17 30.90 -59.42
C TYR A 124 3.18 30.27 -58.42
N VAL A 125 2.70 31.05 -57.44
CA VAL A 125 1.76 30.57 -56.41
C VAL A 125 0.46 30.00 -56.98
N GLY A 126 0.29 28.69 -56.88
CA GLY A 126 -0.77 27.91 -57.49
C GLY A 126 -2.07 27.76 -56.68
N PRO A 127 -3.09 27.07 -57.25
CA PRO A 127 -4.36 26.80 -56.59
C PRO A 127 -4.25 25.82 -55.40
N GLY A 128 -3.84 26.33 -54.25
CA GLY A 128 -3.66 25.55 -53.00
C GLY A 128 -2.38 25.89 -52.25
N GLU A 129 -1.49 26.66 -52.86
CA GLU A 129 -0.20 27.09 -52.33
C GLU A 129 -0.36 28.45 -51.63
N GLY A 130 0.28 28.63 -50.47
CA GLY A 130 0.26 29.88 -49.71
C GLY A 130 1.38 30.85 -50.11
N CYS A 131 2.49 30.31 -50.60
CA CYS A 131 3.65 31.02 -51.15
C CYS A 131 4.32 30.16 -52.24
N ASP A 132 5.25 30.76 -52.97
CA ASP A 132 6.23 30.12 -53.86
C ASP A 132 7.29 31.20 -54.19
N ASP A 133 8.58 30.89 -54.06
CA ASP A 133 9.71 31.77 -54.40
C ASP A 133 10.65 31.20 -55.49
N GLY A 134 10.31 30.03 -56.04
CA GLY A 134 10.98 29.39 -57.17
C GLY A 134 12.21 28.54 -56.83
N ASN A 135 12.21 27.88 -55.66
CA ASN A 135 13.34 27.09 -55.17
C ASN A 135 12.93 25.83 -54.35
N ASP A 136 13.91 25.05 -53.86
CA ASP A 136 13.73 23.75 -53.15
C ASP A 136 14.38 23.75 -51.73
N ASP A 137 14.74 24.91 -51.14
CA ASP A 137 15.38 25.02 -49.81
C ASP A 137 14.35 25.50 -48.74
N ASP A 138 14.05 24.68 -47.71
CA ASP A 138 13.05 25.01 -46.66
C ASP A 138 13.42 26.22 -45.76
N ASP A 139 14.68 26.66 -45.75
CA ASP A 139 15.24 27.63 -44.80
C ASP A 139 15.09 29.13 -45.21
N ASP A 140 14.19 29.48 -46.14
CA ASP A 140 14.05 30.87 -46.64
C ASP A 140 12.65 31.52 -46.57
N ALA A 141 11.95 31.79 -47.67
CA ALA A 141 10.73 32.62 -47.69
C ALA A 141 9.44 31.81 -47.89
N CYS A 142 9.56 30.51 -48.17
CA CYS A 142 8.48 29.58 -48.35
C CYS A 142 8.99 28.15 -48.06
N THR A 143 8.20 27.35 -47.35
CA THR A 143 8.55 25.92 -47.15
C THR A 143 8.40 25.13 -48.45
N ASN A 144 9.06 23.97 -48.57
CA ASN A 144 8.88 23.03 -49.70
C ASN A 144 7.48 22.37 -49.76
N ALA A 145 6.61 22.66 -48.79
CA ALA A 145 5.18 22.36 -48.83
C ALA A 145 4.34 23.50 -49.45
N CYS A 146 4.99 24.59 -49.86
CA CYS A 146 4.41 25.88 -50.24
C CYS A 146 3.46 26.47 -49.19
N ALA A 147 3.77 26.22 -47.91
CA ALA A 147 3.14 26.87 -46.77
C ALA A 147 3.99 28.09 -46.32
N PRO A 148 3.37 29.22 -45.93
CA PRO A 148 4.09 30.36 -45.37
C PRO A 148 4.83 29.98 -44.09
N THR A 149 6.04 30.51 -43.97
CA THR A 149 6.90 30.55 -42.79
C THR A 149 6.18 31.05 -41.53
N SER A 150 6.33 30.35 -40.40
CA SER A 150 5.82 30.76 -39.09
C SER A 150 6.70 30.23 -37.96
N CYS A 151 6.97 31.07 -36.97
CA CYS A 151 7.57 30.62 -35.70
C CYS A 151 6.79 29.43 -35.12
N GLY A 152 7.50 28.49 -34.51
CA GLY A 152 6.94 27.26 -33.97
C GLY A 152 6.72 26.16 -35.02
N ASP A 153 7.24 26.30 -36.25
CA ASP A 153 7.09 25.27 -37.31
C ASP A 153 8.20 24.20 -37.33
N GLY A 154 9.27 24.39 -36.55
CA GLY A 154 10.41 23.48 -36.43
C GLY A 154 11.56 23.78 -37.38
N VAL A 155 11.52 24.90 -38.12
CA VAL A 155 12.51 25.25 -39.16
C VAL A 155 12.99 26.70 -38.99
N LEU A 156 14.05 26.92 -38.20
CA LEU A 156 14.65 28.24 -37.96
C LEU A 156 14.95 29.06 -39.24
N GLN A 157 14.06 29.99 -39.61
CA GLN A 157 14.15 30.84 -40.80
C GLN A 157 14.92 32.13 -40.49
N ALA A 158 16.17 31.98 -40.04
CA ALA A 158 17.07 33.05 -39.60
C ALA A 158 17.42 34.11 -40.68
N GLN A 159 16.89 33.99 -41.90
CA GLN A 159 16.95 35.00 -42.95
C GLN A 159 15.79 36.02 -42.90
N ASN A 160 14.65 35.64 -42.31
CA ASN A 160 13.44 36.46 -42.20
C ASN A 160 13.40 37.29 -40.91
N GLY A 161 13.99 36.78 -39.82
CA GLY A 161 14.17 37.54 -38.57
C GLY A 161 14.45 36.71 -37.32
N GLU A 162 14.18 35.41 -37.40
CA GLU A 162 14.16 34.46 -36.28
C GLU A 162 15.55 34.19 -35.70
N GLN A 163 15.59 33.92 -34.40
CA GLN A 163 16.81 33.73 -33.62
C GLN A 163 16.91 32.31 -33.01
N CYS A 164 15.76 31.67 -32.84
CA CYS A 164 15.50 30.30 -32.38
C CYS A 164 14.19 29.82 -33.05
N ASP A 165 13.96 28.50 -33.03
CA ASP A 165 12.68 27.83 -33.31
C ASP A 165 12.81 26.38 -32.82
N ASP A 166 11.85 25.94 -32.01
CA ASP A 166 11.79 24.68 -31.25
C ASP A 166 10.46 23.92 -31.52
N ALA A 167 9.78 24.25 -32.62
CA ALA A 167 8.53 23.64 -33.07
C ALA A 167 7.32 23.76 -32.12
N ASN A 168 7.27 24.83 -31.29
CA ASN A 168 6.16 25.12 -30.38
C ASN A 168 5.98 26.65 -30.15
N ASP A 169 4.98 27.04 -29.34
CA ASP A 169 4.60 28.45 -29.06
C ASP A 169 4.79 28.83 -27.55
N ASP A 170 5.55 28.06 -26.76
CA ASP A 170 5.69 28.22 -25.30
C ASP A 170 6.83 29.18 -24.92
N ASN A 171 6.45 30.38 -24.49
CA ASN A 171 7.40 31.41 -24.06
C ASN A 171 8.22 31.03 -22.79
N GLY A 172 7.89 29.95 -22.06
CA GLY A 172 8.64 29.46 -20.90
C GLY A 172 9.89 28.64 -21.24
N ASP A 173 10.11 28.30 -22.51
CA ASP A 173 11.27 27.52 -23.02
C ASP A 173 12.38 28.41 -23.64
N GLY A 174 13.39 27.82 -24.28
CA GLY A 174 14.47 28.58 -24.91
C GLY A 174 14.09 29.60 -26.00
N CYS A 175 12.86 29.61 -26.51
CA CYS A 175 12.39 30.55 -27.53
C CYS A 175 11.00 31.15 -27.23
N LEU A 176 10.88 32.47 -27.39
CA LEU A 176 9.59 33.15 -27.35
C LEU A 176 8.81 32.94 -28.66
N ASP A 177 7.47 33.05 -28.61
CA ASP A 177 6.54 32.97 -29.76
C ASP A 177 6.84 33.98 -30.89
N THR A 178 7.65 34.99 -30.58
CA THR A 178 8.19 35.99 -31.52
C THR A 178 9.47 35.53 -32.25
N CYS A 179 9.87 34.27 -32.06
CA CYS A 179 11.14 33.66 -32.45
C CYS A 179 12.37 34.48 -32.02
N ALA A 180 12.31 34.96 -30.78
CA ALA A 180 13.40 35.63 -30.08
C ALA A 180 13.92 34.73 -28.96
N ILE A 181 15.24 34.66 -28.80
CA ILE A 181 15.86 33.89 -27.71
C ILE A 181 15.45 34.54 -26.39
N ALA A 182 14.78 33.78 -25.53
CA ALA A 182 14.31 34.25 -24.23
C ALA A 182 15.48 34.59 -23.29
N THR A 183 15.33 35.65 -22.51
CA THR A 183 16.32 36.17 -21.55
C THR A 183 15.68 37.02 -20.46
N CYS A 184 15.95 36.69 -19.19
CA CYS A 184 15.72 37.53 -18.01
C CYS A 184 15.60 39.05 -18.28
N GLY A 185 14.41 39.59 -18.03
CA GLY A 185 14.02 40.97 -18.30
C GLY A 185 13.14 41.14 -19.54
N ASP A 186 12.58 40.07 -20.09
CA ASP A 186 11.65 40.08 -21.24
C ASP A 186 10.18 39.78 -20.89
N SER A 187 9.90 39.48 -19.61
CA SER A 187 8.58 39.20 -19.01
C SER A 187 8.09 37.75 -19.10
N TYR A 188 8.97 36.80 -19.40
CA TYR A 188 8.67 35.36 -19.32
C TYR A 188 9.65 34.68 -18.35
N VAL A 189 9.24 33.56 -17.73
CA VAL A 189 10.01 32.93 -16.64
C VAL A 189 10.62 31.63 -17.14
N GLN A 190 11.93 31.65 -17.41
CA GLN A 190 12.61 30.53 -18.06
C GLN A 190 12.88 29.36 -17.10
N VAL A 191 12.14 28.26 -17.30
CA VAL A 191 12.22 27.04 -16.47
C VAL A 191 12.72 25.80 -17.22
N GLU A 192 12.57 25.75 -18.55
CA GLU A 192 13.04 24.67 -19.42
C GLU A 192 14.02 25.18 -20.50
N ASP A 193 14.82 24.29 -21.10
CA ASP A 193 15.58 24.63 -22.32
C ASP A 193 14.72 24.45 -23.58
N GLY A 194 15.15 25.04 -24.71
CA GLY A 194 14.47 24.98 -26.03
C GLY A 194 14.51 23.60 -26.69
N ALA A 195 14.12 22.59 -25.92
CA ALA A 195 13.81 21.22 -26.28
C ALA A 195 12.79 20.58 -25.32
N GLY A 196 12.22 21.32 -24.35
CA GLY A 196 11.28 20.82 -23.34
C GLY A 196 11.93 19.92 -22.29
N GLU A 197 13.14 20.28 -21.82
CA GLU A 197 13.83 19.59 -20.73
C GLU A 197 14.16 20.60 -19.59
N PRO A 198 13.81 20.31 -18.32
CA PRO A 198 13.98 21.26 -17.21
C PRO A 198 15.41 21.77 -17.00
N LEU A 199 15.56 23.10 -16.87
CA LEU A 199 16.83 23.73 -16.53
C LEU A 199 17.30 23.32 -15.11
N PRO A 200 18.62 23.30 -14.85
CA PRO A 200 19.12 23.14 -13.50
C PRO A 200 18.63 24.26 -12.56
N LEU A 201 18.35 23.93 -11.29
CA LEU A 201 17.87 24.87 -10.26
C LEU A 201 18.78 26.10 -9.99
N ASP A 202 20.00 26.15 -10.54
CA ASP A 202 20.91 27.31 -10.47
C ASP A 202 20.91 28.16 -11.76
N GLN A 203 20.01 27.84 -12.70
CA GLN A 203 19.81 28.46 -14.01
C GLN A 203 18.32 28.64 -14.38
N GLN A 204 17.39 28.06 -13.60
CA GLN A 204 15.97 28.44 -13.66
C GLN A 204 15.77 29.86 -13.15
N GLU A 205 14.91 30.59 -13.83
CA GLU A 205 14.41 31.88 -13.38
C GLU A 205 13.25 31.66 -12.40
N ALA A 206 13.25 32.38 -11.27
CA ALA A 206 12.23 32.26 -10.23
C ALA A 206 11.15 33.36 -10.33
N CYS A 207 11.35 34.33 -11.21
CA CYS A 207 10.47 35.46 -11.52
C CYS A 207 11.02 36.17 -12.77
N ASP A 208 10.18 36.92 -13.49
CA ASP A 208 10.62 37.96 -14.41
C ASP A 208 9.59 39.11 -14.44
N ASP A 209 9.86 40.21 -13.72
CA ASP A 209 9.05 41.44 -13.80
C ASP A 209 9.33 42.23 -15.11
N GLY A 210 10.14 41.68 -16.02
CA GLY A 210 10.53 42.26 -17.31
C GLY A 210 11.42 43.48 -17.17
N PRO A 211 11.12 44.58 -17.90
CA PRO A 211 11.83 45.86 -17.75
C PRO A 211 11.73 46.51 -16.35
N GLN A 212 10.99 45.92 -15.41
CA GLN A 212 10.91 46.35 -14.02
C GLN A 212 11.94 45.65 -13.10
N ASN A 213 12.59 44.57 -13.53
CA ASN A 213 13.61 43.85 -12.76
C ASN A 213 14.67 44.79 -12.20
N ALA A 214 14.96 44.66 -10.91
CA ALA A 214 15.94 45.50 -10.22
C ALA A 214 16.43 44.82 -8.94
N ASP A 215 17.71 45.04 -8.60
CA ASP A 215 18.35 44.59 -7.34
C ASP A 215 17.80 45.29 -6.07
N THR A 216 16.58 45.84 -6.16
CA THR A 216 15.82 46.52 -5.09
C THR A 216 14.30 46.31 -5.24
N ALA A 217 13.87 45.34 -6.05
CA ALA A 217 12.47 44.99 -6.36
C ALA A 217 12.22 43.50 -6.11
N GLY A 218 10.96 43.05 -6.18
CA GLY A 218 10.59 41.65 -5.94
C GLY A 218 11.32 40.67 -6.86
N CYS A 219 11.55 41.06 -8.12
CA CYS A 219 12.46 40.35 -9.01
C CYS A 219 13.77 41.12 -9.26
N THR A 220 14.90 40.43 -9.04
CA THR A 220 16.27 40.98 -9.21
C THR A 220 16.69 41.11 -10.67
N ASN A 221 17.77 41.83 -11.01
CA ASN A 221 18.34 41.83 -12.38
C ASN A 221 18.92 40.46 -12.83
N SER A 222 18.75 39.40 -12.03
CA SER A 222 19.15 38.03 -12.37
C SER A 222 17.97 37.06 -12.37
N CYS A 223 16.73 37.57 -12.38
CA CYS A 223 15.49 36.78 -12.43
C CYS A 223 15.41 35.73 -11.31
N GLN A 224 15.83 36.16 -10.12
CA GLN A 224 15.65 35.46 -8.86
C GLN A 224 14.81 36.36 -7.95
N ILE A 225 13.92 35.75 -7.16
CA ILE A 225 13.10 36.45 -6.18
C ILE A 225 14.03 37.07 -5.13
N ALA A 226 13.88 38.37 -4.86
CA ALA A 226 14.61 39.05 -3.80
C ALA A 226 14.15 38.53 -2.43
N ALA A 227 15.09 38.11 -1.60
CA ALA A 227 14.80 37.48 -0.32
C ALA A 227 15.89 37.73 0.72
N CYS A 228 15.48 38.25 1.88
CA CYS A 228 16.31 38.48 3.05
C CYS A 228 17.39 37.41 3.28
N GLY A 229 18.65 37.84 3.21
CA GLY A 229 19.83 36.98 3.28
C GLY A 229 20.50 36.72 1.93
N ASP A 230 20.00 37.28 0.82
CA ASP A 230 20.68 37.27 -0.48
C ASP A 230 21.75 38.39 -0.62
N GLY A 231 21.61 39.49 0.13
CA GLY A 231 22.54 40.63 0.16
C GLY A 231 22.14 41.82 -0.72
N LEU A 232 20.90 41.84 -1.22
CA LEU A 232 20.24 42.95 -1.92
C LEU A 232 19.10 43.47 -1.02
N VAL A 233 18.68 44.73 -1.16
CA VAL A 233 17.67 45.33 -0.27
C VAL A 233 16.41 45.67 -1.06
N TYR A 234 15.34 44.93 -0.84
CA TYR A 234 14.04 45.17 -1.45
C TYR A 234 13.41 46.47 -0.90
N GLU A 235 13.46 47.56 -1.70
CA GLU A 235 13.15 48.92 -1.25
C GLU A 235 11.69 49.07 -0.78
N GLY A 236 11.50 49.07 0.55
CA GLY A 236 10.20 49.28 1.19
C GLY A 236 9.53 48.02 1.74
N ILE A 237 10.14 46.84 1.55
CA ILE A 237 9.84 45.61 2.29
C ILE A 237 10.90 45.39 3.36
N GLU A 238 12.18 45.44 2.97
CA GLU A 238 13.33 45.25 3.84
C GLU A 238 13.93 46.61 4.24
N ALA A 239 14.44 46.70 5.47
CA ALA A 239 15.17 47.88 5.93
C ALA A 239 16.67 47.80 5.54
N CYS A 240 17.21 46.58 5.58
CA CYS A 240 18.60 46.25 5.36
C CYS A 240 18.72 44.81 4.83
N ASP A 241 19.85 44.47 4.21
CA ASP A 241 20.29 43.10 4.03
C ASP A 241 21.82 43.09 3.94
N ASN A 242 22.48 42.20 4.71
CA ASN A 242 23.92 41.93 4.64
C ASN A 242 24.23 40.53 4.09
N GLY A 243 23.22 39.84 3.57
CA GLY A 243 23.28 38.47 3.11
C GLY A 243 23.45 37.50 4.27
N ALA A 244 24.31 36.50 4.10
CA ALA A 244 24.67 35.54 5.15
C ALA A 244 25.42 36.13 6.38
N ASP A 245 25.61 37.46 6.46
CA ASP A 245 26.09 38.19 7.65
C ASP A 245 24.92 38.82 8.47
N ASN A 246 23.65 38.57 8.13
CA ASN A 246 22.48 38.88 8.97
C ASN A 246 22.45 38.04 10.27
N GLY A 247 21.72 38.52 11.27
CA GLY A 247 21.37 37.75 12.47
C GLY A 247 21.34 38.57 13.76
N PRO A 248 21.06 37.94 14.92
CA PRO A 248 20.77 38.60 16.20
C PRO A 248 22.00 39.23 16.91
N MET A 249 23.09 39.43 16.17
CA MET A 249 24.29 40.18 16.56
C MET A 249 24.88 40.98 15.39
N GLY A 250 24.15 41.12 14.27
CA GLY A 250 24.49 41.94 13.11
C GLY A 250 23.74 43.27 13.15
N THR A 251 24.09 44.22 12.28
CA THR A 251 23.32 45.47 12.13
C THR A 251 22.02 45.30 11.35
N CYS A 252 21.62 44.05 11.12
CA CYS A 252 20.42 43.63 10.40
C CYS A 252 20.02 42.26 10.92
N LEU A 253 18.74 42.09 11.25
CA LEU A 253 18.22 40.86 11.84
C LEU A 253 17.96 39.77 10.78
N ASP A 254 17.64 38.55 11.23
CA ASP A 254 17.32 37.41 10.36
C ASP A 254 16.01 37.63 9.54
N ASP A 255 15.23 38.67 9.85
CA ASP A 255 14.01 39.11 9.16
C ASP A 255 14.21 40.40 8.33
N CYS A 256 15.45 40.87 8.21
CA CYS A 256 15.84 42.08 7.47
C CYS A 256 15.25 43.41 7.99
N ALA A 257 14.85 43.44 9.26
CA ALA A 257 14.70 44.67 10.03
C ALA A 257 16.08 45.24 10.44
N ASP A 258 16.18 46.58 10.47
CA ASP A 258 17.29 47.28 11.12
C ASP A 258 17.33 46.84 12.60
N ASN A 259 18.44 46.24 13.05
CA ASN A 259 18.63 45.96 14.46
C ASN A 259 18.85 47.29 15.23
N VAL A 260 17.99 47.56 16.22
CA VAL A 260 17.90 48.85 16.92
C VAL A 260 17.47 48.72 18.37
N CYS A 261 18.23 49.36 19.25
CA CYS A 261 17.96 49.53 20.68
C CYS A 261 16.47 49.63 21.07
N GLY A 262 16.02 48.62 21.79
CA GLY A 262 14.65 48.34 22.22
C GLY A 262 13.92 47.27 21.40
N ASP A 263 14.61 46.43 20.62
CA ASP A 263 14.02 45.42 19.72
C ASP A 263 14.06 43.96 20.25
N THR A 264 14.67 43.72 21.42
CA THR A 264 14.99 42.42 22.06
C THR A 264 16.26 41.70 21.59
N PHE A 265 17.02 42.25 20.64
CA PHE A 265 18.22 41.63 20.06
C PHE A 265 19.48 42.50 20.29
N LEU A 266 20.53 41.89 20.84
CA LEU A 266 21.75 42.63 21.21
C LEU A 266 22.61 42.97 19.98
N GLY A 267 22.55 44.23 19.55
CA GLY A 267 23.29 44.71 18.40
C GLY A 267 24.81 44.75 18.54
N PRO A 268 25.56 44.79 17.41
CA PRO A 268 27.02 44.76 17.41
C PRO A 268 27.69 46.05 17.93
N ASP A 269 26.95 47.16 17.98
CA ASP A 269 27.38 48.45 18.56
C ASP A 269 26.70 48.72 19.94
N GLU A 270 25.98 47.74 20.50
CA GLU A 270 25.16 47.86 21.72
C GLU A 270 25.75 47.06 22.90
N ALA A 271 25.45 47.47 24.14
CA ALA A 271 25.96 46.82 25.36
C ALA A 271 24.91 45.96 26.08
N CYS A 272 23.63 46.26 25.87
CA CYS A 272 22.45 45.51 26.29
C CYS A 272 21.32 45.75 25.28
N ASP A 273 20.27 44.93 25.37
CA ASP A 273 18.93 45.25 24.91
C ASP A 273 17.95 44.54 25.88
N ASP A 274 16.84 45.17 26.27
CA ASP A 274 15.82 44.59 27.15
C ASP A 274 14.39 44.55 26.55
N GLY A 275 14.27 44.83 25.24
CA GLY A 275 13.02 44.89 24.50
C GLY A 275 12.29 46.22 24.61
N ASN A 276 12.95 47.27 25.10
CA ASN A 276 12.35 48.60 25.22
C ASN A 276 13.40 49.74 25.25
N ALA A 277 12.93 50.99 25.29
CA ALA A 277 13.78 52.20 25.29
C ALA A 277 13.33 53.22 26.35
N ASN A 278 13.08 52.73 27.56
CA ASN A 278 12.99 53.54 28.78
C ASN A 278 14.42 53.84 29.32
N ASP A 279 14.50 54.43 30.50
CA ASP A 279 15.71 54.48 31.33
C ASP A 279 15.34 53.90 32.72
N ASP A 280 16.31 53.36 33.46
CA ASP A 280 16.20 52.76 34.80
C ASP A 280 15.48 51.38 34.92
N ASP A 281 15.24 50.62 33.84
CA ASP A 281 14.56 49.29 33.91
C ASP A 281 15.38 48.04 33.48
N GLY A 282 16.55 48.20 32.87
CA GLY A 282 17.51 47.11 32.59
C GLY A 282 18.53 47.44 31.50
N CYS A 283 18.13 48.27 30.55
CA CYS A 283 18.97 48.82 29.52
C CYS A 283 18.57 50.28 29.23
N SER A 284 19.53 51.19 29.05
CA SER A 284 19.22 52.60 28.78
C SER A 284 18.55 52.81 27.42
N SER A 285 17.87 53.94 27.23
CA SER A 285 17.33 54.38 25.92
C SER A 285 18.39 54.69 24.85
N THR A 286 19.66 54.34 25.11
CA THR A 286 20.80 54.36 24.17
C THR A 286 21.61 53.06 24.17
N CYS A 287 21.10 52.00 24.78
CA CYS A 287 21.68 50.66 24.89
C CYS A 287 23.11 50.59 25.45
N GLU A 288 23.43 51.55 26.34
CA GLU A 288 24.46 51.41 27.37
C GLU A 288 23.84 50.65 28.58
N LEU A 289 24.62 49.73 29.18
CA LEU A 289 24.21 48.91 30.34
C LEU A 289 23.85 49.76 31.56
N GLU A 290 22.70 49.50 32.17
CA GLU A 290 22.26 50.12 33.42
C GLU A 290 22.18 49.08 34.55
N GLY A 291 22.80 49.41 35.69
CA GLY A 291 22.97 48.49 36.82
C GLY A 291 24.43 48.30 37.21
N CYS A 292 24.62 47.41 38.19
CA CYS A 292 25.88 47.21 38.89
C CYS A 292 27.07 46.93 37.97
N GLY A 293 28.19 47.60 38.23
CA GLY A 293 29.47 47.39 37.58
C GLY A 293 29.90 48.49 36.61
N ASP A 294 29.17 49.61 36.52
CA ASP A 294 29.50 50.74 35.63
C ASP A 294 30.43 51.79 36.29
N MET A 295 30.71 51.65 37.59
CA MET A 295 31.44 52.61 38.45
C MET A 295 30.63 53.86 38.85
N VAL A 296 29.31 53.83 38.76
CA VAL A 296 28.40 54.97 39.01
C VAL A 296 27.18 54.54 39.83
N VAL A 297 27.33 54.48 41.15
CA VAL A 297 26.25 54.14 42.12
C VAL A 297 24.90 54.82 41.80
N GLN A 298 23.90 54.00 41.47
CA GLN A 298 22.54 54.39 41.09
C GLN A 298 21.56 54.41 42.29
N ASP A 299 20.29 54.80 42.08
CA ASP A 299 19.30 55.01 43.16
C ASP A 299 18.75 53.67 43.77
N ASN A 300 19.12 52.53 43.17
CA ASN A 300 18.84 51.14 43.55
C ASN A 300 20.01 50.43 44.27
N GLU A 301 21.17 51.08 44.41
CA GLU A 301 22.43 50.46 44.86
C GLU A 301 22.93 51.03 46.19
N ASP A 302 23.63 50.21 46.97
CA ASP A 302 24.29 50.66 48.21
C ASP A 302 25.75 51.13 47.94
N CYS A 303 26.40 50.53 46.94
CA CYS A 303 27.74 50.87 46.43
C CYS A 303 27.93 50.35 44.99
N ASP A 304 28.95 50.82 44.28
CA ASP A 304 29.42 50.28 42.99
C ASP A 304 30.95 50.53 42.92
N ASP A 305 31.70 49.51 42.53
CA ASP A 305 33.16 49.47 42.35
C ASP A 305 33.61 49.24 40.90
N GLY A 306 32.70 48.80 40.01
CA GLY A 306 32.96 48.30 38.67
C GLY A 306 32.90 46.77 38.47
N GLN A 307 32.22 46.00 39.35
CA GLN A 307 32.16 44.52 39.31
C GLN A 307 33.57 43.91 39.14
N ASN A 308 34.51 44.30 40.02
CA ASN A 308 35.92 43.99 39.78
C ASN A 308 36.28 42.51 40.01
N GLY A 309 35.37 41.70 40.58
CA GLY A 309 35.55 40.28 40.86
C GLY A 309 36.23 39.98 42.21
N ASP A 310 36.24 40.95 43.13
CA ASP A 310 36.86 40.89 44.46
C ASP A 310 35.81 41.31 45.51
N ASN A 311 34.98 40.36 45.98
CA ASN A 311 33.83 40.61 46.86
C ASN A 311 34.21 40.97 48.32
N ASP A 312 35.51 41.19 48.59
CA ASP A 312 36.10 41.45 49.91
C ASP A 312 36.77 42.85 49.98
N ASP A 313 36.49 43.75 49.03
CA ASP A 313 37.18 45.05 48.80
C ASP A 313 36.49 46.28 49.47
N GLY A 314 35.20 46.15 49.79
CA GLY A 314 34.32 47.20 50.31
C GLY A 314 32.95 47.26 49.62
N CYS A 315 32.77 46.55 48.51
CA CYS A 315 31.51 46.36 47.78
C CYS A 315 31.53 44.96 47.12
N THR A 316 30.38 44.28 47.07
CA THR A 316 30.24 43.02 46.31
C THR A 316 29.90 43.28 44.85
N ASP A 317 30.12 42.29 43.98
CA ASP A 317 29.70 42.32 42.57
C ASP A 317 28.15 42.37 42.42
N GLU A 318 27.38 42.28 43.52
CA GLU A 318 25.93 42.56 43.59
C GLU A 318 25.59 44.00 44.05
N CYS A 319 26.57 44.91 44.10
CA CYS A 319 26.44 46.31 44.49
C CYS A 319 25.87 46.53 45.90
N ARG A 320 26.33 45.70 46.85
CA ARG A 320 25.99 45.74 48.27
C ARG A 320 27.22 45.76 49.16
N PHE A 321 27.04 46.22 50.40
CA PHE A 321 28.06 46.09 51.45
C PHE A 321 28.09 44.65 52.01
N GLU A 322 29.30 44.10 52.12
CA GLU A 322 29.65 42.84 52.80
C GLU A 322 28.92 42.61 54.14
N SER A 323 28.41 41.41 54.37
CA SER A 323 27.81 41.01 55.65
C SER A 323 27.58 39.50 55.80
N CYS A 324 28.27 38.86 56.75
CA CYS A 324 27.92 37.58 57.40
C CYS A 324 26.48 37.08 57.15
N GLY A 325 26.37 35.96 56.43
CA GLY A 325 25.13 35.38 55.93
C GLY A 325 24.75 35.77 54.49
N ASP A 326 25.66 36.37 53.71
CA ASP A 326 25.44 36.74 52.31
C ASP A 326 25.90 35.69 51.28
N GLY A 327 26.72 34.71 51.67
CA GLY A 327 27.22 33.63 50.82
C GLY A 327 28.68 33.78 50.39
N TYR A 328 29.34 34.87 50.78
CA TYR A 328 30.75 35.16 50.52
C TYR A 328 31.56 35.05 51.82
N LEU A 329 32.88 34.78 51.74
CA LEU A 329 33.73 34.52 52.91
C LEU A 329 34.78 35.62 53.08
N GLN A 330 34.40 36.72 53.73
CA GLN A 330 35.24 37.91 53.86
C GLN A 330 36.36 37.76 54.91
N ASP A 331 37.37 38.62 54.86
CA ASP A 331 38.64 38.51 55.61
C ASP A 331 38.51 38.65 57.16
N ASP A 332 37.36 39.13 57.67
CA ASP A 332 37.02 39.20 59.10
C ASP A 332 36.18 37.98 59.59
N GLU A 333 35.83 37.05 58.69
CA GLU A 333 34.91 35.92 58.94
C GLU A 333 35.65 34.55 58.93
N ALA A 334 35.13 33.55 59.64
CA ALA A 334 35.80 32.24 59.78
C ALA A 334 35.11 31.10 59.01
N CYS A 335 33.88 31.33 58.59
CA CYS A 335 33.08 30.54 57.66
C CYS A 335 31.89 31.41 57.22
N ASP A 336 31.31 31.11 56.07
CA ASP A 336 29.97 31.57 55.71
C ASP A 336 29.28 30.50 54.87
N GLU A 337 28.02 30.22 55.17
CA GLU A 337 27.11 29.32 54.44
C GLU A 337 25.87 30.10 53.97
N GLY A 338 25.97 31.43 53.84
CA GLY A 338 24.91 32.34 53.44
C GLY A 338 23.67 32.25 54.33
N GLY A 339 22.51 32.21 53.69
CA GLY A 339 21.22 32.06 54.36
C GLY A 339 21.02 30.74 55.13
N ASP A 340 21.89 29.74 54.93
CA ASP A 340 21.86 28.45 55.64
C ASP A 340 22.70 28.47 56.95
N ASN A 341 23.44 29.54 57.24
CA ASN A 341 24.13 29.76 58.52
C ASN A 341 23.21 29.47 59.72
N ALA A 342 23.64 28.62 60.64
CA ALA A 342 22.81 28.17 61.75
C ALA A 342 23.63 27.81 63.00
N ASN A 343 23.14 28.17 64.20
CA ASN A 343 23.73 27.72 65.48
C ASN A 343 23.50 26.21 65.78
N SER A 344 23.40 25.40 64.74
CA SER A 344 23.45 23.94 64.77
C SER A 344 24.01 23.35 63.46
N GLY A 345 24.47 24.19 62.52
CA GLY A 345 25.18 23.80 61.30
C GLY A 345 26.69 23.91 61.47
N ASP A 346 27.44 23.75 60.39
CA ASP A 346 28.91 23.82 60.40
C ASP A 346 29.37 25.28 60.59
N CYS A 347 28.64 26.25 60.02
CA CYS A 347 28.79 27.67 60.31
C CYS A 347 27.63 28.27 61.14
N THR A 348 27.98 29.04 62.17
CA THR A 348 27.01 29.70 63.08
C THR A 348 26.48 31.03 62.53
N LEU A 349 25.37 31.54 63.09
CA LEU A 349 24.78 32.88 62.80
C LEU A 349 25.64 34.08 63.26
N ALA A 350 26.94 33.85 63.44
CA ALA A 350 27.95 34.86 63.73
C ALA A 350 29.24 34.60 62.93
N CYS A 351 29.13 33.81 61.85
CA CYS A 351 30.19 33.50 60.89
C CYS A 351 31.47 32.95 61.54
N THR A 352 31.22 32.06 62.53
CA THR A 352 32.24 31.28 63.24
C THR A 352 31.92 29.79 63.18
N VAL A 353 32.95 28.96 62.96
CA VAL A 353 32.84 27.50 62.85
C VAL A 353 32.40 26.91 64.19
N ALA A 354 31.40 26.03 64.17
CA ALA A 354 30.87 25.37 65.37
C ALA A 354 31.90 24.44 66.05
N THR A 355 31.93 24.40 67.39
CA THR A 355 32.88 23.56 68.14
C THR A 355 32.37 23.07 69.49
N CYS A 356 32.44 21.75 69.71
CA CYS A 356 32.21 21.09 71.00
C CYS A 356 32.77 21.88 72.20
N GLY A 357 31.87 22.35 73.05
CA GLY A 357 32.17 23.14 74.25
C GLY A 357 31.89 24.64 74.13
N ASP A 358 31.37 25.13 72.99
CA ASP A 358 30.94 26.53 72.82
C ASP A 358 29.54 26.81 73.41
N GLY A 359 28.68 25.80 73.52
CA GLY A 359 27.35 25.85 74.11
C GLY A 359 26.18 25.75 73.10
N PHE A 360 26.44 25.43 71.83
CA PHE A 360 25.42 25.15 70.82
C PHE A 360 25.63 23.76 70.19
N VAL A 361 24.59 22.92 70.18
CA VAL A 361 24.71 21.54 69.65
C VAL A 361 24.89 21.54 68.13
N TRP A 362 26.09 21.18 67.68
CA TRP A 362 26.45 21.00 66.28
C TRP A 362 25.83 19.72 65.69
N ALA A 363 24.74 19.86 64.94
CA ALA A 363 23.87 18.74 64.60
C ALA A 363 24.58 17.69 63.74
N ASN A 364 24.44 16.41 64.13
CA ASN A 364 25.05 15.22 63.51
C ASN A 364 26.58 15.10 63.69
N ASN A 365 27.26 16.10 64.23
CA ASN A 365 28.68 16.05 64.57
C ASN A 365 28.92 15.85 66.08
N GLU A 366 27.94 16.23 66.91
CA GLU A 366 27.90 15.91 68.34
C GLU A 366 26.46 15.64 68.82
N GLU A 367 26.33 15.01 69.99
CA GLU A 367 25.03 14.58 70.55
C GLU A 367 24.52 15.57 71.62
N CYS A 368 25.46 16.19 72.34
CA CYS A 368 25.18 17.08 73.46
C CYS A 368 26.26 18.16 73.59
N ASP A 369 25.88 19.40 73.93
CA ASP A 369 26.86 20.38 74.41
C ASP A 369 26.26 21.22 75.56
N ASN A 370 26.91 21.17 76.72
CA ASN A 370 26.61 22.01 77.89
C ASN A 370 27.65 23.16 78.03
N GLY A 371 28.44 23.39 76.99
CA GLY A 371 29.53 24.34 76.90
C GLY A 371 30.68 23.95 77.84
N PRO A 372 31.24 24.90 78.60
CA PRO A 372 32.28 24.66 79.61
C PRO A 372 31.88 23.79 80.83
N GLN A 373 30.84 22.96 80.72
CA GLN A 373 30.34 22.05 81.77
C GLN A 373 30.43 20.56 81.38
N ASN A 374 30.85 20.25 80.15
CA ASN A 374 31.11 18.88 79.71
C ASN A 374 32.26 18.26 80.54
N ASP A 375 32.16 16.97 80.90
CA ASP A 375 33.11 16.27 81.78
C ASP A 375 32.96 14.75 81.58
N ASP A 376 34.07 13.99 81.59
CA ASP A 376 34.08 12.54 81.34
C ASP A 376 33.38 11.70 82.44
N ASN A 377 32.85 12.34 83.49
CA ASN A 377 31.94 11.72 84.47
C ASN A 377 30.60 12.48 84.62
N ALA A 378 30.21 13.31 83.66
CA ALA A 378 28.88 13.93 83.54
C ALA A 378 27.95 13.12 82.61
N GLU A 379 26.74 13.64 82.38
CA GLU A 379 25.80 13.09 81.38
C GLU A 379 26.30 13.35 79.94
N CYS A 380 27.13 14.38 79.74
CA CYS A 380 27.74 14.77 78.46
C CYS A 380 29.27 14.83 78.60
N THR A 381 29.99 14.03 77.80
CA THR A 381 31.45 13.81 77.87
C THR A 381 32.28 15.00 77.34
N LEU A 382 33.59 15.06 77.61
CA LEU A 382 34.47 16.11 77.03
C LEU A 382 34.60 16.05 75.49
N ALA A 383 34.00 15.04 74.86
CA ALA A 383 33.92 14.89 73.40
C ALA A 383 32.51 15.18 72.84
N CYS A 384 31.59 15.73 73.66
CA CYS A 384 30.22 16.11 73.27
C CYS A 384 29.32 14.94 72.80
N ASN A 385 29.58 13.75 73.32
CA ASN A 385 28.71 12.57 73.20
C ASN A 385 28.03 12.29 74.54
N ASP A 386 26.82 11.73 74.52
CA ASP A 386 26.12 11.28 75.73
C ASP A 386 26.91 10.11 76.36
N ALA A 387 27.06 10.09 77.69
CA ALA A 387 27.74 8.99 78.37
C ALA A 387 26.90 7.71 78.35
N VAL A 388 27.44 6.62 77.79
CA VAL A 388 26.67 5.39 77.51
C VAL A 388 27.45 4.10 77.78
N CYS A 389 26.84 3.21 78.56
CA CYS A 389 27.27 1.84 78.75
C CYS A 389 27.91 1.19 77.50
N GLY A 390 29.15 0.77 77.64
CA GLY A 390 30.02 0.22 76.60
C GLY A 390 30.98 1.24 75.95
N ASP A 391 31.11 2.47 76.45
CA ASP A 391 32.02 3.50 75.93
C ASP A 391 33.42 3.51 76.58
N GLY A 392 33.59 2.87 77.74
CA GLY A 392 34.83 2.78 78.51
C GLY A 392 34.93 3.74 79.70
N LEU A 393 33.90 4.54 79.95
CA LEU A 393 33.79 5.55 81.01
C LEU A 393 32.57 5.21 81.88
N VAL A 394 32.79 4.91 83.17
CA VAL A 394 31.66 4.61 84.08
C VAL A 394 30.88 5.90 84.37
N GLY A 395 29.73 6.04 83.73
CA GLY A 395 28.88 7.22 83.77
C GLY A 395 27.93 7.29 84.99
N PRO A 396 27.03 8.29 85.04
CA PRO A 396 26.13 8.57 86.17
C PRO A 396 25.02 7.53 86.49
N GLY A 397 25.25 6.23 86.28
CA GLY A 397 24.30 5.17 86.63
C GLY A 397 24.83 3.73 86.62
N GLU A 398 26.02 3.49 86.06
CA GLU A 398 26.49 2.15 85.69
C GLU A 398 27.25 1.41 86.81
N GLY A 399 27.22 0.07 86.77
CA GLY A 399 27.83 -0.80 87.78
C GLY A 399 29.26 -1.24 87.44
N CYS A 400 29.55 -1.36 86.14
CA CYS A 400 30.85 -1.54 85.52
C CYS A 400 30.79 -0.94 84.11
N ASP A 401 31.94 -0.75 83.49
CA ASP A 401 32.08 -0.52 82.05
C ASP A 401 33.47 -1.05 81.64
N ASP A 402 33.57 -1.74 80.50
CA ASP A 402 34.80 -2.29 79.94
C ASP A 402 35.03 -1.92 78.45
N GLY A 403 34.35 -0.89 77.97
CA GLY A 403 34.62 -0.25 76.67
C GLY A 403 34.06 -0.99 75.46
N ASN A 404 33.05 -1.84 75.65
CA ASN A 404 32.23 -2.37 74.57
C ASN A 404 30.87 -2.91 75.06
N ASN A 405 30.01 -3.35 74.12
CA ASN A 405 28.68 -3.91 74.38
C ASN A 405 28.56 -5.40 73.97
N MET A 406 29.62 -6.19 74.14
CA MET A 406 29.51 -7.65 74.13
C MET A 406 28.99 -8.15 75.48
N ALA A 407 28.63 -9.44 75.53
CA ALA A 407 28.35 -10.14 76.78
C ALA A 407 29.51 -11.10 77.11
N ALA A 408 29.67 -11.41 78.39
CA ALA A 408 30.62 -12.38 78.93
C ALA A 408 32.13 -12.07 78.78
N ASP A 409 32.56 -10.81 78.57
CA ASP A 409 33.97 -10.41 78.63
C ASP A 409 34.40 -9.60 79.88
N GLY A 410 33.46 -9.00 80.61
CA GLY A 410 33.69 -8.45 81.95
C GLY A 410 32.47 -7.73 82.57
N CYS A 411 31.70 -7.07 81.71
CA CYS A 411 30.47 -6.37 82.00
C CYS A 411 29.41 -6.71 80.93
N SER A 412 28.15 -6.83 81.31
CA SER A 412 27.05 -7.08 80.34
C SER A 412 26.70 -5.81 79.55
N PRO A 413 25.98 -5.91 78.40
CA PRO A 413 25.44 -4.77 77.64
C PRO A 413 24.34 -3.96 78.35
N THR A 414 24.23 -4.09 79.68
CA THR A 414 23.39 -3.28 80.57
C THR A 414 24.17 -2.81 81.81
N CYS A 415 25.49 -2.90 81.75
CA CYS A 415 26.48 -2.46 82.73
C CYS A 415 26.39 -3.14 84.11
N ILE A 416 26.29 -4.47 84.08
CA ILE A 416 26.25 -5.39 85.23
C ILE A 416 27.17 -6.59 84.95
N SER A 417 28.02 -7.00 85.90
CA SER A 417 29.03 -8.08 85.72
C SER A 417 28.45 -9.51 85.69
N GLU A 418 29.13 -10.43 84.98
CA GLU A 418 28.69 -11.82 84.68
C GLU A 418 29.76 -12.88 85.11
N GLU A 419 29.35 -14.06 85.60
CA GLU A 419 30.23 -15.15 86.09
C GLU A 419 29.65 -16.57 85.85
N CYS A 420 30.46 -17.52 85.34
CA CYS A 420 30.12 -18.95 85.11
C CYS A 420 29.87 -19.73 86.42
N GLY A 421 28.99 -20.75 86.39
CA GLY A 421 28.59 -21.59 87.54
C GLY A 421 27.26 -21.18 88.18
N ASN A 422 26.44 -20.40 87.47
CA ASN A 422 25.33 -19.62 88.01
C ASN A 422 23.92 -20.22 87.78
N GLN A 423 23.79 -21.31 87.01
CA GLN A 423 22.54 -21.96 86.51
C GLN A 423 21.82 -21.25 85.36
N ILE A 424 22.47 -20.27 84.72
CA ILE A 424 22.09 -19.68 83.44
C ILE A 424 23.24 -19.99 82.48
N VAL A 425 22.94 -20.48 81.28
CA VAL A 425 23.96 -20.70 80.23
C VAL A 425 24.09 -19.39 79.47
N ASP A 426 25.11 -18.61 79.82
CA ASP A 426 25.30 -17.25 79.30
C ASP A 426 26.06 -17.26 77.93
N PRO A 427 26.01 -16.18 77.13
CA PRO A 427 26.35 -16.20 75.68
C PRO A 427 27.84 -16.39 75.30
N GLY A 428 28.41 -17.52 75.68
CA GLY A 428 29.78 -17.95 75.42
C GLY A 428 30.09 -19.33 76.02
N GLU A 429 29.23 -19.79 76.94
CA GLU A 429 29.31 -21.06 77.65
C GLU A 429 28.77 -22.20 76.78
N ALA A 430 29.50 -23.32 76.71
CA ALA A 430 29.01 -24.53 76.06
C ALA A 430 28.11 -25.38 76.97
N CYS A 431 28.20 -25.14 78.28
CA CYS A 431 27.37 -25.68 79.35
C CYS A 431 27.58 -24.86 80.63
N ASP A 432 26.52 -24.72 81.42
CA ASP A 432 26.55 -24.39 82.85
C ASP A 432 25.68 -25.46 83.54
N ASP A 433 26.26 -26.17 84.51
CA ASP A 433 25.60 -27.18 85.33
C ASP A 433 25.44 -26.73 86.80
N GLY A 434 25.66 -25.44 87.06
CA GLY A 434 25.38 -24.77 88.32
C GLY A 434 26.31 -25.10 89.49
N ASN A 435 27.54 -25.59 89.24
CA ASN A 435 28.54 -25.87 90.26
C ASN A 435 29.99 -25.97 89.73
N ASP A 436 30.97 -25.88 90.64
CA ASP A 436 32.40 -25.88 90.30
C ASP A 436 33.07 -27.30 90.32
N VAL A 437 32.56 -28.29 89.56
CA VAL A 437 33.20 -29.62 89.44
C VAL A 437 33.72 -29.92 88.02
N ASP A 438 35.06 -29.89 87.87
CA ASP A 438 35.80 -30.04 86.60
C ASP A 438 35.74 -31.42 85.89
N ASP A 439 35.10 -32.45 86.47
CA ASP A 439 35.23 -33.84 86.02
C ASP A 439 33.91 -34.62 85.79
N ASP A 440 32.83 -33.96 85.35
CA ASP A 440 31.63 -34.62 84.81
C ASP A 440 31.27 -34.30 83.33
N GLU A 441 30.02 -33.94 83.01
CA GLU A 441 29.55 -33.64 81.65
C GLU A 441 29.75 -32.16 81.26
N CYS A 442 30.03 -31.28 82.24
CA CYS A 442 30.64 -29.96 82.03
C CYS A 442 32.02 -29.86 82.70
N THR A 443 32.71 -28.73 82.54
CA THR A 443 33.96 -28.39 83.26
C THR A 443 33.88 -26.95 83.76
N ASN A 444 34.71 -26.56 84.74
CA ASN A 444 34.64 -25.25 85.41
C ASN A 444 35.08 -24.07 84.54
N ALA A 445 35.47 -24.34 83.29
CA ALA A 445 35.66 -23.36 82.24
C ALA A 445 34.45 -23.33 81.28
N CYS A 446 33.25 -23.66 81.78
CA CYS A 446 31.97 -23.77 81.08
C CYS A 446 32.07 -24.43 79.69
N THR A 447 32.88 -25.49 79.55
CA THR A 447 33.24 -26.12 78.26
C THR A 447 33.28 -27.66 78.27
N ILE A 448 33.00 -28.26 77.10
CA ILE A 448 32.85 -29.72 76.91
C ILE A 448 34.16 -30.36 76.40
N PRO A 449 34.66 -31.48 76.97
CA PRO A 449 35.94 -32.09 76.58
C PRO A 449 35.99 -32.76 75.18
N ILE A 450 37.08 -32.58 74.43
CA ILE A 450 37.33 -33.24 73.12
C ILE A 450 38.81 -33.67 72.99
N PRO A 451 39.10 -34.94 72.57
CA PRO A 451 40.24 -35.17 71.68
C PRO A 451 40.07 -36.29 70.61
N CYS A 452 40.28 -35.89 69.34
CA CYS A 452 40.99 -36.56 68.23
C CYS A 452 41.13 -38.10 68.12
N ASP A 453 40.83 -38.66 66.93
CA ASP A 453 41.85 -39.33 66.07
C ASP A 453 41.38 -39.62 64.61
N GLY A 454 42.30 -39.94 63.70
CA GLY A 454 42.05 -40.44 62.32
C GLY A 454 42.83 -41.76 62.04
N PRO A 455 43.31 -42.07 60.81
CA PRO A 455 42.91 -41.68 59.44
C PRO A 455 42.96 -42.85 58.38
N TYR A 456 42.75 -42.52 57.09
CA TYR A 456 43.32 -43.17 55.88
C TYR A 456 42.83 -44.53 55.27
N VAL A 457 43.04 -44.63 53.95
CA VAL A 457 43.04 -45.79 53.00
C VAL A 457 41.68 -46.27 52.43
N SER A 458 41.73 -46.82 51.22
CA SER A 458 40.62 -47.08 50.28
C SER A 458 40.54 -48.53 49.79
N LYS A 459 39.51 -48.78 48.95
CA LYS A 459 39.42 -49.76 47.84
C LYS A 459 38.51 -50.99 48.05
N ASP A 460 37.78 -51.31 46.97
CA ASP A 460 36.85 -52.43 46.77
C ASP A 460 35.59 -52.34 47.68
N THR A 461 34.37 -52.55 47.18
CA THR A 461 33.95 -53.68 46.34
C THR A 461 32.81 -53.29 45.38
N CYS A 462 32.83 -53.80 44.15
CA CYS A 462 31.66 -53.78 43.25
C CYS A 462 30.78 -55.03 43.47
N ILE A 463 29.50 -55.00 43.12
CA ILE A 463 28.86 -55.97 42.19
C ILE A 463 27.37 -55.63 41.97
N PRO A 464 26.78 -55.88 40.77
CA PRO A 464 25.44 -55.42 40.43
C PRO A 464 24.37 -56.54 40.34
N ASN A 465 23.11 -56.10 40.24
CA ASN A 465 21.97 -56.69 39.53
C ASN A 465 21.97 -58.21 39.25
N ASP A 466 21.06 -58.95 39.87
CA ASP A 466 21.07 -60.43 39.89
C ASP A 466 19.82 -61.08 39.24
N GLN A 467 20.07 -61.92 38.22
CA GLN A 467 19.14 -62.83 37.51
C GLN A 467 17.99 -62.19 36.68
N CYS A 468 17.63 -62.71 35.49
CA CYS A 468 17.82 -64.07 34.96
C CYS A 468 18.47 -64.15 33.55
N GLY A 469 19.54 -64.94 33.44
CA GLY A 469 19.69 -66.05 32.46
C GLY A 469 19.70 -65.78 30.94
N THR A 470 20.84 -66.05 30.29
CA THR A 470 21.01 -66.02 28.82
C THR A 470 21.49 -67.35 28.22
N VAL A 471 20.98 -67.66 27.01
CA VAL A 471 21.63 -68.31 25.85
C VAL A 471 22.35 -69.67 26.00
N SER A 472 21.96 -70.65 25.16
CA SER A 472 22.92 -71.47 24.40
C SER A 472 22.31 -72.13 23.14
N ARG A 473 23.13 -72.28 22.08
CA ARG A 473 22.92 -73.02 20.81
C ARG A 473 23.96 -74.18 20.79
N PRO A 474 23.77 -75.35 20.12
CA PRO A 474 23.62 -75.43 18.65
C PRO A 474 22.90 -76.69 18.07
N TRP A 475 22.77 -76.77 16.73
CA TRP A 475 23.13 -77.92 15.84
C TRP A 475 22.78 -77.59 14.35
N CYS A 476 23.25 -78.39 13.39
CA CYS A 476 23.39 -77.98 11.98
C CYS A 476 22.73 -78.92 10.92
N THR A 477 22.26 -78.29 9.83
CA THR A 477 22.26 -78.74 8.40
C THR A 477 21.62 -80.06 7.95
N ILE A 478 20.72 -79.96 6.95
CA ILE A 478 20.68 -80.66 5.64
C ILE A 478 19.65 -79.86 4.80
N SER A 479 19.94 -79.20 3.66
CA SER A 479 20.61 -79.58 2.40
C SER A 479 19.66 -80.13 1.32
N THR A 480 19.03 -79.21 0.58
CA THR A 480 18.67 -79.28 -0.87
C THR A 480 18.11 -80.59 -1.48
N ALA A 481 16.85 -80.57 -1.95
CA ALA A 481 16.44 -81.09 -3.28
C ALA A 481 14.94 -80.94 -3.58
N LEU A 482 14.52 -79.95 -4.40
CA LEU A 482 13.72 -80.18 -5.63
C LEU A 482 13.54 -78.88 -6.44
N ILE A 483 14.41 -78.65 -7.43
CA ILE A 483 14.09 -77.79 -8.59
C ILE A 483 14.03 -78.73 -9.80
N ASN A 484 12.92 -78.69 -10.54
CA ASN A 484 12.62 -79.27 -11.88
C ASN A 484 11.33 -80.13 -11.91
N SER A 485 10.19 -79.51 -12.23
CA SER A 485 9.05 -80.19 -12.88
C SER A 485 8.18 -79.23 -13.71
N ILE A 486 8.78 -78.55 -14.69
CA ILE A 486 8.02 -77.73 -15.65
C ILE A 486 7.36 -78.66 -16.70
N SER A 487 6.11 -79.10 -16.48
CA SER A 487 5.23 -79.60 -17.57
C SER A 487 3.83 -80.05 -17.11
N SER A 488 2.81 -79.20 -17.28
CA SER A 488 1.45 -79.55 -17.80
C SER A 488 0.48 -78.38 -17.63
N PRO A 489 -0.11 -77.80 -18.69
CA PRO A 489 -1.24 -76.90 -18.54
C PRO A 489 -2.51 -77.69 -18.18
N ILE A 490 -3.12 -77.33 -17.05
CA ILE A 490 -4.43 -77.88 -16.63
C ILE A 490 -5.52 -77.23 -17.50
N ARG A 491 -6.48 -78.03 -17.99
CA ARG A 491 -7.62 -77.56 -18.78
C ARG A 491 -8.87 -77.44 -17.90
N VAL A 492 -9.41 -76.24 -17.77
CA VAL A 492 -10.82 -75.99 -17.41
C VAL A 492 -11.31 -74.81 -18.25
N ALA A 493 -12.57 -74.86 -18.70
CA ALA A 493 -13.27 -73.73 -19.29
C ALA A 493 -14.78 -73.89 -19.01
N GLY A 494 -15.43 -72.82 -18.56
CA GLY A 494 -16.84 -72.80 -18.14
C GLY A 494 -17.01 -72.01 -16.85
N ALA A 495 -17.92 -71.02 -16.85
CA ALA A 495 -18.07 -70.10 -15.74
C ALA A 495 -18.57 -70.79 -14.46
N GLY A 496 -17.90 -70.47 -13.35
CA GLY A 496 -18.05 -71.05 -12.02
C GLY A 496 -16.74 -70.90 -11.25
N ASN A 497 -16.80 -70.82 -9.93
CA ASN A 497 -15.67 -70.43 -9.07
C ASN A 497 -14.39 -71.22 -9.40
N ALA A 498 -13.41 -70.52 -9.97
CA ALA A 498 -12.14 -71.10 -10.38
C ALA A 498 -11.06 -70.75 -9.35
N TYR A 499 -10.63 -71.78 -8.61
CA TYR A 499 -9.62 -71.66 -7.57
C TYR A 499 -8.23 -71.89 -8.17
N PHE A 500 -7.36 -70.88 -8.10
CA PHE A 500 -5.99 -70.96 -8.63
C PHE A 500 -4.95 -70.70 -7.55
N GLU A 501 -3.98 -71.61 -7.46
CA GLU A 501 -2.89 -71.60 -6.46
C GLU A 501 -1.78 -70.59 -6.82
N GLN A 502 -1.55 -70.37 -8.13
CA GLN A 502 -0.73 -69.28 -8.69
C GLN A 502 -1.19 -68.99 -10.13
N VAL A 503 -1.19 -67.72 -10.55
CA VAL A 503 -1.42 -67.31 -11.96
C VAL A 503 -0.33 -66.31 -12.36
N SER A 504 0.74 -66.82 -12.97
CA SER A 504 1.79 -65.99 -13.57
C SER A 504 1.71 -66.09 -15.10
N MET A 505 1.41 -64.99 -15.79
CA MET A 505 1.41 -64.99 -17.26
C MET A 505 2.84 -64.80 -17.79
N ARG A 506 3.16 -65.43 -18.92
CA ARG A 506 4.45 -65.32 -19.61
C ARG A 506 4.25 -65.18 -21.12
N SER A 507 5.23 -64.57 -21.78
CA SER A 507 5.22 -64.24 -23.21
C SER A 507 4.67 -65.36 -24.11
N GLY A 508 3.76 -65.00 -25.02
CA GLY A 508 3.15 -65.92 -26.00
C GLY A 508 1.76 -66.46 -25.64
N TYR A 509 1.18 -66.04 -24.51
CA TYR A 509 -0.22 -66.37 -24.14
C TYR A 509 -1.15 -65.17 -24.33
N ASP A 510 -1.78 -65.10 -25.50
CA ASP A 510 -2.99 -64.31 -25.73
C ASP A 510 -4.22 -65.19 -25.46
N VAL A 511 -5.14 -64.73 -24.61
CA VAL A 511 -6.37 -65.45 -24.23
C VAL A 511 -7.43 -65.39 -25.35
N PHE A 512 -7.34 -64.42 -26.26
CA PHE A 512 -8.29 -64.20 -27.36
C PHE A 512 -7.71 -64.47 -28.76
N GLY A 513 -6.45 -64.90 -28.84
CA GLY A 513 -5.62 -65.07 -30.05
C GLY A 513 -6.00 -66.17 -31.06
N GLY A 514 -7.28 -66.37 -31.35
CA GLY A 514 -7.72 -66.76 -32.69
C GLY A 514 -7.43 -68.18 -33.23
N HIS A 515 -7.68 -69.25 -32.45
CA HIS A 515 -7.97 -70.59 -33.00
C HIS A 515 -9.08 -71.28 -32.17
N GLU A 516 -10.19 -71.68 -32.82
CA GLU A 516 -11.41 -72.17 -32.13
C GLU A 516 -11.21 -73.46 -31.31
N PRO A 517 -11.98 -73.56 -30.21
CA PRO A 517 -12.78 -74.76 -29.97
C PRO A 517 -14.24 -74.45 -29.61
N THR A 518 -15.17 -74.74 -30.52
CA THR A 518 -16.63 -74.64 -30.26
C THR A 518 -17.13 -75.64 -29.21
N PHE A 519 -18.01 -75.21 -28.30
CA PHE A 519 -18.76 -76.08 -27.38
C PHE A 519 -20.26 -75.72 -27.37
N VAL A 520 -21.15 -76.70 -27.11
CA VAL A 520 -22.59 -76.57 -27.43
C VAL A 520 -23.52 -77.14 -26.34
N ALA A 521 -24.31 -76.24 -25.73
CA ALA A 521 -25.64 -76.45 -25.09
C ALA A 521 -25.74 -77.31 -23.80
N PRO A 522 -26.82 -77.15 -22.97
CA PRO A 522 -27.99 -76.26 -23.11
C PRO A 522 -28.05 -75.10 -22.08
N ARG A 523 -29.07 -74.25 -22.21
CA ARG A 523 -29.21 -72.95 -21.51
C ARG A 523 -30.00 -73.04 -20.19
N ASN A 524 -29.63 -72.22 -19.21
CA ASN A 524 -30.49 -71.14 -18.70
C ASN A 524 -29.61 -70.02 -18.10
N PRO A 525 -29.96 -68.72 -18.22
CA PRO A 525 -29.04 -67.63 -17.87
C PRO A 525 -29.26 -67.05 -16.47
N ASP A 526 -28.21 -66.42 -15.95
CA ASP A 526 -28.31 -65.19 -15.15
C ASP A 526 -27.88 -64.03 -16.09
N PRO A 527 -28.64 -62.92 -16.25
CA PRO A 527 -28.39 -61.98 -17.37
C PRO A 527 -27.28 -60.95 -17.15
N GLU A 528 -26.85 -60.68 -15.91
CA GLU A 528 -26.34 -59.34 -15.58
C GLU A 528 -24.82 -59.18 -15.42
N THR A 529 -24.04 -60.24 -15.14
CA THR A 529 -22.64 -60.07 -14.66
C THR A 529 -21.52 -60.65 -15.51
N ASN A 530 -21.73 -61.74 -16.26
CA ASN A 530 -20.86 -62.37 -17.29
C ASN A 530 -19.35 -62.64 -16.99
N ASN A 531 -18.78 -62.17 -15.88
CA ASN A 531 -17.34 -62.19 -15.60
C ASN A 531 -16.86 -63.52 -15.01
N THR A 532 -15.59 -63.85 -15.26
CA THR A 532 -14.93 -64.98 -14.59
C THR A 532 -14.43 -64.56 -13.21
N VAL A 533 -14.93 -65.20 -12.15
CA VAL A 533 -14.49 -64.95 -10.77
C VAL A 533 -13.27 -65.80 -10.43
N ILE A 534 -12.17 -65.14 -10.13
CA ILE A 534 -10.90 -65.74 -9.71
C ILE A 534 -10.84 -65.69 -8.17
N TYR A 535 -10.81 -66.86 -7.54
CA TYR A 535 -10.58 -67.00 -6.10
C TYR A 535 -9.13 -67.35 -5.84
N HIS A 536 -8.42 -66.46 -5.12
CA HIS A 536 -7.03 -66.66 -4.73
C HIS A 536 -6.87 -66.92 -3.23
N TYR A 537 -5.92 -67.80 -2.92
CA TYR A 537 -5.68 -68.31 -1.57
C TYR A 537 -4.23 -68.14 -1.11
N LEU A 538 -3.25 -68.02 -2.02
CA LEU A 538 -1.82 -68.11 -1.65
C LEU A 538 -0.82 -67.22 -2.41
N GLN A 539 -1.10 -66.70 -3.61
CA GLN A 539 -0.15 -65.87 -4.40
C GLN A 539 -0.94 -64.79 -5.18
N PRO A 540 -0.34 -63.62 -5.52
CA PRO A 540 -0.94 -62.62 -6.41
C PRO A 540 -1.03 -63.09 -7.88
N VAL A 541 -1.75 -62.33 -8.71
CA VAL A 541 -1.68 -62.45 -10.18
C VAL A 541 -0.41 -61.74 -10.67
N GLU A 542 0.51 -62.45 -11.32
CA GLU A 542 1.85 -61.92 -11.64
C GLU A 542 2.09 -61.71 -13.14
N TRP A 543 2.43 -60.48 -13.55
CA TRP A 543 2.99 -60.17 -14.87
C TRP A 543 4.51 -60.04 -14.85
N PHE A 544 5.19 -61.09 -15.32
CA PHE A 544 6.64 -61.10 -15.59
C PHE A 544 6.93 -61.27 -17.08
N GLY A 545 7.20 -60.17 -17.78
CA GLY A 545 7.57 -60.18 -19.18
C GLY A 545 8.42 -58.97 -19.55
N ALA A 546 9.37 -59.17 -20.45
CA ALA A 546 10.04 -58.08 -21.16
C ALA A 546 9.50 -58.06 -22.60
N VAL A 547 9.03 -56.89 -23.03
CA VAL A 547 8.76 -56.55 -24.45
C VAL A 547 7.66 -57.36 -25.17
N THR A 548 6.54 -57.68 -24.52
CA THR A 548 5.29 -58.08 -25.20
C THR A 548 4.06 -57.53 -24.49
N ASP A 549 3.11 -57.00 -25.25
CA ASP A 549 1.83 -56.50 -24.74
C ASP A 549 0.98 -57.62 -24.15
N ALA A 550 0.35 -57.37 -23.00
CA ALA A 550 -0.53 -58.32 -22.33
C ALA A 550 -1.80 -57.64 -21.81
N THR A 551 -2.96 -58.27 -22.01
CA THR A 551 -4.28 -57.72 -21.66
C THR A 551 -5.02 -58.65 -20.70
N LEU A 552 -5.61 -58.07 -19.66
CA LEU A 552 -6.52 -58.71 -18.71
C LEU A 552 -7.89 -58.05 -18.88
N ASP A 553 -8.87 -58.74 -19.47
CA ASP A 553 -10.19 -58.18 -19.81
C ASP A 553 -11.34 -59.02 -19.22
N GLY A 554 -12.28 -58.38 -18.49
CA GLY A 554 -13.54 -59.00 -18.06
C GLY A 554 -13.47 -59.97 -16.87
N PHE A 555 -12.56 -59.70 -15.92
CA PHE A 555 -12.34 -60.56 -14.74
C PHE A 555 -12.82 -59.91 -13.44
N ARG A 556 -13.22 -60.76 -12.47
CA ARG A 556 -13.45 -60.35 -11.08
C ARG A 556 -12.47 -61.10 -10.18
N VAL A 557 -11.61 -60.38 -9.46
CA VAL A 557 -10.60 -60.94 -8.55
C VAL A 557 -11.11 -60.76 -7.12
N GLN A 558 -11.26 -61.87 -6.39
CA GLN A 558 -11.69 -61.85 -5.00
C GLN A 558 -10.59 -62.40 -4.08
N LEU A 559 -10.17 -61.58 -3.11
CA LEU A 559 -9.13 -61.91 -2.13
C LEU A 559 -9.73 -62.58 -0.89
N ASP A 560 -9.34 -63.82 -0.63
CA ASP A 560 -9.68 -64.54 0.61
C ASP A 560 -8.55 -64.42 1.65
N GLY A 561 -8.93 -64.25 2.91
CA GLY A 561 -8.07 -63.70 3.96
C GLY A 561 -7.16 -64.72 4.64
N LEU A 562 -6.14 -65.24 3.93
CA LEU A 562 -5.21 -66.22 4.51
C LEU A 562 -4.10 -65.63 5.39
N ILE A 563 -4.06 -66.14 6.61
CA ILE A 563 -2.96 -66.02 7.57
C ILE A 563 -1.99 -67.18 7.33
N ASN A 564 -0.67 -66.93 7.31
CA ASN A 564 0.30 -68.03 7.24
C ASN A 564 0.36 -68.84 8.55
N ASN A 565 1.06 -69.99 8.55
CA ASN A 565 1.19 -70.88 9.73
C ASN A 565 1.94 -70.26 10.93
N GLU A 566 2.45 -69.03 10.81
CA GLU A 566 3.22 -68.29 11.82
C GLU A 566 2.49 -67.02 12.30
N ASN A 567 1.20 -66.86 11.95
CA ASN A 567 0.39 -65.66 12.23
C ASN A 567 0.94 -64.37 11.57
N GLN A 568 1.51 -64.49 10.37
CA GLN A 568 1.95 -63.37 9.55
C GLN A 568 1.17 -63.28 8.22
N PRO A 569 0.92 -62.07 7.70
CA PRO A 569 0.48 -61.87 6.32
C PRO A 569 1.62 -62.17 5.34
N GLN A 570 1.31 -62.44 4.07
CA GLN A 570 2.32 -62.97 3.13
C GLN A 570 2.47 -62.23 1.79
N TYR A 571 1.50 -61.40 1.38
CA TYR A 571 1.54 -60.60 0.15
C TYR A 571 0.88 -59.24 0.39
N ASP A 572 1.39 -58.18 -0.23
CA ASP A 572 0.90 -56.81 -0.06
C ASP A 572 -0.01 -56.38 -1.23
N GLU A 573 -0.22 -57.21 -2.27
CA GLU A 573 -0.94 -56.86 -3.50
C GLU A 573 -1.86 -57.97 -4.08
N ALA A 574 -2.92 -57.58 -4.81
CA ALA A 574 -3.80 -58.53 -5.52
C ALA A 574 -3.31 -58.86 -6.94
N ILE A 575 -2.92 -57.83 -7.70
CA ILE A 575 -2.36 -57.92 -9.05
C ILE A 575 -1.00 -57.23 -9.04
N TYR A 576 0.06 -57.97 -9.43
CA TYR A 576 1.42 -57.47 -9.58
C TYR A 576 1.77 -57.29 -11.05
N ILE A 577 2.20 -56.08 -11.44
CA ILE A 577 2.69 -55.75 -12.78
C ILE A 577 4.15 -55.30 -12.68
N SER A 578 5.07 -55.92 -13.43
CA SER A 578 6.43 -55.38 -13.55
C SER A 578 6.45 -54.16 -14.47
N GLY A 579 7.04 -53.03 -14.04
CA GLY A 579 7.21 -51.80 -14.84
C GLY A 579 8.10 -51.90 -16.08
N SER A 580 8.51 -53.12 -16.48
CA SER A 580 9.14 -53.41 -17.79
C SER A 580 8.16 -54.03 -18.80
N ALA A 581 6.90 -54.25 -18.40
CA ALA A 581 5.87 -54.86 -19.22
C ALA A 581 4.99 -53.82 -19.90
N ASN A 582 4.49 -54.14 -21.09
CA ASN A 582 3.35 -53.46 -21.67
C ASN A 582 2.08 -54.17 -21.20
N ALA A 583 1.19 -53.46 -20.52
CA ALA A 583 0.07 -54.06 -19.80
C ALA A 583 -1.23 -53.28 -20.04
N THR A 584 -2.35 -54.00 -20.15
CA THR A 584 -3.69 -53.41 -20.23
C THR A 584 -4.64 -54.12 -19.26
N VAL A 585 -5.23 -53.38 -18.33
CA VAL A 585 -6.20 -53.86 -17.34
C VAL A 585 -7.55 -53.27 -17.69
N ARG A 586 -8.47 -54.10 -18.20
CA ARG A 586 -9.74 -53.65 -18.81
C ARG A 586 -10.95 -54.35 -18.18
N ASN A 587 -12.00 -53.60 -17.84
CA ASN A 587 -13.22 -54.17 -17.23
C ASN A 587 -12.94 -55.11 -16.02
N VAL A 588 -11.91 -54.81 -15.21
CA VAL A 588 -11.47 -55.67 -14.10
C VAL A 588 -12.02 -55.16 -12.77
N ILE A 589 -12.63 -56.05 -11.98
CA ILE A 589 -13.16 -55.70 -10.65
C ILE A 589 -12.34 -56.44 -9.59
N VAL A 590 -11.74 -55.71 -8.64
CA VAL A 590 -10.94 -56.26 -7.52
C VAL A 590 -11.66 -55.99 -6.20
N GLU A 591 -11.95 -57.04 -5.42
CA GLU A 591 -12.77 -56.96 -4.21
C GLU A 591 -12.16 -57.76 -3.02
N PRO A 592 -12.15 -57.21 -1.80
CA PRO A 592 -11.84 -57.96 -0.58
C PRO A 592 -13.07 -58.72 -0.04
N LEU A 593 -12.91 -59.97 0.41
CA LEU A 593 -14.04 -60.81 0.85
C LEU A 593 -14.53 -60.56 2.29
N GLU A 594 -13.64 -60.24 3.24
CA GLU A 594 -14.01 -60.01 4.66
C GLU A 594 -13.18 -58.89 5.32
N PRO A 595 -13.62 -58.28 6.46
CA PRO A 595 -13.08 -57.03 6.98
C PRO A 595 -11.97 -57.16 8.06
N GLY A 596 -11.19 -58.24 8.04
CA GLY A 596 -10.02 -58.43 8.91
C GLY A 596 -8.83 -57.49 8.61
N VAL A 597 -7.65 -57.78 9.15
CA VAL A 597 -6.39 -57.03 8.93
C VAL A 597 -5.37 -57.99 8.32
N TYR A 598 -4.89 -57.71 7.09
CA TYR A 598 -4.30 -58.74 6.24
C TYR A 598 -2.92 -58.44 5.66
N ALA A 599 -2.33 -57.26 5.87
CA ALA A 599 -1.01 -56.92 5.33
C ALA A 599 -0.30 -55.77 6.06
N THR A 600 0.96 -55.51 5.70
CA THR A 600 1.64 -54.27 6.12
C THR A 600 1.28 -53.14 5.18
N ARG A 601 1.43 -53.36 3.87
CA ARG A 601 0.90 -52.50 2.79
C ARG A 601 -0.17 -53.29 2.02
N ALA A 602 -1.17 -52.64 1.43
CA ALA A 602 -2.21 -53.33 0.66
C ALA A 602 -2.51 -52.61 -0.65
N TYR A 603 -2.49 -53.34 -1.75
CA TYR A 603 -2.72 -52.82 -3.10
C TYR A 603 -3.74 -53.68 -3.87
N ALA A 604 -4.71 -53.06 -4.56
CA ALA A 604 -5.54 -53.79 -5.51
C ALA A 604 -4.76 -54.05 -6.82
N VAL A 605 -4.01 -53.06 -7.30
CA VAL A 605 -2.96 -53.24 -8.33
C VAL A 605 -1.66 -52.62 -7.83
N TYR A 606 -0.55 -53.34 -7.93
CA TYR A 606 0.79 -52.85 -7.64
C TYR A 606 1.70 -52.95 -8.86
N ILE A 607 2.31 -51.82 -9.23
CA ILE A 607 3.25 -51.70 -10.34
C ILE A 607 4.66 -51.69 -9.74
N GLY A 608 5.31 -52.85 -9.77
CA GLY A 608 6.67 -53.07 -9.31
C GLY A 608 7.74 -52.58 -10.28
N PRO A 609 9.04 -52.66 -9.90
CA PRO A 609 10.11 -52.02 -10.65
C PRO A 609 10.38 -52.58 -12.05
N GLY A 610 10.86 -51.69 -12.92
CA GLY A 610 11.21 -51.98 -14.29
C GLY A 610 11.49 -50.74 -15.15
N ASN A 611 11.84 -50.97 -16.42
CA ASN A 611 12.24 -49.95 -17.38
C ASN A 611 11.46 -50.10 -18.70
N GLY A 612 10.88 -49.01 -19.20
CA GLY A 612 10.33 -48.87 -20.55
C GLY A 612 8.94 -49.45 -20.83
N GLY A 613 8.24 -50.02 -19.84
CA GLY A 613 6.88 -50.54 -20.03
C GLY A 613 5.80 -49.44 -20.15
N THR A 614 4.71 -49.70 -20.89
CA THR A 614 3.53 -48.82 -20.96
C THR A 614 2.32 -49.50 -20.31
N ILE A 615 1.63 -48.82 -19.40
CA ILE A 615 0.52 -49.42 -18.65
C ILE A 615 -0.76 -48.62 -18.90
N LEU A 616 -1.82 -49.33 -19.32
CA LEU A 616 -3.17 -48.81 -19.54
C LEU A 616 -4.15 -49.48 -18.57
N ILE A 617 -5.02 -48.70 -17.93
CA ILE A 617 -6.12 -49.18 -17.11
C ILE A 617 -7.41 -48.52 -17.63
N ASP A 618 -8.35 -49.30 -18.15
CA ASP A 618 -9.53 -48.74 -18.84
C ASP A 618 -10.82 -49.57 -18.73
N GLY A 619 -11.90 -49.05 -19.32
CA GLY A 619 -13.23 -49.66 -19.28
C GLY A 619 -13.86 -49.63 -17.88
N LEU A 620 -14.81 -50.53 -17.62
CA LEU A 620 -15.51 -50.63 -16.33
C LEU A 620 -14.63 -51.34 -15.28
N THR A 621 -13.48 -50.77 -14.99
CA THR A 621 -12.49 -51.27 -14.02
C THR A 621 -12.73 -50.65 -12.65
N GLU A 622 -12.84 -51.47 -11.61
CA GLU A 622 -13.11 -51.07 -10.22
C GLU A 622 -12.09 -51.70 -9.27
N LEU A 623 -11.27 -50.88 -8.61
CA LEU A 623 -10.15 -51.32 -7.78
C LEU A 623 -10.41 -51.02 -6.29
N ARG A 624 -10.63 -52.07 -5.48
CA ARG A 624 -10.80 -51.95 -4.02
C ARG A 624 -9.76 -52.82 -3.27
N PRO A 625 -8.83 -52.24 -2.49
CA PRO A 625 -7.81 -52.97 -1.76
C PRO A 625 -8.32 -53.51 -0.41
N PRO A 626 -7.65 -54.53 0.16
CA PRO A 626 -7.91 -55.00 1.51
C PRO A 626 -7.36 -54.04 2.58
N ARG A 627 -7.71 -54.28 3.84
CA ARG A 627 -7.20 -53.53 5.00
C ARG A 627 -5.76 -53.92 5.36
N ALA A 628 -4.96 -52.93 5.71
CA ALA A 628 -3.57 -53.08 6.11
C ALA A 628 -3.25 -52.35 7.41
N SER A 629 -2.03 -52.54 7.93
CA SER A 629 -1.58 -51.86 9.14
C SER A 629 -0.88 -50.52 8.89
N SER A 630 -0.12 -50.34 7.79
CA SER A 630 0.59 -49.07 7.52
C SER A 630 0.11 -48.30 6.28
N VAL A 631 -0.16 -48.96 5.15
CA VAL A 631 -0.61 -48.32 3.89
C VAL A 631 -1.67 -49.17 3.19
N SER A 632 -2.73 -48.57 2.66
CA SER A 632 -3.68 -49.27 1.77
C SER A 632 -4.06 -48.37 0.60
N ALA A 633 -3.85 -48.81 -0.65
CA ALA A 633 -4.10 -48.03 -1.85
C ALA A 633 -4.76 -48.83 -2.98
N GLY A 634 -5.61 -48.18 -3.78
CA GLY A 634 -6.22 -48.83 -4.94
C GLY A 634 -5.18 -49.19 -6.00
N LEU A 635 -4.35 -48.22 -6.38
CA LEU A 635 -3.22 -48.38 -7.30
C LEU A 635 -1.92 -47.92 -6.62
N GLY A 636 -0.95 -48.81 -6.47
CA GLY A 636 0.39 -48.48 -5.95
C GLY A 636 1.48 -48.63 -7.01
N ILE A 637 2.45 -47.72 -7.04
CA ILE A 637 3.54 -47.70 -8.03
C ILE A 637 4.87 -47.51 -7.31
N ALA A 638 5.81 -48.43 -7.54
CA ALA A 638 7.08 -48.50 -6.84
C ALA A 638 8.01 -47.29 -7.12
N ALA A 639 8.93 -47.02 -6.19
CA ALA A 639 9.97 -46.02 -6.36
C ALA A 639 11.12 -46.51 -7.26
N GLY A 640 11.80 -45.59 -7.94
CA GLY A 640 13.01 -45.87 -8.74
C GLY A 640 12.75 -46.56 -10.08
N VAL A 641 11.54 -46.46 -10.62
CA VAL A 641 11.09 -47.16 -11.84
C VAL A 641 11.13 -46.23 -13.06
N THR A 642 11.39 -46.79 -14.25
CA THR A 642 11.42 -46.03 -15.54
C THR A 642 10.47 -46.54 -16.65
N PRO A 643 9.22 -47.00 -16.39
CA PRO A 643 8.20 -47.21 -17.43
C PRO A 643 7.95 -45.96 -18.27
N ALA A 644 7.57 -46.13 -19.54
CA ALA A 644 7.40 -45.06 -20.50
C ALA A 644 6.15 -44.19 -20.26
N SER A 645 5.07 -44.76 -19.70
CA SER A 645 3.87 -44.02 -19.26
C SER A 645 2.88 -44.91 -18.49
N LEU A 646 2.04 -44.28 -17.66
CA LEU A 646 0.80 -44.82 -17.12
C LEU A 646 -0.38 -44.00 -17.63
N SER A 647 -1.43 -44.67 -18.12
CA SER A 647 -2.71 -44.06 -18.51
C SER A 647 -3.88 -44.78 -17.85
N VAL A 648 -4.83 -44.02 -17.31
CA VAL A 648 -6.09 -44.51 -16.72
C VAL A 648 -7.26 -43.77 -17.36
N ASP A 649 -8.24 -44.50 -17.91
CA ASP A 649 -9.45 -43.91 -18.53
C ASP A 649 -10.75 -44.61 -18.08
N GLY A 650 -11.62 -43.88 -17.38
CA GLY A 650 -12.95 -44.34 -17.00
C GLY A 650 -13.02 -45.33 -15.82
N ALA A 651 -11.92 -45.55 -15.09
CA ALA A 651 -11.86 -46.47 -13.96
C ALA A 651 -12.36 -45.86 -12.63
N SER A 652 -12.73 -46.72 -11.67
CA SER A 652 -13.05 -46.35 -10.28
C SER A 652 -12.01 -46.95 -9.33
N ILE A 653 -11.31 -46.11 -8.56
CA ILE A 653 -10.16 -46.51 -7.73
C ILE A 653 -10.39 -46.06 -6.28
N HIS A 654 -10.37 -47.00 -5.34
CA HIS A 654 -10.68 -46.72 -3.94
C HIS A 654 -9.51 -47.06 -3.02
N GLY A 655 -9.29 -46.28 -1.96
CA GLY A 655 -8.39 -46.60 -0.86
C GLY A 655 -9.07 -47.47 0.21
N GLY A 656 -8.28 -48.25 0.94
CA GLY A 656 -8.78 -49.14 1.99
C GLY A 656 -8.72 -48.54 3.40
N THR A 657 -8.75 -49.40 4.43
CA THR A 657 -8.50 -48.98 5.82
C THR A 657 -7.06 -49.32 6.22
N ALA A 658 -6.28 -48.32 6.63
CA ALA A 658 -4.90 -48.48 7.15
C ALA A 658 -4.43 -47.20 7.88
N SER A 659 -3.19 -47.18 8.41
CA SER A 659 -2.62 -45.97 9.03
C SER A 659 -2.41 -44.82 8.03
N ASN A 660 -2.23 -45.12 6.74
CA ASN A 660 -2.32 -44.17 5.63
C ASN A 660 -3.17 -44.81 4.52
N SER A 661 -4.01 -44.04 3.83
CA SER A 661 -4.93 -44.59 2.81
C SER A 661 -4.97 -43.73 1.55
N TYR A 662 -4.72 -44.33 0.39
CA TYR A 662 -4.61 -43.61 -0.88
C TYR A 662 -5.56 -44.14 -1.95
N GLY A 663 -6.03 -43.31 -2.87
CA GLY A 663 -6.59 -43.83 -4.12
C GLY A 663 -5.47 -44.36 -5.00
N ILE A 664 -4.50 -43.48 -5.33
CA ILE A 664 -3.27 -43.80 -6.04
C ILE A 664 -2.04 -43.39 -5.19
N GLU A 665 -1.07 -44.29 -5.03
CA GLU A 665 0.26 -44.03 -4.43
C GLU A 665 1.34 -44.10 -5.54
N HIS A 666 1.74 -42.96 -6.10
CA HIS A 666 2.64 -42.87 -7.26
C HIS A 666 4.08 -42.45 -6.86
N LEU A 667 4.94 -43.44 -6.55
CA LEU A 667 6.33 -43.18 -6.12
C LEU A 667 7.38 -43.24 -7.25
N GLY A 668 6.97 -43.59 -8.47
CA GLY A 668 7.86 -43.76 -9.64
C GLY A 668 8.07 -42.48 -10.46
N ARG A 669 9.23 -42.29 -11.11
CA ARG A 669 9.65 -41.01 -11.73
C ARG A 669 8.98 -40.62 -13.07
N ASN A 670 7.82 -41.18 -13.41
CA ASN A 670 7.32 -41.20 -14.79
C ASN A 670 6.02 -40.42 -14.94
N SER A 671 5.62 -40.14 -16.17
CA SER A 671 4.38 -39.41 -16.45
C SER A 671 3.14 -40.29 -16.27
N MET A 672 2.08 -39.68 -15.70
CA MET A 672 0.80 -40.31 -15.40
C MET A 672 -0.35 -39.50 -16.01
N THR A 673 -1.26 -40.16 -16.71
CA THR A 673 -2.47 -39.55 -17.28
C THR A 673 -3.72 -40.19 -16.70
N LEU A 674 -4.64 -39.38 -16.17
CA LEU A 674 -5.91 -39.77 -15.59
C LEU A 674 -7.05 -39.07 -16.35
N THR A 675 -7.96 -39.81 -16.97
CA THR A 675 -9.09 -39.28 -17.73
C THR A 675 -10.39 -39.93 -17.27
N ASN A 676 -11.45 -39.15 -17.01
CA ASN A 676 -12.76 -39.67 -16.58
C ASN A 676 -12.71 -40.60 -15.34
N VAL A 677 -11.69 -40.50 -14.48
CA VAL A 677 -11.46 -41.44 -13.37
C VAL A 677 -12.23 -41.00 -12.13
N VAL A 678 -12.79 -41.95 -11.39
CA VAL A 678 -13.30 -41.70 -10.02
C VAL A 678 -12.29 -42.25 -9.02
N ILE A 679 -11.83 -41.43 -8.08
CA ILE A 679 -10.79 -41.77 -7.12
C ILE A 679 -11.23 -41.36 -5.71
N GLU A 680 -11.39 -42.34 -4.83
CA GLU A 680 -11.81 -42.13 -3.43
C GLU A 680 -10.73 -42.67 -2.48
N ALA A 681 -10.03 -41.82 -1.72
CA ALA A 681 -9.19 -42.31 -0.64
C ALA A 681 -10.04 -42.87 0.51
N GLY A 682 -9.50 -43.85 1.24
CA GLY A 682 -10.24 -44.56 2.28
C GLY A 682 -10.21 -43.90 3.66
N THR A 683 -10.36 -44.71 4.70
CA THR A 683 -10.39 -44.25 6.09
C THR A 683 -9.08 -44.53 6.80
N VAL A 684 -8.49 -43.50 7.41
CA VAL A 684 -7.24 -43.61 8.19
C VAL A 684 -7.52 -44.07 9.62
N THR A 685 -6.77 -45.08 10.07
CA THR A 685 -6.78 -45.56 11.46
C THR A 685 -5.54 -45.08 12.22
N GLY A 686 -5.48 -43.79 12.55
CA GLY A 686 -4.39 -43.24 13.36
C GLY A 686 -4.12 -41.75 13.13
N GLN A 687 -2.84 -41.43 12.89
CA GLN A 687 -2.31 -40.06 12.73
C GLN A 687 -1.70 -39.82 11.32
N GLY A 688 -1.75 -40.82 10.43
CA GLY A 688 -1.18 -40.71 9.08
C GLY A 688 -2.05 -39.89 8.13
N ALA A 689 -1.72 -39.96 6.84
CA ALA A 689 -2.36 -39.19 5.78
C ALA A 689 -3.34 -40.04 4.95
N SER A 690 -4.33 -39.38 4.34
CA SER A 690 -5.02 -39.91 3.18
C SER A 690 -4.91 -38.94 2.01
N ALA A 691 -4.82 -39.49 0.81
CA ALA A 691 -4.81 -38.68 -0.41
C ALA A 691 -5.51 -39.41 -1.55
N GLY A 692 -6.33 -38.69 -2.33
CA GLY A 692 -6.97 -39.26 -3.53
C GLY A 692 -5.89 -39.72 -4.51
N VAL A 693 -5.00 -38.79 -4.86
CA VAL A 693 -3.75 -39.07 -5.58
C VAL A 693 -2.58 -38.53 -4.77
N LEU A 694 -1.66 -39.41 -4.34
CA LEU A 694 -0.34 -39.03 -3.83
C LEU A 694 0.69 -39.23 -4.95
N ALA A 695 1.32 -38.15 -5.39
CA ALA A 695 2.23 -38.10 -6.52
C ALA A 695 3.59 -37.45 -6.18
N GLY A 696 4.29 -38.02 -5.20
CA GLY A 696 5.76 -37.97 -5.20
C GLY A 696 6.47 -37.37 -3.97
N THR A 697 7.75 -37.72 -3.86
CA THR A 697 8.75 -37.19 -2.88
C THR A 697 10.22 -37.28 -3.34
N LEU A 698 10.52 -37.78 -4.57
CA LEU A 698 11.88 -37.91 -5.15
C LEU A 698 11.92 -37.71 -6.69
N GLY A 699 11.63 -36.51 -7.21
CA GLY A 699 11.89 -36.04 -8.61
C GLY A 699 11.15 -36.71 -9.78
N TYR A 700 10.11 -36.09 -10.36
CA TYR A 700 9.12 -36.71 -11.27
C TYR A 700 8.94 -36.08 -12.66
N GLY A 701 8.37 -36.88 -13.57
CA GLY A 701 7.77 -36.44 -14.84
C GLY A 701 6.45 -35.69 -14.67
N GLN A 702 5.61 -35.68 -15.71
CA GLN A 702 4.39 -34.87 -15.79
C GLN A 702 3.14 -35.65 -15.37
N THR A 703 2.26 -35.03 -14.58
CA THR A 703 0.94 -35.60 -14.25
C THR A 703 -0.17 -34.81 -14.91
N SER A 704 -1.06 -35.50 -15.64
CA SER A 704 -2.21 -34.91 -16.31
C SER A 704 -3.51 -35.53 -15.79
N ILE A 705 -4.46 -34.70 -15.38
CA ILE A 705 -5.76 -35.11 -14.84
C ILE A 705 -6.85 -34.39 -15.64
N SER A 706 -7.81 -35.13 -16.20
CA SER A 706 -8.88 -34.57 -17.03
C SER A 706 -10.23 -35.17 -16.68
N GLN A 707 -11.24 -34.31 -16.50
CA GLN A 707 -12.65 -34.68 -16.28
C GLN A 707 -12.84 -35.75 -15.17
N SER A 708 -11.99 -35.74 -14.15
CA SER A 708 -11.91 -36.79 -13.13
C SER A 708 -12.43 -36.31 -11.78
N THR A 709 -13.00 -37.20 -10.97
CA THR A 709 -13.52 -36.92 -9.63
C THR A 709 -12.59 -37.52 -8.59
N ILE A 710 -12.01 -36.70 -7.72
CA ILE A 710 -10.99 -37.10 -6.74
C ILE A 710 -11.40 -36.65 -5.34
N HIS A 711 -11.37 -37.56 -4.37
CA HIS A 711 -11.72 -37.31 -2.97
C HIS A 711 -10.63 -37.80 -2.02
N GLY A 712 -10.13 -36.91 -1.16
CA GLY A 712 -9.00 -37.14 -0.26
C GLY A 712 -9.29 -37.99 0.98
N GLY A 713 -10.54 -38.43 1.18
CA GLY A 713 -10.91 -39.47 2.14
C GLY A 713 -11.19 -38.97 3.55
N VAL A 714 -10.98 -39.82 4.56
CA VAL A 714 -11.28 -39.50 5.97
C VAL A 714 -10.04 -39.72 6.84
N SER A 715 -9.45 -38.62 7.30
CA SER A 715 -8.13 -38.60 7.95
C SER A 715 -7.94 -37.36 8.85
N ARG A 716 -6.73 -37.21 9.39
CA ARG A 716 -6.24 -35.97 10.01
C ARG A 716 -5.59 -35.05 8.98
N HIS A 717 -4.76 -35.62 8.10
CA HIS A 717 -4.27 -34.94 6.90
C HIS A 717 -4.97 -35.61 5.71
N ALA A 718 -5.86 -34.90 5.04
CA ALA A 718 -6.64 -35.40 3.91
C ALA A 718 -6.40 -34.48 2.70
N VAL A 719 -6.02 -35.04 1.56
CA VAL A 719 -5.66 -34.25 0.37
C VAL A 719 -6.31 -34.82 -0.89
N GLY A 720 -6.90 -34.00 -1.76
CA GLY A 720 -7.43 -34.49 -3.03
C GLY A 720 -6.30 -34.98 -3.94
N VAL A 721 -5.37 -34.07 -4.28
CA VAL A 721 -4.12 -34.35 -5.00
C VAL A 721 -2.94 -33.74 -4.24
N ASP A 722 -1.96 -34.56 -3.83
CA ASP A 722 -0.72 -34.13 -3.15
C ASP A 722 0.47 -34.44 -4.07
N HIS A 723 1.19 -33.43 -4.55
CA HIS A 723 2.22 -33.55 -5.60
C HIS A 723 3.55 -32.90 -5.19
N GLY A 724 4.69 -33.51 -5.53
CA GLY A 724 5.99 -33.03 -5.04
C GLY A 724 7.17 -33.31 -5.95
N GLU A 725 8.09 -32.34 -6.08
CA GLU A 725 9.33 -32.40 -6.87
C GLU A 725 9.12 -32.82 -8.35
N ALA A 726 8.30 -32.11 -9.12
CA ALA A 726 7.84 -32.59 -10.44
C ALA A 726 7.94 -31.57 -11.57
N SER A 727 8.10 -32.06 -12.81
CA SER A 727 8.17 -31.19 -14.01
C SER A 727 6.85 -30.56 -14.43
N ALA A 728 5.70 -31.22 -14.22
CA ALA A 728 4.39 -30.60 -14.43
C ALA A 728 3.24 -31.28 -13.67
N LEU A 729 2.25 -30.49 -13.25
CA LEU A 729 0.90 -30.92 -12.90
C LEU A 729 -0.13 -30.16 -13.75
N THR A 730 -0.93 -30.88 -14.54
CA THR A 730 -2.02 -30.32 -15.36
C THR A 730 -3.35 -30.91 -14.93
N ILE A 731 -4.34 -30.05 -14.68
CA ILE A 731 -5.71 -30.41 -14.29
C ILE A 731 -6.68 -29.71 -15.26
N THR A 732 -7.56 -30.46 -15.92
CA THR A 732 -8.49 -29.95 -16.95
C THR A 732 -9.91 -30.46 -16.71
N GLY A 733 -10.64 -29.71 -15.89
CA GLY A 733 -11.98 -30.02 -15.41
C GLY A 733 -12.11 -31.27 -14.55
N GLY A 734 -13.34 -31.51 -14.08
CA GLY A 734 -13.63 -32.49 -13.04
C GLY A 734 -13.75 -31.83 -11.65
N THR A 735 -13.71 -32.65 -10.60
CA THR A 735 -13.97 -32.21 -9.22
C THR A 735 -12.94 -32.81 -8.27
N ILE A 736 -12.25 -31.98 -7.49
CA ILE A 736 -11.23 -32.41 -6.52
C ILE A 736 -11.65 -31.93 -5.13
N THR A 737 -11.62 -32.83 -4.15
CA THR A 737 -12.07 -32.55 -2.77
C THR A 737 -11.05 -33.07 -1.76
N GLY A 738 -10.66 -32.25 -0.78
CA GLY A 738 -9.66 -32.63 0.24
C GLY A 738 -10.12 -33.71 1.21
N GLY A 739 -11.42 -33.76 1.52
CA GLY A 739 -12.03 -34.78 2.37
C GLY A 739 -12.22 -34.35 3.84
N GLY A 740 -12.64 -35.30 4.67
CA GLY A 740 -13.27 -35.04 5.97
C GLY A 740 -12.43 -35.36 7.21
N VAL A 741 -12.45 -34.45 8.18
CA VAL A 741 -11.65 -34.54 9.42
C VAL A 741 -12.36 -35.35 10.52
N GLN A 742 -11.64 -36.28 11.16
CA GLN A 742 -12.05 -36.83 12.47
C GLN A 742 -11.06 -36.45 13.59
N ASN A 743 -11.61 -35.85 14.66
CA ASN A 743 -10.90 -35.38 15.86
C ASN A 743 -9.81 -34.35 15.53
N ALA A 744 -10.18 -33.07 15.46
CA ALA A 744 -9.37 -31.97 14.94
C ALA A 744 -7.98 -31.80 15.59
N ALA A 745 -6.98 -31.53 14.75
CA ALA A 745 -5.70 -30.88 15.08
C ALA A 745 -4.91 -30.42 13.82
N THR A 746 -5.49 -30.47 12.61
CA THR A 746 -4.76 -30.71 11.34
C THR A 746 -5.55 -30.23 10.10
N THR A 747 -4.93 -30.30 8.91
CA THR A 747 -5.40 -29.69 7.65
C THR A 747 -6.16 -30.63 6.69
N SER A 748 -7.01 -30.07 5.83
CA SER A 748 -7.58 -30.73 4.63
C SER A 748 -7.41 -29.84 3.39
N THR A 749 -6.91 -30.38 2.28
CA THR A 749 -6.51 -29.57 1.10
C THR A 749 -7.01 -30.18 -0.21
N GLY A 750 -7.60 -29.39 -1.12
CA GLY A 750 -8.08 -29.87 -2.41
C GLY A 750 -6.93 -30.32 -3.33
N VAL A 751 -6.09 -29.39 -3.74
CA VAL A 751 -4.82 -29.65 -4.47
C VAL A 751 -3.65 -29.05 -3.69
N ARG A 752 -2.57 -29.80 -3.55
CA ARG A 752 -1.34 -29.38 -2.88
C ARG A 752 -0.12 -29.68 -3.75
N THR A 753 0.79 -28.72 -3.87
CA THR A 753 2.08 -28.91 -4.55
C THR A 753 3.25 -28.44 -3.68
N GLU A 754 4.42 -29.06 -3.85
CA GLU A 754 5.71 -28.61 -3.30
C GLU A 754 6.81 -28.78 -4.36
N ALA A 755 7.49 -27.71 -4.75
CA ALA A 755 8.55 -27.71 -5.76
C ALA A 755 8.15 -28.39 -7.09
N VAL A 756 6.99 -28.02 -7.63
CA VAL A 756 6.52 -28.44 -8.96
C VAL A 756 6.77 -27.31 -9.96
N ASP A 757 7.58 -27.57 -10.98
CA ASP A 757 8.08 -26.59 -11.95
C ASP A 757 6.95 -25.85 -12.68
N SER A 758 5.96 -26.58 -13.21
CA SER A 758 4.78 -25.99 -13.85
C SER A 758 3.48 -26.57 -13.30
N VAL A 759 2.53 -25.71 -12.95
CA VAL A 759 1.18 -26.10 -12.51
C VAL A 759 0.14 -25.43 -13.39
N THR A 760 -0.83 -26.19 -13.90
CA THR A 760 -1.91 -25.66 -14.75
C THR A 760 -3.24 -26.23 -14.31
N ILE A 761 -4.18 -25.37 -13.94
CA ILE A 761 -5.55 -25.72 -13.56
C ILE A 761 -6.48 -24.98 -14.52
N ASN A 762 -7.34 -25.71 -15.24
CA ASN A 762 -8.31 -25.14 -16.17
C ASN A 762 -9.69 -25.78 -15.99
N GLY A 763 -10.73 -24.99 -15.75
CA GLY A 763 -12.13 -25.44 -15.79
C GLY A 763 -12.55 -26.42 -14.68
N ALA A 764 -11.78 -26.52 -13.59
CA ALA A 764 -11.98 -27.52 -12.53
C ALA A 764 -12.65 -26.93 -11.28
N THR A 765 -13.47 -27.75 -10.61
CA THR A 765 -14.01 -27.43 -9.28
C THR A 765 -13.12 -28.05 -8.21
N ILE A 766 -12.60 -27.25 -7.28
CA ILE A 766 -11.67 -27.69 -6.23
C ILE A 766 -12.17 -27.21 -4.86
N THR A 767 -12.33 -28.12 -3.90
CA THR A 767 -12.83 -27.77 -2.55
C THR A 767 -11.93 -28.34 -1.45
N GLY A 768 -11.52 -27.52 -0.49
CA GLY A 768 -10.67 -27.94 0.64
C GLY A 768 -11.33 -28.97 1.56
N SER A 769 -12.61 -28.77 1.91
CA SER A 769 -13.41 -29.76 2.64
C SER A 769 -14.91 -29.59 2.40
N ASP A 770 -15.56 -30.67 2.00
CA ASP A 770 -17.00 -30.81 1.80
C ASP A 770 -17.74 -31.36 3.06
N VAL A 771 -17.00 -31.78 4.10
CA VAL A 771 -17.55 -32.52 5.25
C VAL A 771 -17.79 -31.63 6.47
N ILE A 772 -19.00 -31.72 7.03
CA ILE A 772 -19.43 -31.03 8.26
C ILE A 772 -18.75 -31.66 9.49
N GLY A 773 -17.62 -31.07 9.93
CA GLY A 773 -16.86 -31.47 11.12
C GLY A 773 -17.06 -30.52 12.30
N VAL A 774 -17.21 -31.06 13.52
CA VAL A 774 -17.43 -30.26 14.75
C VAL A 774 -16.28 -30.48 15.75
N THR A 775 -15.12 -29.83 15.55
CA THR A 775 -14.09 -29.71 16.60
C THR A 775 -13.09 -28.57 16.36
N LYS A 776 -12.36 -28.20 17.41
CA LYS A 776 -11.92 -26.82 17.67
C LYS A 776 -10.53 -26.41 17.11
N GLY A 777 -10.14 -26.90 15.94
CA GLY A 777 -8.82 -26.59 15.36
C GLY A 777 -8.45 -27.41 14.12
N SER A 778 -9.04 -27.05 12.98
CA SER A 778 -8.65 -27.55 11.64
C SER A 778 -8.56 -26.34 10.70
N ALA A 779 -7.74 -26.42 9.67
CA ALA A 779 -7.65 -25.43 8.59
C ALA A 779 -7.86 -26.10 7.24
N THR A 780 -8.46 -25.41 6.27
CA THR A 780 -8.83 -26.01 4.97
C THR A 780 -8.46 -25.11 3.79
N VAL A 781 -7.92 -25.71 2.73
CA VAL A 781 -7.39 -24.96 1.58
C VAL A 781 -7.89 -25.55 0.27
N GLY A 782 -8.38 -24.74 -0.66
CA GLY A 782 -8.76 -25.20 -2.00
C GLY A 782 -7.52 -25.66 -2.78
N VAL A 783 -6.59 -24.74 -3.03
CA VAL A 783 -5.29 -25.00 -3.69
C VAL A 783 -4.13 -24.42 -2.85
N GLU A 784 -3.16 -25.25 -2.47
CA GLU A 784 -1.93 -24.86 -1.76
C GLU A 784 -0.70 -25.07 -2.68
N LEU A 785 -0.08 -23.99 -3.13
CA LEU A 785 1.09 -23.97 -4.02
C LEU A 785 2.35 -23.57 -3.26
N ARG A 786 3.41 -24.38 -3.30
CA ARG A 786 4.60 -24.18 -2.45
C ARG A 786 5.91 -24.40 -3.21
N ASN A 787 6.88 -23.54 -2.91
CA ASN A 787 8.28 -23.67 -3.34
C ASN A 787 9.21 -23.32 -2.17
N THR A 788 9.19 -24.15 -1.12
CA THR A 788 9.95 -23.86 0.12
C THR A 788 11.48 -23.95 -0.02
N ASN A 789 11.98 -24.41 -1.17
CA ASN A 789 13.41 -24.38 -1.52
C ASN A 789 13.87 -23.07 -2.18
N LEU A 790 12.93 -22.24 -2.68
CA LEU A 790 13.20 -21.08 -3.54
C LEU A 790 13.97 -21.42 -4.84
N ASP A 791 13.75 -22.62 -5.37
CA ASP A 791 14.24 -23.02 -6.69
C ASP A 791 13.55 -22.15 -7.78
N PRO A 792 14.20 -21.80 -8.91
CA PRO A 792 13.54 -21.10 -10.01
C PRO A 792 12.61 -22.05 -10.78
N LEU A 793 11.29 -21.81 -10.70
CA LEU A 793 10.24 -22.64 -11.30
C LEU A 793 9.47 -21.84 -12.37
N THR A 794 8.89 -22.53 -13.35
CA THR A 794 8.04 -21.92 -14.40
C THR A 794 6.76 -21.28 -13.83
N GLY A 795 6.22 -21.80 -12.72
CA GLY A 795 5.09 -21.22 -11.97
C GLY A 795 3.74 -21.90 -12.20
N ALA A 796 2.68 -21.23 -11.77
CA ALA A 796 1.32 -21.75 -11.73
C ALA A 796 0.33 -20.88 -12.52
N THR A 797 -0.61 -21.52 -13.22
CA THR A 797 -1.69 -20.85 -13.96
C THR A 797 -3.03 -21.48 -13.60
N ILE A 798 -3.99 -20.68 -13.15
CA ILE A 798 -5.34 -21.07 -12.77
C ILE A 798 -6.33 -20.33 -13.66
N THR A 799 -7.16 -21.06 -14.42
CA THR A 799 -8.07 -20.48 -15.42
C THR A 799 -9.47 -21.09 -15.36
N ASN A 800 -10.51 -20.26 -15.46
CA ASN A 800 -11.92 -20.71 -15.49
C ASN A 800 -12.30 -21.69 -14.36
N ALA A 801 -11.62 -21.64 -13.22
CA ALA A 801 -11.75 -22.60 -12.14
C ALA A 801 -12.77 -22.12 -11.09
N THR A 802 -13.31 -23.05 -10.30
CA THR A 802 -14.10 -22.71 -9.10
C THR A 802 -13.40 -23.32 -7.89
N ILE A 803 -12.87 -22.49 -7.01
CA ILE A 803 -12.04 -22.92 -5.88
C ILE A 803 -12.70 -22.47 -4.57
N ASP A 804 -12.90 -23.40 -3.64
CA ASP A 804 -13.52 -23.15 -2.34
C ASP A 804 -12.61 -23.68 -1.21
N GLY A 805 -12.25 -22.83 -0.25
CA GLY A 805 -11.54 -23.20 0.97
C GLY A 805 -12.30 -24.21 1.83
N GLY A 806 -13.62 -24.31 1.68
CA GLY A 806 -14.47 -25.34 2.26
C GLY A 806 -15.15 -24.93 3.57
N ARG A 807 -15.77 -25.91 4.23
CA ARG A 807 -16.73 -25.67 5.33
C ARG A 807 -16.18 -26.00 6.72
N LEU A 808 -16.61 -25.22 7.71
CA LEU A 808 -16.49 -25.45 9.17
C LEU A 808 -15.07 -25.61 9.76
N ALA A 809 -14.04 -25.09 9.09
CA ALA A 809 -12.68 -24.94 9.62
C ALA A 809 -12.43 -23.55 10.28
N PHE A 810 -11.34 -23.41 11.04
CA PHE A 810 -11.00 -22.18 11.79
C PHE A 810 -10.20 -21.14 11.00
N ALA A 811 -9.45 -21.58 10.00
CA ALA A 811 -8.73 -20.74 9.05
C ALA A 811 -8.84 -21.39 7.68
N ARG A 812 -9.10 -20.60 6.64
CA ARG A 812 -9.37 -21.11 5.29
C ARG A 812 -8.72 -20.28 4.22
N SER A 813 -8.40 -20.90 3.10
CA SER A 813 -7.91 -20.20 1.90
C SER A 813 -8.52 -20.84 0.66
N GLY A 814 -9.02 -20.03 -0.28
CA GLY A 814 -9.38 -20.54 -1.61
C GLY A 814 -8.10 -20.99 -2.32
N VAL A 815 -7.23 -20.04 -2.63
CA VAL A 815 -5.86 -20.27 -3.12
C VAL A 815 -4.85 -19.77 -2.08
N LYS A 816 -3.77 -20.53 -1.86
CA LYS A 816 -2.59 -20.08 -1.14
C LYS A 816 -1.33 -20.36 -1.97
N VAL A 817 -0.42 -19.39 -2.06
CA VAL A 817 0.88 -19.52 -2.72
C VAL A 817 2.04 -19.07 -1.82
N GLN A 818 3.17 -19.76 -1.94
CA GLN A 818 4.44 -19.44 -1.29
C GLN A 818 5.61 -19.71 -2.24
N GLY A 819 6.35 -18.67 -2.61
CA GLY A 819 7.61 -18.75 -3.37
C GLY A 819 7.52 -19.15 -4.84
N MET A 820 6.34 -19.06 -5.47
CA MET A 820 6.08 -19.56 -6.83
C MET A 820 5.27 -18.53 -7.62
N ALA A 821 5.66 -18.25 -8.88
CA ALA A 821 4.92 -17.35 -9.75
C ALA A 821 3.50 -17.87 -9.99
N LEU A 822 2.53 -16.97 -10.06
CA LEU A 822 1.11 -17.32 -10.11
C LEU A 822 0.35 -16.40 -11.05
N SER A 823 -0.53 -16.95 -11.87
CA SER A 823 -1.56 -16.19 -12.58
C SER A 823 -2.93 -16.85 -12.35
N ILE A 824 -3.92 -16.08 -11.91
CA ILE A 824 -5.32 -16.50 -11.75
C ILE A 824 -6.19 -15.67 -12.68
N THR A 825 -6.92 -16.30 -13.60
CA THR A 825 -7.77 -15.61 -14.58
C THR A 825 -9.15 -16.25 -14.76
N GLY A 826 -10.20 -15.44 -14.91
CA GLY A 826 -11.56 -15.91 -15.20
C GLY A 826 -12.13 -16.89 -14.19
N SER A 827 -11.58 -16.92 -12.97
CA SER A 827 -11.84 -17.97 -11.97
C SER A 827 -12.61 -17.41 -10.77
N THR A 828 -13.41 -18.25 -10.12
CA THR A 828 -14.14 -17.89 -8.90
C THR A 828 -13.42 -18.49 -7.70
N VAL A 829 -13.09 -17.68 -6.70
CA VAL A 829 -12.28 -18.11 -5.54
C VAL A 829 -12.95 -17.71 -4.22
N TYR A 830 -13.41 -18.70 -3.46
CA TYR A 830 -13.98 -18.53 -2.12
C TYR A 830 -13.00 -19.02 -1.04
N GLY A 831 -12.73 -18.20 -0.02
CA GLY A 831 -12.14 -18.63 1.25
C GLY A 831 -13.15 -19.37 2.13
N THR A 832 -14.41 -18.90 2.13
CA THR A 832 -15.55 -19.56 2.78
C THR A 832 -16.85 -19.18 2.08
N THR A 833 -17.81 -20.10 2.05
CA THR A 833 -19.21 -19.85 1.63
C THR A 833 -20.18 -19.80 2.83
N GLU A 834 -19.65 -19.70 4.05
CA GLU A 834 -20.41 -19.61 5.31
C GLU A 834 -20.06 -18.32 6.07
N ALA A 835 -21.10 -17.59 6.50
CA ALA A 835 -21.03 -16.28 7.15
C ALA A 835 -20.33 -16.29 8.52
N GLY A 836 -19.67 -15.17 8.85
CA GLY A 836 -19.02 -14.94 10.16
C GLY A 836 -17.85 -15.88 10.47
N GLN A 837 -17.15 -16.40 9.47
CA GLN A 837 -16.10 -17.41 9.62
C GLN A 837 -14.78 -16.97 8.98
N ALA A 838 -13.67 -17.18 9.71
CA ALA A 838 -12.36 -16.66 9.34
C ALA A 838 -11.67 -17.44 8.21
N GLY A 839 -11.13 -16.71 7.25
CA GLY A 839 -10.45 -17.21 6.05
C GLY A 839 -10.13 -16.07 5.08
N SER A 840 -9.53 -16.43 3.94
CA SER A 840 -9.16 -15.49 2.87
C SER A 840 -9.41 -16.09 1.48
N GLY A 841 -9.64 -15.28 0.45
CA GLY A 841 -9.87 -15.77 -0.92
C GLY A 841 -8.56 -16.27 -1.53
N VAL A 842 -7.63 -15.35 -1.78
CA VAL A 842 -6.26 -15.64 -2.22
C VAL A 842 -5.27 -15.20 -1.14
N VAL A 843 -4.25 -16.02 -0.87
CA VAL A 843 -3.15 -15.70 0.06
C VAL A 843 -1.80 -15.85 -0.62
N VAL A 844 -1.04 -14.75 -0.68
CA VAL A 844 0.37 -14.69 -1.12
C VAL A 844 1.23 -14.51 0.13
N SER A 845 2.14 -15.43 0.45
CA SER A 845 2.86 -15.35 1.74
C SER A 845 4.25 -15.98 1.77
N GLY A 846 5.22 -15.22 2.31
CA GLY A 846 6.58 -15.66 2.61
C GLY A 846 7.48 -15.71 1.36
N ASP A 847 8.79 -15.82 1.59
CA ASP A 847 9.87 -15.56 0.62
C ASP A 847 9.60 -16.03 -0.83
N PHE A 848 9.94 -15.18 -1.80
CA PHE A 848 9.90 -15.48 -3.25
C PHE A 848 11.29 -15.33 -3.89
N PRO A 849 11.63 -16.11 -4.93
CA PRO A 849 12.77 -15.82 -5.79
C PRO A 849 12.59 -14.46 -6.48
N ALA A 850 13.69 -13.77 -6.81
CA ALA A 850 13.62 -12.50 -7.53
C ALA A 850 12.99 -12.64 -8.92
N ASN A 851 12.15 -11.67 -9.32
CA ASN A 851 11.35 -11.63 -10.55
C ASN A 851 10.34 -12.78 -10.65
N THR A 852 9.61 -13.05 -9.57
CA THR A 852 8.55 -14.06 -9.47
C THR A 852 7.18 -13.38 -9.36
N PRO A 853 6.54 -12.99 -10.48
CA PRO A 853 5.32 -12.19 -10.46
C PRO A 853 4.10 -12.97 -9.96
N VAL A 854 3.14 -12.24 -9.39
CA VAL A 854 1.79 -12.73 -9.10
C VAL A 854 0.76 -11.86 -9.81
N SER A 855 -0.13 -12.49 -10.59
CA SER A 855 -1.22 -11.82 -11.30
C SER A 855 -2.57 -12.45 -10.90
N ILE A 856 -3.56 -11.61 -10.64
CA ILE A 856 -4.91 -11.99 -10.21
C ILE A 856 -5.87 -11.12 -11.02
N ASP A 857 -6.18 -11.57 -12.23
CA ASP A 857 -6.77 -10.69 -13.25
C ASP A 857 -8.08 -11.23 -13.84
N GLN A 858 -9.04 -10.37 -14.16
CA GLN A 858 -10.28 -10.73 -14.86
C GLN A 858 -11.07 -11.86 -14.17
N ASN A 859 -11.07 -11.91 -12.83
CA ASN A 859 -11.79 -12.90 -12.05
C ASN A 859 -13.20 -12.39 -11.70
N PRO A 860 -14.28 -13.17 -11.96
CA PRO A 860 -15.65 -12.70 -11.71
C PRO A 860 -15.99 -12.48 -10.23
N GLU A 861 -15.35 -13.23 -9.31
CA GLU A 861 -15.63 -13.14 -7.87
C GLU A 861 -14.47 -13.78 -7.07
N ILE A 862 -13.87 -13.01 -6.17
CA ILE A 862 -12.89 -13.42 -5.17
C ILE A 862 -13.41 -12.99 -3.80
N VAL A 863 -13.74 -13.95 -2.94
CA VAL A 863 -14.36 -13.69 -1.62
C VAL A 863 -13.56 -14.39 -0.52
N GLY A 864 -13.24 -13.67 0.54
CA GLY A 864 -12.50 -14.20 1.68
C GLY A 864 -13.35 -14.52 2.90
N GLY A 865 -12.85 -14.04 4.04
CA GLY A 865 -13.56 -13.82 5.29
C GLY A 865 -12.85 -12.68 6.04
N PRO A 866 -12.97 -12.59 7.38
CA PRO A 866 -12.21 -11.66 8.23
C PRO A 866 -10.67 -11.66 8.13
N TYR A 867 -10.05 -12.43 7.23
CA TYR A 867 -8.61 -12.37 6.93
C TYR A 867 -8.33 -11.95 5.47
N GLY A 868 -9.27 -11.26 4.81
CA GLY A 868 -9.05 -10.56 3.53
C GLY A 868 -9.60 -11.29 2.30
N GLY A 869 -10.14 -10.57 1.32
CA GLY A 869 -10.47 -11.12 0.00
C GLY A 869 -9.20 -11.60 -0.71
N ILE A 870 -8.23 -10.70 -0.83
CA ILE A 870 -6.84 -11.00 -1.19
C ILE A 870 -5.94 -10.56 -0.01
N GLY A 871 -5.03 -11.43 0.42
CA GLY A 871 -4.06 -11.14 1.48
C GLY A 871 -2.62 -11.41 1.04
N ILE A 872 -1.76 -10.40 1.14
CA ILE A 872 -0.38 -10.39 0.64
C ILE A 872 0.57 -10.08 1.79
N HIS A 873 1.61 -10.91 1.95
CA HIS A 873 2.55 -10.82 3.07
C HIS A 873 4.01 -11.11 2.66
N ALA A 874 4.91 -10.15 2.88
CA ALA A 874 6.38 -10.27 2.73
C ALA A 874 6.83 -10.64 1.30
N VAL A 875 6.82 -9.65 0.40
CA VAL A 875 7.02 -9.82 -1.06
C VAL A 875 7.70 -8.61 -1.72
N ASP A 876 9.00 -8.74 -2.01
CA ASP A 876 9.75 -7.76 -2.83
C ASP A 876 9.51 -8.01 -4.35
N GLN A 877 8.27 -8.29 -4.76
CA GLN A 877 7.92 -8.76 -6.11
C GLN A 877 6.72 -7.97 -6.68
N PRO A 878 6.65 -7.77 -8.01
CA PRO A 878 5.50 -7.12 -8.63
C PRO A 878 4.25 -7.98 -8.53
N ILE A 879 3.13 -7.35 -8.12
CA ILE A 879 1.83 -8.01 -7.93
C ILE A 879 0.76 -7.21 -8.64
N HIS A 880 0.08 -7.83 -9.59
CA HIS A 880 -1.01 -7.20 -10.34
C HIS A 880 -2.36 -7.80 -9.92
N ILE A 881 -3.33 -6.94 -9.63
CA ILE A 881 -4.72 -7.30 -9.31
C ILE A 881 -5.61 -6.46 -10.24
N THR A 882 -5.91 -6.98 -11.43
CA THR A 882 -6.51 -6.14 -12.50
C THR A 882 -7.82 -6.66 -13.10
N GLY A 883 -8.78 -5.77 -13.38
CA GLY A 883 -9.98 -6.14 -14.15
C GLY A 883 -10.94 -7.11 -13.45
N ASN A 884 -10.89 -7.27 -12.13
CA ASN A 884 -11.73 -8.24 -11.40
C ASN A 884 -13.09 -7.63 -11.04
N THR A 885 -14.17 -8.40 -11.18
CA THR A 885 -15.54 -7.88 -10.99
C THR A 885 -15.99 -7.81 -9.53
N LEU A 886 -15.41 -8.62 -8.64
CA LEU A 886 -15.67 -8.51 -7.21
C LEU A 886 -14.50 -9.06 -6.40
N ILE A 887 -13.93 -8.24 -5.53
CA ILE A 887 -12.95 -8.62 -4.50
C ILE A 887 -13.52 -8.25 -3.13
N ALA A 888 -14.10 -9.22 -2.42
CA ALA A 888 -14.75 -9.00 -1.15
C ALA A 888 -14.03 -9.68 0.03
N GLY A 889 -13.82 -8.95 1.13
CA GLY A 889 -13.44 -9.56 2.41
C GLY A 889 -14.53 -10.51 2.90
N CYS A 890 -15.78 -10.08 2.90
CA CYS A 890 -16.96 -10.92 3.15
C CYS A 890 -18.15 -10.50 2.29
N THR A 891 -18.89 -11.46 1.71
CA THR A 891 -20.21 -11.22 1.07
C THR A 891 -21.39 -11.40 2.05
N THR A 892 -21.11 -11.60 3.34
CA THR A 892 -22.11 -11.77 4.40
C THR A 892 -21.59 -11.18 5.72
N PRO A 893 -22.47 -10.78 6.66
CA PRO A 893 -22.06 -10.18 7.93
C PRO A 893 -20.95 -10.96 8.65
N CYS A 894 -19.84 -10.26 8.89
CA CYS A 894 -18.65 -10.72 9.58
C CYS A 894 -17.96 -9.50 10.24
N GLY A 895 -17.07 -9.72 11.20
CA GLY A 895 -16.39 -8.63 11.91
C GLY A 895 -14.92 -8.52 11.53
N GLY A 896 -14.52 -7.34 11.08
CA GLY A 896 -13.15 -7.01 10.69
C GLY A 896 -12.78 -7.60 9.33
N ALA A 897 -13.27 -7.00 8.25
CA ALA A 897 -13.14 -7.53 6.89
C ALA A 897 -12.40 -6.56 5.96
N THR A 898 -11.53 -7.09 5.10
CA THR A 898 -10.73 -6.30 4.17
C THR A 898 -10.88 -6.82 2.74
N GLY A 899 -11.06 -5.96 1.74
CA GLY A 899 -11.06 -6.38 0.32
C GLY A 899 -9.68 -6.89 -0.09
N ILE A 900 -8.70 -5.98 -0.13
CA ILE A 900 -7.28 -6.28 -0.41
C ILE A 900 -6.42 -5.85 0.78
N TYR A 901 -5.60 -6.76 1.30
CA TYR A 901 -4.60 -6.47 2.34
C TYR A 901 -3.19 -6.71 1.79
N VAL A 902 -2.35 -5.68 1.84
CA VAL A 902 -0.94 -5.73 1.44
C VAL A 902 -0.06 -5.36 2.63
N ALA A 903 0.92 -6.22 2.96
CA ALA A 903 1.83 -5.99 4.06
C ALA A 903 3.26 -6.46 3.77
N SER A 904 4.24 -5.59 4.04
CA SER A 904 5.65 -5.82 3.75
C SER A 904 5.89 -6.15 2.27
N SER A 905 5.44 -5.28 1.38
CA SER A 905 5.72 -5.35 -0.07
C SER A 905 6.61 -4.20 -0.50
N GLY A 906 7.53 -4.47 -1.43
CA GLY A 906 8.25 -3.41 -2.14
C GLY A 906 7.42 -2.78 -3.27
N PRO A 907 8.01 -1.84 -4.03
CA PRO A 907 7.34 -1.15 -5.13
C PRO A 907 6.96 -2.09 -6.28
N GLY A 908 5.83 -1.80 -6.92
CA GLY A 908 5.27 -2.60 -8.03
C GLY A 908 4.02 -3.42 -7.68
N THR A 909 3.29 -3.08 -6.61
CA THR A 909 1.91 -3.55 -6.43
C THR A 909 0.96 -2.67 -7.24
N LEU A 910 0.21 -3.26 -8.18
CA LEU A 910 -0.76 -2.57 -9.03
C LEU A 910 -2.17 -3.14 -8.80
N ILE A 911 -3.12 -2.28 -8.47
CA ILE A 911 -4.53 -2.60 -8.26
C ILE A 911 -5.34 -1.72 -9.23
N SER A 912 -5.70 -2.24 -10.41
CA SER A 912 -6.29 -1.40 -11.47
C SER A 912 -7.49 -1.99 -12.22
N GLY A 913 -8.48 -1.14 -12.53
CA GLY A 913 -9.60 -1.52 -13.38
C GLY A 913 -10.59 -2.51 -12.76
N ASN A 914 -10.67 -2.62 -11.44
CA ASN A 914 -11.56 -3.57 -10.76
C ASN A 914 -12.96 -2.95 -10.54
N ASP A 915 -14.03 -3.72 -10.79
CA ASP A 915 -15.41 -3.20 -10.71
C ASP A 915 -15.84 -2.94 -9.24
N GLU A 916 -15.47 -3.81 -8.29
CA GLU A 916 -15.83 -3.69 -6.87
C GLU A 916 -14.77 -4.30 -5.94
N ILE A 917 -14.16 -3.49 -5.06
CA ILE A 917 -13.23 -3.90 -3.99
C ILE A 917 -13.84 -3.52 -2.63
N VAL A 918 -14.28 -4.51 -1.85
CA VAL A 918 -15.04 -4.25 -0.61
C VAL A 918 -14.57 -5.01 0.62
N GLY A 919 -14.58 -4.35 1.78
CA GLY A 919 -14.39 -5.01 3.08
C GLY A 919 -15.49 -6.04 3.35
N GLY A 920 -16.73 -5.58 3.46
CA GLY A 920 -17.92 -6.44 3.55
C GLY A 920 -19.09 -5.78 4.30
N PRO A 921 -20.28 -6.40 4.31
CA PRO A 921 -21.48 -5.81 4.90
C PRO A 921 -21.49 -5.91 6.43
N GLY A 922 -22.12 -4.94 7.10
CA GLY A 922 -22.07 -4.77 8.56
C GLY A 922 -22.60 -5.94 9.40
N ASP A 923 -21.94 -6.16 10.55
CA ASP A 923 -22.30 -7.17 11.57
C ASP A 923 -22.35 -6.60 13.00
N THR A 924 -22.91 -7.41 13.88
CA THR A 924 -22.94 -7.32 15.34
C THR A 924 -21.58 -7.49 16.05
N SER A 925 -20.53 -7.91 15.35
CA SER A 925 -19.21 -8.22 15.94
C SER A 925 -18.20 -7.07 15.84
N LEU A 926 -16.98 -7.29 16.35
CA LEU A 926 -15.94 -6.26 16.54
C LEU A 926 -14.76 -6.50 15.59
N GLY A 927 -14.49 -5.51 14.72
CA GLY A 927 -13.28 -5.39 13.91
C GLY A 927 -13.43 -4.25 12.89
N ASN A 928 -12.33 -3.60 12.51
CA ASN A 928 -12.34 -2.52 11.51
C ASN A 928 -12.45 -3.09 10.08
N HIS A 929 -13.19 -2.43 9.20
CA HIS A 929 -13.36 -2.87 7.80
C HIS A 929 -12.64 -1.93 6.83
N HIS A 930 -12.05 -2.49 5.76
CA HIS A 930 -11.26 -1.73 4.79
C HIS A 930 -11.58 -2.19 3.36
N GLY A 931 -11.68 -1.30 2.38
CA GLY A 931 -11.60 -1.68 0.96
C GLY A 931 -10.19 -2.20 0.66
N ILE A 932 -9.20 -1.32 0.83
CA ILE A 932 -7.77 -1.64 0.76
C ILE A 932 -7.08 -1.29 2.09
N LEU A 933 -6.18 -2.15 2.54
CA LEU A 933 -5.29 -1.90 3.69
C LEU A 933 -3.83 -2.12 3.26
N LEU A 934 -3.00 -1.09 3.43
CA LEU A 934 -1.56 -1.06 3.14
C LEU A 934 -0.79 -0.88 4.47
N SER A 935 0.20 -1.74 4.71
CA SER A 935 0.93 -1.79 5.99
C SER A 935 2.40 -2.14 5.76
N TYR A 936 3.26 -1.12 5.68
CA TYR A 936 4.63 -1.23 5.18
C TYR A 936 4.61 -1.78 3.74
N ALA A 937 3.86 -1.11 2.86
CA ALA A 937 3.53 -1.63 1.54
C ALA A 937 3.28 -0.50 0.54
N ASP A 938 4.02 -0.54 -0.56
CA ASP A 938 3.94 0.42 -1.67
C ASP A 938 2.92 -0.05 -2.72
N ALA A 939 1.99 0.81 -3.16
CA ALA A 939 0.96 0.43 -4.13
C ALA A 939 0.46 1.57 -5.05
N THR A 940 0.20 1.21 -6.30
CA THR A 940 -0.51 2.01 -7.31
C THR A 940 -1.94 1.49 -7.45
N VAL A 941 -2.94 2.37 -7.32
CA VAL A 941 -4.37 2.04 -7.25
C VAL A 941 -5.15 2.92 -8.23
N THR A 942 -5.50 2.41 -9.41
CA THR A 942 -6.06 3.25 -10.49
C THR A 942 -7.30 2.66 -11.17
N ASP A 943 -8.14 3.49 -11.79
CA ASP A 943 -9.24 3.02 -12.66
C ASP A 943 -10.28 2.09 -11.96
N ASN A 944 -10.34 2.03 -10.63
CA ASN A 944 -11.24 1.12 -9.92
C ASN A 944 -12.61 1.78 -9.68
N ALA A 945 -13.70 1.12 -10.09
CA ALA A 945 -15.04 1.71 -10.10
C ALA A 945 -15.69 1.81 -8.70
N LEU A 946 -15.26 0.98 -7.74
CA LEU A 946 -15.63 1.12 -6.33
C LEU A 946 -14.59 0.49 -5.40
N ILE A 947 -14.10 1.28 -4.45
CA ILE A 947 -13.32 0.81 -3.29
C ILE A 947 -14.09 1.19 -2.02
N SER A 948 -14.54 0.22 -1.19
CA SER A 948 -15.31 0.54 0.02
C SER A 948 -15.03 -0.31 1.25
N GLY A 949 -15.02 0.34 2.43
CA GLY A 949 -14.99 -0.35 3.72
C GLY A 949 -16.26 -1.17 4.00
N ASN A 950 -17.44 -0.66 3.62
CA ASN A 950 -18.73 -1.30 3.86
C ASN A 950 -19.47 -1.56 2.54
N ALA A 951 -19.81 -2.83 2.27
CA ALA A 951 -20.56 -3.25 1.09
C ALA A 951 -22.09 -3.03 1.20
N ASP A 952 -22.59 -2.59 2.36
CA ASP A 952 -24.02 -2.39 2.63
C ASP A 952 -24.22 -1.07 3.39
N PRO A 953 -24.45 0.07 2.68
CA PRO A 953 -24.57 1.38 3.32
C PRO A 953 -25.81 1.52 4.22
N ASP A 954 -26.83 0.67 4.03
CA ASP A 954 -28.04 0.64 4.88
C ASP A 954 -27.82 -0.14 6.20
N ASN A 955 -26.68 -0.80 6.37
CA ASN A 955 -26.35 -1.64 7.52
C ASN A 955 -24.99 -1.25 8.14
N PRO A 956 -24.97 -0.32 9.12
CA PRO A 956 -23.74 0.27 9.63
C PRO A 956 -22.91 -0.68 10.51
N ILE A 957 -21.59 -0.54 10.40
CA ILE A 957 -20.58 -1.39 11.06
C ILE A 957 -20.29 -0.87 12.47
N ARG A 958 -19.97 -1.76 13.42
CA ARG A 958 -19.84 -1.39 14.85
C ARG A 958 -18.46 -0.90 15.30
N MET A 959 -17.57 -0.67 14.35
CA MET A 959 -16.19 -0.17 14.51
C MET A 959 -15.80 0.65 13.27
N ALA A 960 -14.55 1.08 13.17
CA ALA A 960 -14.09 1.98 12.11
C ALA A 960 -14.13 1.35 10.71
N THR A 961 -14.51 2.14 9.71
CA THR A 961 -14.58 1.72 8.30
C THR A 961 -13.73 2.64 7.41
N TYR A 962 -13.07 2.05 6.41
CA TYR A 962 -12.05 2.71 5.59
C TYR A 962 -12.25 2.35 4.11
N GLY A 963 -12.20 3.31 3.18
CA GLY A 963 -12.04 3.02 1.75
C GLY A 963 -10.64 2.46 1.51
N ILE A 964 -9.62 3.30 1.71
CA ILE A 964 -8.21 2.93 1.77
C ILE A 964 -7.64 3.28 3.15
N LYS A 965 -6.78 2.42 3.71
CA LYS A 965 -5.94 2.77 4.87
C LYS A 965 -4.47 2.46 4.61
N LEU A 966 -3.60 3.45 4.78
CA LEU A 966 -2.15 3.35 4.75
C LEU A 966 -1.60 3.49 6.17
N SER A 967 -0.67 2.61 6.57
CA SER A 967 0.00 2.69 7.88
C SER A 967 1.53 2.87 7.81
N TYR A 968 2.09 2.76 6.60
CA TYR A 968 3.47 3.06 6.19
C TYR A 968 3.64 2.61 4.72
N GLY A 969 4.30 3.40 3.86
CA GLY A 969 4.62 3.06 2.46
C GLY A 969 4.23 4.15 1.47
N GLU A 970 4.42 3.89 0.18
CA GLU A 970 3.98 4.76 -0.92
C GLU A 970 2.54 4.44 -1.37
N LEU A 971 1.73 5.47 -1.64
CA LEU A 971 0.40 5.33 -2.25
C LEU A 971 0.22 6.28 -3.42
N ILE A 972 0.14 5.72 -4.63
CA ILE A 972 -0.36 6.42 -5.82
C ILE A 972 -1.80 5.97 -6.04
N ALA A 973 -2.76 6.90 -6.05
CA ALA A 973 -4.15 6.60 -6.41
C ALA A 973 -4.70 7.61 -7.41
N GLU A 974 -5.01 7.16 -8.63
CA GLU A 974 -5.36 8.03 -9.76
C GLU A 974 -6.61 7.49 -10.50
N ASN A 975 -7.55 8.35 -10.87
CA ASN A 975 -8.73 7.99 -11.69
C ASN A 975 -9.65 6.88 -11.09
N ASN A 976 -9.91 6.85 -9.77
CA ASN A 976 -10.86 5.89 -9.18
C ASN A 976 -12.26 6.52 -9.03
N ASP A 977 -13.28 5.93 -9.69
CA ASP A 977 -14.66 6.47 -9.74
C ASP A 977 -15.29 6.72 -8.36
N LEU A 978 -14.97 5.87 -7.35
CA LEU A 978 -15.45 6.08 -5.98
C LEU A 978 -14.63 5.33 -4.91
N ILE A 979 -14.05 6.08 -3.98
CA ILE A 979 -13.42 5.58 -2.74
C ILE A 979 -14.33 5.93 -1.54
N LEU A 980 -15.01 4.94 -0.97
CA LEU A 980 -16.05 5.12 0.05
C LEU A 980 -15.66 4.55 1.43
N GLY A 981 -15.63 5.40 2.45
CA GLY A 981 -15.39 4.98 3.84
C GLY A 981 -16.47 4.08 4.43
N GLY A 982 -17.72 4.23 3.97
CA GLY A 982 -18.87 3.45 4.44
C GLY A 982 -19.46 3.95 5.77
N HIS A 983 -20.48 3.26 6.27
CA HIS A 983 -21.23 3.71 7.46
C HIS A 983 -20.88 2.93 8.74
N SER A 984 -20.71 3.65 9.86
CA SER A 984 -20.32 3.14 11.18
C SER A 984 -21.29 3.59 12.29
N VAL A 985 -21.46 2.81 13.36
CA VAL A 985 -22.37 3.07 14.51
C VAL A 985 -21.73 2.62 15.82
N ARG A 986 -21.91 3.38 16.91
CA ARG A 986 -21.23 3.18 18.18
C ARG A 986 -21.87 2.05 19.01
N ILE A 987 -21.06 1.48 19.91
CA ILE A 987 -21.54 0.78 21.10
C ILE A 987 -20.80 1.37 22.31
N SER A 988 -21.38 1.26 23.51
CA SER A 988 -21.00 1.96 24.75
C SER A 988 -19.60 1.69 25.34
N VAL A 989 -18.64 1.20 24.55
CA VAL A 989 -17.25 0.89 24.95
C VAL A 989 -16.21 1.18 23.84
N GLY A 990 -16.57 1.91 22.78
CA GLY A 990 -15.65 2.26 21.69
C GLY A 990 -16.10 3.50 20.92
N GLU A 991 -15.34 3.86 19.89
CA GLU A 991 -15.56 5.01 19.02
C GLU A 991 -15.83 4.54 17.59
N SER A 992 -16.88 5.09 16.97
CA SER A 992 -17.29 4.80 15.59
C SER A 992 -16.68 5.83 14.65
N GLN A 993 -16.05 5.38 13.58
CA GLN A 993 -15.29 6.25 12.69
C GLN A 993 -15.50 5.79 11.23
N ALA A 994 -15.47 6.72 10.28
CA ALA A 994 -15.55 6.41 8.85
C ALA A 994 -14.57 7.30 8.06
N TYR A 995 -13.84 6.71 7.12
CA TYR A 995 -12.71 7.34 6.43
C TYR A 995 -12.69 6.98 4.94
N GLY A 996 -12.64 7.95 4.03
CA GLY A 996 -12.40 7.68 2.61
C GLY A 996 -11.00 7.10 2.42
N ILE A 997 -9.98 7.91 2.75
CA ILE A 997 -8.58 7.51 2.87
C ILE A 997 -8.05 7.94 4.24
N HIS A 998 -7.33 7.07 4.93
CA HIS A 998 -6.58 7.40 6.15
C HIS A 998 -5.12 6.94 6.01
N ALA A 999 -4.16 7.87 6.00
CA ALA A 999 -2.73 7.59 6.13
C ALA A 999 -2.19 8.01 7.50
N PHE A 1000 -1.38 7.14 8.13
CA PHE A 1000 -0.88 7.34 9.50
C PHE A 1000 0.57 6.85 9.65
N SER A 1001 1.51 7.74 9.98
CA SER A 1001 2.93 7.42 10.21
C SER A 1001 3.34 7.70 11.68
N PRO A 1002 3.15 6.72 12.61
CA PRO A 1002 3.27 6.95 14.06
C PRO A 1002 4.67 7.18 14.63
N ASN A 1003 5.73 7.27 13.81
CA ASN A 1003 7.11 7.42 14.29
C ASN A 1003 7.97 8.19 13.27
N ASN A 1004 8.89 9.04 13.76
CA ASN A 1004 9.83 9.82 12.94
C ASN A 1004 10.98 8.98 12.33
N ASN A 1005 10.69 7.76 11.89
CA ASN A 1005 11.62 6.81 11.26
C ASN A 1005 11.29 6.54 9.78
N GLY A 1006 10.33 7.26 9.20
CA GLY A 1006 10.07 7.25 7.75
C GLY A 1006 8.88 8.10 7.34
N SER A 1007 8.93 8.61 6.11
CA SER A 1007 7.80 9.23 5.43
C SER A 1007 6.78 8.17 4.99
N SER A 1008 5.55 8.60 4.71
CA SER A 1008 4.68 7.95 3.73
C SER A 1008 4.44 8.95 2.61
N ASP A 1009 4.75 8.57 1.38
CA ASP A 1009 4.67 9.47 0.23
C ASP A 1009 3.39 9.13 -0.55
N ILE A 1010 2.56 10.15 -0.79
CA ILE A 1010 1.19 9.97 -1.30
C ILE A 1010 0.98 10.87 -2.52
N ASN A 1011 0.42 10.30 -3.58
CA ASN A 1011 -0.06 11.03 -4.75
C ASN A 1011 -1.52 10.63 -5.03
N LEU A 1012 -2.46 11.58 -4.91
CA LEU A 1012 -3.88 11.38 -5.18
C LEU A 1012 -4.33 12.27 -6.34
N ARG A 1013 -4.79 11.69 -7.44
CA ARG A 1013 -5.32 12.45 -8.59
C ARG A 1013 -6.69 11.99 -9.08
N ASP A 1014 -7.54 12.92 -9.46
CA ASP A 1014 -8.73 12.63 -10.28
C ASP A 1014 -9.66 11.55 -9.66
N ASN A 1015 -9.77 11.49 -8.32
CA ASN A 1015 -10.61 10.53 -7.60
C ASN A 1015 -11.85 11.19 -6.99
N THR A 1016 -12.98 10.46 -6.94
CA THR A 1016 -14.10 10.82 -6.04
C THR A 1016 -13.98 10.06 -4.71
N ILE A 1017 -13.98 10.78 -3.59
CA ILE A 1017 -13.70 10.25 -2.26
C ILE A 1017 -14.82 10.65 -1.30
N ILE A 1018 -15.47 9.66 -0.65
CA ILE A 1018 -16.58 9.91 0.28
C ILE A 1018 -16.25 9.30 1.64
N GLY A 1019 -16.18 10.13 2.68
CA GLY A 1019 -15.86 9.68 4.05
C GLY A 1019 -16.87 8.73 4.67
N GLY A 1020 -18.11 8.72 4.18
CA GLY A 1020 -19.21 7.90 4.69
C GLY A 1020 -19.98 8.60 5.81
N SER A 1021 -20.34 7.88 6.88
CA SER A 1021 -20.86 8.49 8.11
C SER A 1021 -20.61 7.65 9.36
N SER A 1022 -20.58 8.30 10.53
CA SER A 1022 -20.47 7.61 11.83
C SER A 1022 -21.29 8.28 12.94
N GLU A 1023 -21.23 7.73 14.17
CA GLU A 1023 -21.72 8.37 15.40
C GLU A 1023 -20.58 9.02 16.22
N TRP A 1024 -19.43 9.37 15.61
CA TRP A 1024 -18.40 10.16 16.30
C TRP A 1024 -17.45 10.99 15.41
N LYS A 1025 -16.69 10.34 14.50
CA LYS A 1025 -15.70 10.98 13.60
C LYS A 1025 -15.90 10.55 12.15
N THR A 1026 -15.85 11.47 11.17
CA THR A 1026 -15.92 11.13 9.73
C THR A 1026 -14.99 11.99 8.90
N TYR A 1027 -14.14 11.40 8.06
CA TYR A 1027 -13.22 12.16 7.19
C TYR A 1027 -13.22 11.64 5.75
N GLY A 1028 -13.09 12.54 4.77
CA GLY A 1028 -12.80 12.16 3.38
C GLY A 1028 -11.36 11.69 3.28
N LEU A 1029 -10.43 12.62 3.55
CA LEU A 1029 -9.01 12.39 3.75
C LEU A 1029 -8.64 12.66 5.22
N LEU A 1030 -7.86 11.76 5.83
CA LEU A 1030 -7.12 12.02 7.07
C LEU A 1030 -5.66 11.60 6.90
N PHE A 1031 -4.75 12.56 7.08
CA PHE A 1031 -3.31 12.34 7.09
C PHE A 1031 -2.73 12.76 8.45
N GLU A 1032 -2.00 11.85 9.10
CA GLU A 1032 -1.47 12.00 10.46
C GLU A 1032 -0.02 11.49 10.56
N GLY A 1033 0.89 12.30 11.09
CA GLY A 1033 2.31 11.95 11.23
C GLY A 1033 3.12 12.37 9.99
N ASN A 1034 4.39 11.94 9.92
CA ASN A 1034 5.29 12.30 8.82
C ASN A 1034 4.79 11.72 7.48
N VAL A 1035 4.03 12.52 6.74
CA VAL A 1035 3.49 12.24 5.40
C VAL A 1035 3.83 13.40 4.47
N ALA A 1036 4.25 13.09 3.25
CA ALA A 1036 4.35 14.03 2.15
C ALA A 1036 3.26 13.68 1.12
N ALA A 1037 2.30 14.58 0.91
CA ALA A 1037 1.14 14.33 0.06
C ALA A 1037 1.03 15.34 -1.09
N THR A 1038 0.93 14.85 -2.32
CA THR A 1038 0.45 15.58 -3.50
C THR A 1038 -1.00 15.18 -3.72
N VAL A 1039 -1.92 16.14 -3.75
CA VAL A 1039 -3.36 15.89 -3.88
C VAL A 1039 -3.94 16.87 -4.88
N GLU A 1040 -4.34 16.37 -6.05
CA GLU A 1040 -4.69 17.19 -7.23
C GLU A 1040 -6.03 16.76 -7.85
N ARG A 1041 -6.94 17.70 -8.15
CA ARG A 1041 -8.22 17.44 -8.86
C ARG A 1041 -9.12 16.34 -8.26
N ASN A 1042 -9.14 16.16 -6.94
CA ASN A 1042 -10.02 15.19 -6.28
C ASN A 1042 -11.35 15.81 -5.84
N GLU A 1043 -12.45 15.07 -5.96
CA GLU A 1043 -13.77 15.44 -5.43
C GLU A 1043 -14.00 14.73 -4.08
N VAL A 1044 -13.96 15.47 -2.96
CA VAL A 1044 -13.89 14.89 -1.61
C VAL A 1044 -15.06 15.35 -0.74
N HIS A 1045 -15.92 14.43 -0.30
CA HIS A 1045 -17.13 14.75 0.47
C HIS A 1045 -17.22 14.06 1.83
N VAL A 1046 -17.80 14.77 2.81
CA VAL A 1046 -18.33 14.20 4.05
C VAL A 1046 -19.77 14.68 4.28
N CYS A 1047 -20.66 13.74 4.64
CA CYS A 1047 -22.09 14.00 4.88
C CYS A 1047 -22.82 14.63 3.68
N ALA A 1048 -22.54 14.16 2.45
CA ALA A 1048 -23.01 14.73 1.17
C ALA A 1048 -24.54 14.78 0.95
N PHE A 1049 -25.33 14.00 1.70
CA PHE A 1049 -26.74 13.75 1.36
C PHE A 1049 -27.72 14.69 2.09
N ASP A 1050 -28.34 15.59 1.34
CA ASP A 1050 -29.32 16.57 1.82
C ASP A 1050 -30.51 15.95 2.57
N GLY A 1051 -30.57 16.15 3.89
CA GLY A 1051 -31.78 16.18 4.75
C GLY A 1051 -32.63 14.90 4.88
N ASP A 1052 -32.49 13.94 3.97
CA ASP A 1052 -33.23 12.68 3.89
C ASP A 1052 -32.33 11.46 4.18
N ASP A 1053 -31.01 11.64 4.41
CA ASP A 1053 -30.15 10.61 5.02
C ASP A 1053 -30.10 10.79 6.56
N PRO A 1054 -30.78 9.95 7.34
CA PRO A 1054 -30.81 10.05 8.81
C PRO A 1054 -29.54 9.52 9.50
N ARG A 1055 -28.47 9.22 8.76
CA ARG A 1055 -27.20 8.64 9.27
C ARG A 1055 -26.09 9.68 9.48
N CYS A 1056 -26.33 10.95 9.17
CA CYS A 1056 -25.45 12.07 9.51
C CYS A 1056 -26.01 12.77 10.77
N LEU A 1057 -25.29 12.70 11.89
CA LEU A 1057 -25.77 13.19 13.20
C LEU A 1057 -25.17 14.55 13.58
N GLU A 1058 -25.97 15.36 14.27
CA GLU A 1058 -25.72 16.77 14.60
C GLU A 1058 -24.57 17.04 15.62
N ASP A 1059 -23.93 15.97 16.14
CA ASP A 1059 -22.92 16.01 17.23
C ASP A 1059 -21.55 15.40 16.84
N ASN A 1060 -21.31 15.13 15.55
CA ASN A 1060 -20.05 14.51 15.07
C ASN A 1060 -18.93 15.54 14.85
N TYR A 1061 -17.67 15.08 14.86
CA TYR A 1061 -16.52 15.81 14.26
C TYR A 1061 -16.26 15.29 12.84
N SER A 1062 -16.19 16.21 11.88
CA SER A 1062 -16.16 15.89 10.45
C SER A 1062 -15.33 16.91 9.67
N SER A 1063 -14.53 16.43 8.71
CA SER A 1063 -13.86 17.28 7.72
C SER A 1063 -13.64 16.52 6.41
N ALA A 1064 -13.79 17.18 5.25
CA ALA A 1064 -13.49 16.55 3.97
C ALA A 1064 -11.99 16.24 3.86
N ILE A 1065 -11.14 17.14 4.37
CA ILE A 1065 -9.71 16.89 4.59
C ILE A 1065 -9.28 17.29 6.00
N ALA A 1066 -8.43 16.48 6.63
CA ALA A 1066 -7.69 16.81 7.84
C ALA A 1066 -6.21 16.37 7.72
N THR A 1067 -5.27 17.26 8.04
CA THR A 1067 -3.81 17.04 7.88
C THR A 1067 -3.04 17.56 9.10
N ALA A 1068 -2.26 16.69 9.76
CA ALA A 1068 -1.40 17.01 10.90
C ALA A 1068 -0.03 16.30 10.81
N ASP A 1069 1.02 16.99 11.26
CA ASP A 1069 2.44 16.57 11.26
C ASP A 1069 3.07 16.32 9.85
N ASN A 1070 2.44 16.86 8.78
CA ASN A 1070 2.81 16.64 7.37
C ASN A 1070 3.87 17.61 6.83
N ILE A 1071 4.85 17.14 6.05
CA ILE A 1071 5.97 17.96 5.57
C ILE A 1071 5.98 18.00 4.03
N GLY A 1072 6.11 19.19 3.44
CA GLY A 1072 6.26 19.35 1.98
C GLY A 1072 5.03 18.93 1.16
N SER A 1073 3.83 19.04 1.72
CA SER A 1073 2.59 18.60 1.05
C SER A 1073 1.95 19.71 0.21
N VAL A 1074 1.42 19.33 -0.95
CA VAL A 1074 0.78 20.22 -1.94
C VAL A 1074 -0.63 19.73 -2.20
N TYR A 1075 -1.60 20.64 -2.06
CA TYR A 1075 -3.02 20.40 -2.34
C TYR A 1075 -3.47 21.42 -3.37
N ARG A 1076 -3.82 20.99 -4.60
CA ARG A 1076 -4.32 21.90 -5.64
C ARG A 1076 -5.53 21.42 -6.44
N ASN A 1077 -6.38 22.36 -6.87
CA ASN A 1077 -7.55 22.13 -7.72
C ASN A 1077 -8.57 21.11 -7.14
N ASN A 1078 -8.67 20.94 -5.82
CA ASN A 1078 -9.58 19.95 -5.21
C ASN A 1078 -10.90 20.57 -4.73
N PHE A 1079 -11.98 19.77 -4.77
CA PHE A 1079 -13.26 20.10 -4.13
C PHE A 1079 -13.38 19.41 -2.77
N PHE A 1080 -13.66 20.18 -1.72
CA PHE A 1080 -13.80 19.69 -0.34
C PHE A 1080 -15.17 20.07 0.23
N PHE A 1081 -16.09 19.11 0.34
CA PHE A 1081 -17.48 19.34 0.78
C PHE A 1081 -17.80 18.79 2.18
N ALA A 1082 -18.39 19.61 3.05
CA ALA A 1082 -18.96 19.20 4.34
C ALA A 1082 -20.43 19.64 4.53
N GLY A 1083 -21.31 18.67 4.80
CA GLY A 1083 -22.76 18.84 4.63
C GLY A 1083 -23.64 19.14 5.87
N TYR A 1084 -23.19 18.94 7.11
CA TYR A 1084 -24.10 18.92 8.28
C TYR A 1084 -23.50 19.43 9.59
N SER A 1085 -24.38 19.89 10.51
CA SER A 1085 -23.99 20.58 11.75
C SER A 1085 -23.20 19.73 12.75
N GLY A 1086 -22.39 20.41 13.56
CA GLY A 1086 -21.44 19.88 14.53
C GLY A 1086 -20.22 20.80 14.55
N SER A 1087 -19.18 20.49 15.34
CA SER A 1087 -17.90 21.22 15.28
C SER A 1087 -17.06 20.79 14.07
N ASN A 1088 -17.65 21.01 12.90
CA ASN A 1088 -17.20 20.51 11.61
C ASN A 1088 -16.52 21.61 10.80
N ALA A 1089 -15.57 21.21 9.97
CA ALA A 1089 -15.05 22.06 8.91
C ALA A 1089 -15.19 21.37 7.54
N ALA A 1090 -14.96 22.08 6.44
CA ALA A 1090 -14.75 21.42 5.15
C ALA A 1090 -13.27 21.00 5.01
N CYS A 1091 -12.36 21.89 5.41
CA CYS A 1091 -10.91 21.70 5.37
C CYS A 1091 -10.30 21.91 6.77
N THR A 1092 -9.27 21.15 7.14
CA THR A 1092 -8.58 21.30 8.44
C THR A 1092 -7.07 21.06 8.30
N ILE A 1093 -6.27 22.03 8.77
CA ILE A 1093 -4.81 22.01 8.77
C ILE A 1093 -4.29 22.22 10.21
N GLY A 1094 -3.37 21.37 10.67
CA GLY A 1094 -2.75 21.49 11.99
C GLY A 1094 -3.49 20.72 13.11
N CYS A 1095 -3.03 20.92 14.34
CA CYS A 1095 -3.34 20.05 15.48
C CYS A 1095 -4.69 20.35 16.17
N ALA A 1096 -5.79 20.20 15.43
CA ALA A 1096 -7.14 20.49 15.94
C ALA A 1096 -7.65 19.40 16.91
N TYR A 1097 -8.04 19.81 18.13
CA TYR A 1097 -8.85 19.15 19.19
C TYR A 1097 -8.64 17.67 19.57
N THR A 1098 -8.51 16.74 18.62
CA THR A 1098 -8.51 15.27 18.85
C THR A 1098 -7.64 14.50 17.85
N LEU A 1099 -6.69 15.16 17.19
CA LEU A 1099 -5.64 14.55 16.37
C LEU A 1099 -4.44 14.23 17.29
N ASP A 1100 -3.88 13.02 17.20
CA ASP A 1100 -2.73 12.61 18.03
C ASP A 1100 -1.42 13.14 17.41
N CYS A 1101 -1.21 14.47 17.45
CA CYS A 1101 0.05 15.09 17.00
C CYS A 1101 1.22 14.62 17.85
N ASN A 1102 2.19 13.96 17.22
CA ASN A 1102 3.31 13.27 17.89
C ASN A 1102 4.63 13.97 17.58
N SER A 1103 4.75 15.22 18.01
CA SER A 1103 5.96 16.07 17.98
C SER A 1103 6.48 16.46 16.59
N GLY A 1104 5.65 16.34 15.55
CA GLY A 1104 5.79 17.11 14.32
C GLY A 1104 4.84 18.31 14.31
N ASP A 1105 4.94 19.10 13.24
CA ASP A 1105 4.00 20.14 12.82
C ASP A 1105 3.90 20.08 11.28
N PRO A 1106 2.82 20.61 10.67
CA PRO A 1106 2.84 20.91 9.25
C PRO A 1106 3.93 21.94 8.88
N ALA A 1107 4.77 21.63 7.90
CA ALA A 1107 5.88 22.49 7.46
C ALA A 1107 6.01 22.52 5.93
N ASN A 1108 6.17 23.72 5.36
CA ASN A 1108 6.21 23.94 3.90
C ASN A 1108 5.01 23.29 3.19
N LEU A 1109 3.80 23.67 3.62
CA LEU A 1109 2.53 23.16 3.08
C LEU A 1109 1.91 24.21 2.16
N THR A 1110 1.62 23.82 0.91
CA THR A 1110 0.92 24.66 -0.07
C THR A 1110 -0.51 24.18 -0.26
N PHE A 1111 -1.48 25.08 -0.12
CA PHE A 1111 -2.89 24.82 -0.31
C PHE A 1111 -3.44 25.86 -1.31
N ALA A 1112 -3.43 25.51 -2.59
CA ALA A 1112 -3.69 26.41 -3.73
C ALA A 1112 -4.95 26.00 -4.52
N ASN A 1113 -5.71 26.92 -5.14
CA ASN A 1113 -6.83 26.57 -6.04
C ASN A 1113 -7.93 25.63 -5.48
N ASN A 1114 -8.06 25.43 -4.16
CA ASN A 1114 -9.05 24.50 -3.62
C ASN A 1114 -10.37 25.20 -3.29
N LEU A 1115 -11.47 24.45 -3.40
CA LEU A 1115 -12.81 24.91 -3.04
C LEU A 1115 -13.27 24.19 -1.76
N CYS A 1116 -13.17 24.88 -0.62
CA CYS A 1116 -13.64 24.38 0.68
C CYS A 1116 -15.09 24.83 0.91
N TYR A 1117 -16.05 23.93 0.66
CA TYR A 1117 -17.49 24.18 0.76
C TYR A 1117 -18.09 23.61 2.06
N LEU A 1118 -18.65 24.50 2.89
CA LEU A 1118 -19.43 24.13 4.09
C LEU A 1118 -20.91 24.50 3.94
N ARG A 1119 -21.81 23.50 3.99
CA ARG A 1119 -23.25 23.76 4.14
C ARG A 1119 -23.57 24.25 5.56
N HIS A 1120 -23.24 23.43 6.55
CA HIS A 1120 -23.50 23.65 7.98
C HIS A 1120 -22.32 23.13 8.81
N GLY A 1121 -21.87 23.91 9.79
CA GLY A 1121 -20.74 23.59 10.68
C GLY A 1121 -20.12 24.86 11.26
N ASP A 1122 -18.87 24.76 11.72
CA ASP A 1122 -18.15 25.89 12.33
C ASP A 1122 -17.39 26.72 11.29
N ALA A 1123 -16.64 26.10 10.36
CA ALA A 1123 -15.71 26.82 9.47
C ALA A 1123 -15.56 26.18 8.07
N ALA A 1124 -15.38 26.94 6.99
CA ALA A 1124 -14.96 26.34 5.71
C ALA A 1124 -13.54 25.78 5.82
N MET A 1125 -12.61 26.54 6.41
CA MET A 1125 -11.25 26.11 6.75
C MET A 1125 -10.97 26.30 8.24
N ARG A 1126 -10.34 25.30 8.87
CA ARG A 1126 -9.88 25.35 10.27
C ARG A 1126 -8.36 25.19 10.31
N ILE A 1127 -7.67 26.13 10.93
CA ILE A 1127 -6.22 26.13 11.12
C ILE A 1127 -5.94 26.04 12.61
N ALA A 1128 -5.13 25.07 13.04
CA ALA A 1128 -4.93 24.77 14.46
C ALA A 1128 -3.45 24.70 14.85
N THR A 1129 -3.18 24.89 16.15
CA THR A 1129 -1.83 25.15 16.70
C THR A 1129 -0.67 24.36 16.12
N PHE A 1130 0.45 25.06 16.02
CA PHE A 1130 1.79 24.55 15.71
C PHE A 1130 2.67 24.56 16.99
N SER A 1131 3.68 23.69 17.08
CA SER A 1131 4.62 23.50 18.21
C SER A 1131 6.10 23.94 18.00
N ASN A 1132 6.69 23.85 16.80
CA ASN A 1132 8.00 24.39 16.38
C ASN A 1132 7.94 25.74 15.61
N ALA A 1133 8.66 26.77 16.06
CA ALA A 1133 8.61 28.12 15.46
C ALA A 1133 9.49 28.33 14.22
N ASN A 1134 10.43 27.43 13.93
CA ASN A 1134 11.46 27.65 12.91
C ASN A 1134 11.09 26.95 11.59
N MET A 1135 9.93 27.28 11.01
CA MET A 1135 9.41 26.62 9.80
C MET A 1135 8.68 27.62 8.90
N ILE A 1136 8.69 27.33 7.60
CA ILE A 1136 7.90 28.05 6.59
C ILE A 1136 6.40 27.86 6.93
N PRO A 1137 5.62 28.96 7.09
CA PRO A 1137 4.20 28.90 7.42
C PRO A 1137 3.39 28.24 6.28
N PRO A 1138 2.19 27.71 6.56
CA PRO A 1138 1.31 27.22 5.49
C PRO A 1138 0.89 28.38 4.57
N LEU A 1139 1.06 28.18 3.26
CA LEU A 1139 0.62 29.12 2.24
C LEU A 1139 -0.76 28.69 1.73
N LEU A 1140 -1.77 29.51 2.02
CA LEU A 1140 -3.12 29.37 1.50
C LEU A 1140 -3.32 30.42 0.40
N LEU A 1141 -3.44 29.94 -0.83
CA LEU A 1141 -3.36 30.72 -2.05
C LEU A 1141 -4.58 30.45 -2.95
N ASP A 1142 -5.19 31.47 -3.54
CA ASP A 1142 -6.19 31.30 -4.62
C ASP A 1142 -7.39 30.37 -4.30
N ASN A 1143 -7.77 30.17 -3.02
CA ASN A 1143 -8.87 29.26 -2.64
C ASN A 1143 -10.21 30.01 -2.53
N ILE A 1144 -11.34 29.28 -2.69
CA ILE A 1144 -12.65 29.73 -2.19
C ILE A 1144 -12.98 29.05 -0.85
N PHE A 1145 -13.37 29.86 0.12
CA PHE A 1145 -13.93 29.44 1.41
C PHE A 1145 -15.43 29.75 1.47
N TYR A 1146 -16.28 28.79 1.04
CA TYR A 1146 -17.72 28.97 0.89
C TYR A 1146 -18.51 28.44 2.11
N VAL A 1147 -19.45 29.24 2.63
CA VAL A 1147 -20.30 28.89 3.79
C VAL A 1147 -21.77 29.22 3.55
N GLU A 1148 -22.61 28.19 3.42
CA GLU A 1148 -24.03 28.32 3.04
C GLU A 1148 -24.95 28.84 4.17
N SER A 1149 -24.46 29.06 5.40
CA SER A 1149 -25.34 29.28 6.56
C SER A 1149 -24.87 30.25 7.65
N TRP A 1150 -25.87 30.80 8.35
CA TRP A 1150 -25.81 31.88 9.35
C TRP A 1150 -25.04 31.58 10.66
N ALA A 1151 -24.31 30.47 10.74
CA ALA A 1151 -23.61 30.05 11.95
C ALA A 1151 -22.13 29.69 11.72
N GLY A 1152 -21.72 29.50 10.47
CA GLY A 1152 -20.33 29.17 10.13
C GLY A 1152 -19.46 30.42 9.89
N LYS A 1153 -18.16 30.18 9.72
CA LYS A 1153 -17.08 31.14 9.54
C LYS A 1153 -16.29 30.78 8.27
N GLY A 1154 -15.63 31.74 7.62
CA GLY A 1154 -14.75 31.42 6.48
C GLY A 1154 -13.53 30.59 6.93
N VAL A 1155 -12.63 31.24 7.66
CA VAL A 1155 -11.50 30.60 8.37
C VAL A 1155 -11.70 30.72 9.88
N VAL A 1156 -11.39 29.66 10.62
CA VAL A 1156 -11.22 29.70 12.09
C VAL A 1156 -9.78 29.29 12.45
N TYR A 1157 -9.16 30.07 13.32
CA TYR A 1157 -7.82 29.83 13.85
C TYR A 1157 -7.84 29.46 15.34
N GLU A 1158 -7.31 28.29 15.68
CA GLU A 1158 -7.15 27.78 17.04
C GLU A 1158 -5.72 28.08 17.55
N GLY A 1159 -5.51 29.29 18.07
CA GLY A 1159 -4.22 29.71 18.67
C GLY A 1159 -4.14 29.49 20.18
N GLY A 1160 -3.26 28.59 20.63
CA GLY A 1160 -3.00 28.33 22.06
C GLY A 1160 -1.91 29.22 22.68
N ASN A 1161 -1.51 28.93 23.92
CA ASN A 1161 -0.55 29.73 24.71
C ASN A 1161 0.93 29.52 24.29
N PHE A 1162 1.24 29.58 22.99
CA PHE A 1162 2.60 29.49 22.44
C PHE A 1162 2.91 30.70 21.55
N VAL A 1163 4.19 31.01 21.36
CA VAL A 1163 4.67 32.31 20.85
C VAL A 1163 4.77 32.33 19.31
N ASN A 1164 4.41 33.49 18.72
CA ASN A 1164 4.56 33.97 17.33
C ASN A 1164 4.60 32.90 16.22
N ARG A 1165 3.47 32.68 15.50
CA ARG A 1165 3.45 32.07 14.15
C ARG A 1165 2.26 32.51 13.34
N GLU A 1166 2.52 32.73 12.05
CA GLU A 1166 1.50 33.04 11.05
C GLU A 1166 1.11 31.84 10.17
N PHE A 1167 0.05 32.04 9.41
CA PHE A 1167 -0.20 31.40 8.12
C PHE A 1167 -0.38 32.51 7.08
N GLU A 1168 -0.04 32.27 5.82
CA GLU A 1168 -0.16 33.28 4.77
C GLU A 1168 -1.45 33.10 3.96
N LEU A 1169 -2.16 34.21 3.71
CA LEU A 1169 -3.34 34.29 2.85
C LEU A 1169 -3.07 35.21 1.65
N ARG A 1170 -3.01 34.64 0.44
CA ARG A 1170 -2.95 35.37 -0.84
C ARG A 1170 -4.15 35.03 -1.72
N ASN A 1171 -4.76 36.02 -2.36
CA ASN A 1171 -5.80 35.86 -3.40
C ASN A 1171 -7.02 34.98 -3.03
N ASN A 1172 -7.32 34.73 -1.75
CA ASN A 1172 -8.45 33.87 -1.38
C ASN A 1172 -9.78 34.66 -1.38
N ASP A 1173 -10.88 34.02 -1.80
CA ASP A 1173 -12.24 34.57 -1.74
C ASP A 1173 -13.06 33.94 -0.60
N PHE A 1174 -13.78 34.78 0.16
CA PHE A 1174 -14.47 34.41 1.39
C PHE A 1174 -15.99 34.60 1.26
N VAL A 1175 -16.66 33.54 0.80
CA VAL A 1175 -18.09 33.55 0.47
C VAL A 1175 -18.93 33.05 1.65
N THR A 1176 -19.16 33.91 2.66
CA THR A 1176 -19.87 33.51 3.89
C THR A 1176 -21.27 34.10 4.03
N GLY A 1177 -22.24 33.25 4.37
CA GLY A 1177 -23.55 33.63 4.89
C GLY A 1177 -23.61 33.83 6.41
N GLY A 1178 -22.48 33.73 7.11
CA GLY A 1178 -22.37 33.70 8.57
C GLY A 1178 -21.84 34.99 9.24
N ASP A 1179 -21.70 34.94 10.57
CA ASP A 1179 -21.33 36.07 11.44
C ASP A 1179 -19.78 36.30 11.55
N CYS A 1180 -18.97 35.87 10.57
CA CYS A 1180 -17.55 36.29 10.41
C CYS A 1180 -16.87 35.73 9.15
N LEU A 1181 -15.78 36.37 8.72
CA LEU A 1181 -14.85 35.86 7.70
C LEU A 1181 -13.68 35.09 8.32
N VAL A 1182 -12.96 35.71 9.26
CA VAL A 1182 -11.82 35.13 9.98
C VAL A 1182 -12.01 35.35 11.48
N GLU A 1183 -12.01 34.28 12.27
CA GLU A 1183 -12.14 34.32 13.73
C GLU A 1183 -11.02 33.54 14.42
N HIS A 1184 -10.51 34.07 15.53
CA HIS A 1184 -9.60 33.37 16.43
C HIS A 1184 -10.37 32.79 17.63
N GLU A 1185 -10.12 31.53 18.00
CA GLU A 1185 -10.94 30.82 19.01
C GLU A 1185 -10.70 31.31 20.46
N ASP A 1186 -9.44 31.33 20.92
CA ASP A 1186 -9.08 31.78 22.29
C ASP A 1186 -9.24 33.31 22.50
N TRP A 1187 -9.21 34.09 21.43
CA TRP A 1187 -9.37 35.56 21.43
C TRP A 1187 -10.52 35.93 20.47
N PRO A 1188 -11.73 36.28 20.93
CA PRO A 1188 -12.89 36.55 20.07
C PRO A 1188 -12.77 37.91 19.35
N VAL A 1189 -11.81 37.97 18.45
CA VAL A 1189 -11.61 38.95 17.39
C VAL A 1189 -12.19 38.31 16.13
N CYS A 1190 -13.11 39.03 15.50
CA CYS A 1190 -13.74 38.65 14.25
C CYS A 1190 -13.44 39.74 13.22
N ALA A 1191 -12.98 39.34 12.03
CA ALA A 1191 -12.90 40.20 10.86
C ALA A 1191 -14.19 40.07 10.03
N ASP A 1192 -14.92 41.18 9.87
CA ASP A 1192 -16.15 41.27 9.07
C ASP A 1192 -15.90 41.91 7.69
N THR A 1193 -14.69 42.43 7.44
CA THR A 1193 -14.31 43.13 6.21
C THR A 1193 -12.85 42.86 5.80
N ALA A 1194 -12.51 43.07 4.53
CA ALA A 1194 -11.15 42.83 4.03
C ALA A 1194 -10.13 43.76 4.70
N ALA A 1195 -10.53 44.99 5.06
CA ALA A 1195 -9.69 45.90 5.83
C ALA A 1195 -9.50 45.48 7.31
N GLU A 1196 -10.26 44.50 7.81
CA GLU A 1196 -10.05 43.87 9.12
C GLU A 1196 -9.27 42.56 9.00
N VAL A 1197 -9.46 41.79 7.92
CA VAL A 1197 -8.59 40.63 7.58
C VAL A 1197 -7.16 41.10 7.35
N ASN A 1198 -6.94 42.08 6.46
CA ASN A 1198 -5.66 42.74 6.22
C ASN A 1198 -5.22 43.67 7.38
N ALA A 1199 -5.90 43.65 8.54
CA ALA A 1199 -5.42 44.24 9.79
C ALA A 1199 -5.08 43.19 10.86
N LEU A 1200 -5.38 41.90 10.64
CA LEU A 1200 -4.78 40.80 11.41
C LEU A 1200 -3.28 40.67 11.10
N ASP A 1201 -2.88 41.08 9.89
CA ASP A 1201 -1.51 41.38 9.43
C ASP A 1201 -0.66 42.09 10.51
N GLY A 1202 -1.23 43.13 11.14
CA GLY A 1202 -0.57 43.89 12.21
C GLY A 1202 -0.55 43.23 13.59
N ASN A 1203 -0.85 41.94 13.72
CA ASN A 1203 -0.88 41.21 15.01
C ASN A 1203 0.03 39.95 15.05
N ALA A 1204 0.84 39.67 14.01
CA ALA A 1204 1.77 38.52 13.96
C ALA A 1204 1.09 37.13 14.14
N TYR A 1205 -0.09 36.96 13.54
CA TYR A 1205 -0.83 35.69 13.50
C TYR A 1205 -1.30 35.28 12.08
N VAL A 1206 -1.34 36.21 11.14
CA VAL A 1206 -1.75 36.01 9.75
C VAL A 1206 -0.94 36.98 8.91
N LEU A 1207 -0.24 36.53 7.87
CA LEU A 1207 0.32 37.43 6.86
C LEU A 1207 -0.70 37.53 5.73
N ALA A 1208 -1.20 38.73 5.48
CA ALA A 1208 -2.34 38.98 4.57
C ALA A 1208 -1.89 39.86 3.39
N SER A 1209 -0.94 39.33 2.60
CA SER A 1209 -0.38 40.00 1.44
C SER A 1209 -1.34 39.94 0.24
N GLY A 1210 -1.72 41.12 -0.29
CA GLY A 1210 -2.58 41.22 -1.46
C GLY A 1210 -4.09 41.32 -1.17
N ASN A 1211 -4.89 41.10 -2.22
CA ASN A 1211 -6.32 41.40 -2.21
C ASN A 1211 -7.14 40.17 -1.79
N VAL A 1212 -7.85 40.30 -0.67
CA VAL A 1212 -8.82 39.31 -0.18
C VAL A 1212 -10.22 39.72 -0.62
N SER A 1213 -10.96 38.80 -1.25
CA SER A 1213 -12.34 39.04 -1.71
C SER A 1213 -13.40 38.60 -0.68
N ILE A 1214 -14.56 39.25 -0.74
CA ILE A 1214 -15.75 39.01 0.08
C ILE A 1214 -17.00 39.35 -0.74
N ASP A 1215 -17.46 38.46 -1.63
CA ASP A 1215 -18.71 38.68 -2.38
C ASP A 1215 -19.91 37.89 -1.81
N PRO A 1216 -20.98 38.55 -1.32
CA PRO A 1216 -22.23 37.90 -0.90
C PRO A 1216 -23.23 37.59 -2.05
N LEU A 1217 -22.85 37.65 -3.34
CA LEU A 1217 -23.77 37.59 -4.49
C LEU A 1217 -23.63 36.40 -5.45
N PHE A 1218 -22.98 35.31 -5.05
CA PHE A 1218 -22.94 34.07 -5.86
C PHE A 1218 -24.33 33.54 -6.25
N ALA A 1219 -24.43 32.96 -7.44
CA ALA A 1219 -25.54 32.09 -7.80
C ALA A 1219 -25.48 30.83 -6.91
N THR A 1220 -26.61 30.34 -6.41
CA THR A 1220 -26.62 29.18 -5.49
C THR A 1220 -26.01 27.93 -6.15
N PRO A 1221 -24.84 27.44 -5.73
CA PRO A 1221 -24.16 26.33 -6.41
C PRO A 1221 -24.91 25.01 -6.25
N SER A 1222 -24.67 24.05 -7.15
CA SER A 1222 -25.27 22.72 -7.05
C SER A 1222 -24.35 21.75 -6.31
N PRO A 1223 -24.72 21.26 -5.11
CA PRO A 1223 -23.88 20.31 -4.34
C PRO A 1223 -23.86 18.89 -4.92
N PHE A 1224 -24.53 18.66 -6.05
CA PHE A 1224 -24.57 17.39 -6.79
C PHE A 1224 -24.03 17.52 -8.23
N ALA A 1225 -23.44 18.68 -8.54
CA ALA A 1225 -22.72 18.96 -9.78
C ALA A 1225 -21.87 20.23 -9.55
N PRO A 1226 -20.65 20.13 -8.99
CA PRO A 1226 -19.71 21.23 -8.91
C PRO A 1226 -19.06 21.51 -10.28
N THR A 1227 -19.90 21.69 -11.31
CA THR A 1227 -19.49 22.28 -12.58
C THR A 1227 -19.12 23.73 -12.32
N VAL A 1228 -18.00 24.18 -12.87
CA VAL A 1228 -17.39 25.50 -12.59
C VAL A 1228 -18.34 26.65 -12.93
N THR A 1229 -19.21 26.46 -13.93
CA THR A 1229 -20.39 27.30 -14.23
C THR A 1229 -21.40 27.54 -13.07
N GLY A 1230 -21.24 26.91 -11.91
CA GLY A 1230 -21.96 27.20 -10.66
C GLY A 1230 -21.19 28.06 -9.66
N TYR A 1231 -19.89 28.28 -9.88
CA TYR A 1231 -18.96 29.06 -9.07
C TYR A 1231 -18.31 30.22 -9.83
N HIS A 1232 -18.45 30.31 -11.17
CA HIS A 1232 -18.11 31.50 -11.92
C HIS A 1232 -18.61 32.77 -11.23
N LEU A 1233 -17.72 33.76 -11.22
CA LEU A 1233 -18.04 35.15 -10.89
C LEU A 1233 -19.28 35.60 -11.68
N ASP A 1234 -20.10 36.47 -11.07
CA ASP A 1234 -21.29 36.99 -11.74
C ASP A 1234 -20.92 37.77 -13.01
N ASN A 1235 -21.90 38.06 -13.89
CA ASN A 1235 -21.70 38.73 -15.18
C ASN A 1235 -21.21 40.21 -15.06
N SER A 1236 -20.63 40.61 -13.93
CA SER A 1236 -19.88 41.84 -13.72
C SER A 1236 -18.37 41.66 -13.54
N CYS A 1237 -17.84 40.43 -13.41
CA CYS A 1237 -16.41 40.13 -13.17
C CYS A 1237 -15.79 41.03 -12.08
N ALA A 1238 -16.41 41.07 -10.90
CA ALA A 1238 -16.07 42.05 -9.86
C ALA A 1238 -14.68 41.85 -9.22
N LEU A 1239 -14.10 40.65 -9.35
CA LEU A 1239 -12.81 40.26 -8.78
C LEU A 1239 -11.67 40.24 -9.81
N ARG A 1240 -11.97 40.66 -11.04
CA ARG A 1240 -11.07 40.52 -12.17
C ARG A 1240 -9.91 41.52 -12.19
N ASP A 1241 -8.74 41.07 -12.63
CA ASP A 1241 -7.47 41.79 -12.65
C ASP A 1241 -7.01 42.24 -11.23
N LEU A 1242 -7.37 41.50 -10.16
CA LEU A 1242 -7.14 41.92 -8.76
C LEU A 1242 -6.22 41.00 -7.91
N GLY A 1243 -5.85 39.81 -8.36
CA GLY A 1243 -4.92 38.93 -7.64
C GLY A 1243 -3.47 39.47 -7.62
N LEU A 1244 -2.60 38.80 -6.86
CA LEU A 1244 -1.15 38.87 -7.02
C LEU A 1244 -0.69 37.70 -7.89
N VAL A 1245 0.23 37.95 -8.82
CA VAL A 1245 0.87 36.89 -9.63
C VAL A 1245 1.58 35.89 -8.71
N SER A 1246 1.47 34.59 -8.99
CA SER A 1246 2.02 33.52 -8.15
C SER A 1246 2.63 32.40 -8.98
N VAL A 1247 3.91 32.10 -8.76
CA VAL A 1247 4.68 31.06 -9.49
C VAL A 1247 4.37 29.62 -9.05
N LEU A 1248 3.31 29.42 -8.24
CA LEU A 1248 2.87 28.10 -7.76
C LEU A 1248 1.55 27.65 -8.41
N VAL A 1249 0.97 28.49 -9.28
CA VAL A 1249 -0.34 28.26 -9.90
C VAL A 1249 -0.30 28.78 -11.34
N ASP A 1250 -0.36 27.83 -12.26
CA ASP A 1250 -0.30 27.94 -13.72
C ASP A 1250 -1.71 27.89 -14.35
N GLU A 1251 -2.42 26.81 -14.04
CA GLU A 1251 -3.82 26.58 -14.39
C GLU A 1251 -4.76 27.08 -13.27
N ASP A 1252 -6.01 27.37 -13.61
CA ASP A 1252 -7.08 27.58 -12.63
C ASP A 1252 -7.72 26.24 -12.16
N TYR A 1253 -8.95 26.25 -11.65
CA TYR A 1253 -9.67 25.06 -11.18
C TYR A 1253 -10.29 24.21 -12.31
N ASP A 1254 -10.59 24.80 -13.47
CA ASP A 1254 -11.21 24.12 -14.62
C ASP A 1254 -10.20 23.71 -15.70
N GLY A 1255 -9.03 24.36 -15.71
CA GLY A 1255 -7.86 24.02 -16.50
C GLY A 1255 -7.49 25.06 -17.54
N ASP A 1256 -8.21 26.19 -17.59
CA ASP A 1256 -7.80 27.37 -18.35
C ASP A 1256 -6.60 28.07 -17.66
N ALA A 1257 -5.76 28.74 -18.46
CA ALA A 1257 -4.54 29.38 -17.99
C ALA A 1257 -4.83 30.73 -17.31
N ARG A 1258 -4.09 31.06 -16.25
CA ARG A 1258 -4.26 32.30 -15.46
C ARG A 1258 -3.73 33.60 -16.10
N ASP A 1259 -3.39 33.58 -17.39
CA ASP A 1259 -3.16 34.78 -18.18
C ASP A 1259 -4.19 34.86 -19.31
N ASP A 1260 -4.98 35.92 -19.32
CA ASP A 1260 -5.98 36.19 -20.37
C ASP A 1260 -5.34 36.65 -21.71
N GLY A 1261 -4.00 36.70 -21.76
CA GLY A 1261 -3.20 37.10 -22.91
C GLY A 1261 -3.14 38.61 -23.12
N ASN A 1262 -3.61 39.42 -22.17
CA ASN A 1262 -3.47 40.89 -22.21
C ASN A 1262 -2.44 41.44 -21.21
N GLY A 1263 -1.76 40.59 -20.43
CA GLY A 1263 -0.88 41.03 -19.34
C GLY A 1263 -1.68 41.63 -18.18
N ALA A 1264 -2.75 40.94 -17.80
CA ALA A 1264 -3.55 41.23 -16.62
C ALA A 1264 -2.88 40.67 -15.34
N TRP A 1265 -3.52 40.90 -14.20
CA TRP A 1265 -3.21 40.18 -12.95
C TRP A 1265 -4.21 39.02 -12.84
N PRO A 1266 -3.89 37.89 -12.20
CA PRO A 1266 -4.83 36.77 -12.09
C PRO A 1266 -6.09 37.15 -11.28
N GLU A 1267 -7.17 36.38 -11.40
CA GLU A 1267 -8.39 36.58 -10.63
C GLU A 1267 -8.19 36.28 -9.13
N ILE A 1268 -8.99 36.90 -8.25
CA ILE A 1268 -9.05 36.49 -6.83
C ILE A 1268 -9.94 35.24 -6.72
N GLY A 1269 -9.32 34.12 -6.37
CA GLY A 1269 -9.98 32.82 -6.22
C GLY A 1269 -9.42 31.79 -7.21
N PRO A 1270 -10.07 30.63 -7.34
CA PRO A 1270 -9.58 29.49 -8.10
C PRO A 1270 -10.08 29.44 -9.55
N ASP A 1271 -10.82 30.44 -10.06
CA ASP A 1271 -11.59 30.39 -11.32
C ASP A 1271 -11.49 31.75 -12.03
N GLU A 1272 -11.06 31.78 -13.30
CA GLU A 1272 -10.88 33.00 -14.10
C GLU A 1272 -12.21 33.50 -14.76
N CYS A 1273 -12.29 34.76 -15.19
CA CYS A 1273 -13.57 35.35 -15.67
C CYS A 1273 -13.77 35.35 -17.21
N PRO A 1274 -14.79 34.64 -17.76
CA PRO A 1274 -14.98 34.39 -19.21
C PRO A 1274 -15.74 35.46 -20.03
#